data_AF-A0A9E0AKM1-F1
#
_entry.id   AF-A0A9E0AKM1-F1
#
_cell.length_a   1.000
_cell.length_b   1.000
_cell.length_c   1.000
_cell.angle_alpha   90.00
_cell.angle_beta   90.00
_cell.angle_gamma   90.00
#
_symmetry.space_group_name_H-M   'P 1'
#
loop_
_entity.id
_entity.type
_entity.pdbx_description
1 polymer ?
#
loop_
_entity_poly.entity_id
_entity_poly.type
_entity_poly.pdbx_seq_one_letter_code
_entity_poly.pdbx_strand_id
1 'polypeptide(L)'
;MKIKSAVIILSLMLLTVTGFAQQVVLNRILEWKKPQQVAIGKEKFIDCMHFTGAKVEKRNNSFLPVFIEKVPLADGMLKVMLKVKEEEQISVWPGLQKNDLLEDYEIIQQLIYVNKKSYALVKVIPLSRNGAGIKRLISFELTVSSSVLANAKSKKQAASWATNSVLSSGVWYKIAVPSSGIFSINKAFLTNMGINVSSIDPRNIKIYGRGGAMMQQYNSAPADDDLVENAIVVQGENDGRFDDADRILFYAQGPDSWVLDTTTNRFLHTKNVYSNFGYYFLNVGTTQGKRVQQQASLSGTPLQTVSAYDERFFHEEDKKNFLKSGREWWGEEFDKETSYTFNLTFPGLVATEQVHLRSQAVGRSFGGSTMAVSVNGNTLFNEYFFPVLDDYTDTYVNAPVIKETSFNVNGSAINLNYTYSKPTLNSIAWLNFFELNLRRSLQFNSPQTDFRDTRSVGSANTLFNINSASIINVWDITIPSDIKQLIVTRTGNVSSFQANTTQLREYISFDGSSFPVPTLGVKINNQNLHASAQVDMVILAYSGFLAEANRLADFHRTKSGLSVLVTTPEEAYNEFSSGTPDVCAVRNLMRMFYERSTSAADEPKYLLMFGDASYDYRNIKGQNANLVLTYESRNSVNPIISYCSDDFFGFLDANEGEWLEQGGAEEGLDLGIGRFPVKNNTEAASVVNKIISYNSAAAMKDWRNVLAFVGDDEDYDIHIDQSDVLANLVDTTNRTYNVNKIFLDAYKQQSTPAGSRYPDVQTAINNQVNRGCLLMNYTGHGGETGWAHERILTIDDINSWTNKNALPLFVTATCEFSKYDDPERTSAGELVLLNPNGGGVGLFTTVRLVFAFPNFVLNMDILKDNMFKPRSNGDMPTLGDIFTQSKNASPSYNSRNFSFLGDPAMKLAYPKHKVVTTTINGKPISIIPDTLKALSKVSISGVVQDKNNITLTSFNGTVYVTIFDKAENVRTLANDILSTSRTFNLRKNVIYRGRASVVNGNFSFNFIVPKDISYINGFGKISYYAENGNEDAAGYFTNFVIGGTADSVVADNKGPAIKLFLNDYKFVNGGSTDQAPLFIASLSDDNGINTVGNGIGREITLVVDGNTASSLIMNDYYQSKLNSYTEGEVRYDFRSLTPGKHTLRLKAWDVFNNSSEATLDFIVADNAGLALNNILNYPNPFTTFTTFHFDHNKSGQPMKIQVQIFSVTGKLVKTLATEVASAESHFDKLTWDGKDEYGDYIGKGVYIYKVTARTAGGDRDEKLEKLVILK
;
A
#
# COMPACT_ATOMS: atom_id res chain seq x y z
N MET A 1 8.44 -12.63 -90.67
CA MET A 1 9.77 -13.25 -90.49
C MET A 1 10.65 -12.24 -89.74
N LYS A 2 11.18 -12.61 -88.56
CA LYS A 2 12.01 -11.76 -87.65
C LYS A 2 11.19 -10.65 -86.92
N ILE A 3 11.39 -10.28 -85.65
CA ILE A 3 12.55 -10.27 -84.71
C ILE A 3 12.04 -10.49 -83.26
N LYS A 4 12.84 -11.15 -82.42
CA LYS A 4 12.62 -11.39 -80.97
C LYS A 4 12.83 -10.12 -80.13
N SER A 5 11.91 -9.80 -79.20
CA SER A 5 12.16 -9.36 -77.80
C SER A 5 10.86 -8.89 -77.10
N ALA A 6 10.76 -9.22 -75.81
CA ALA A 6 9.92 -8.61 -74.76
C ALA A 6 8.38 -8.72 -74.83
N VAL A 7 7.81 -9.67 -74.07
CA VAL A 7 6.59 -9.48 -73.25
C VAL A 7 6.65 -10.42 -72.04
N ILE A 8 7.05 -9.88 -70.87
CA ILE A 8 6.76 -10.42 -69.53
C ILE A 8 6.08 -9.27 -68.78
N ILE A 9 4.77 -9.12 -68.97
CA ILE A 9 3.86 -8.24 -68.21
C ILE A 9 2.48 -8.91 -68.25
N LEU A 10 1.75 -8.92 -67.12
CA LEU A 10 0.43 -9.55 -66.83
C LEU A 10 0.42 -11.01 -66.31
N SER A 11 0.98 -11.25 -65.11
CA SER A 11 0.56 -12.40 -64.26
C SER A 11 0.77 -12.20 -62.74
N LEU A 12 1.04 -10.98 -62.25
CA LEU A 12 1.47 -10.76 -60.85
C LEU A 12 0.91 -9.49 -60.19
N MET A 13 -0.28 -9.04 -60.59
CA MET A 13 -1.00 -7.93 -59.95
C MET A 13 -2.49 -8.28 -59.80
N LEU A 14 -2.83 -9.08 -58.78
CA LEU A 14 -4.17 -9.17 -58.17
C LEU A 14 -4.10 -10.09 -56.92
N LEU A 15 -3.22 -9.77 -55.98
CA LEU A 15 -3.50 -10.03 -54.57
C LEU A 15 -3.82 -8.67 -53.95
N THR A 16 -5.10 -8.35 -53.87
CA THR A 16 -5.58 -7.41 -52.86
C THR A 16 -5.17 -8.00 -51.51
N VAL A 17 -4.18 -7.39 -50.87
CA VAL A 17 -3.85 -7.62 -49.47
C VAL A 17 -5.04 -7.13 -48.65
N THR A 18 -6.06 -7.98 -48.46
CA THR A 18 -7.00 -7.82 -47.37
C THR A 18 -6.21 -8.04 -46.10
N GLY A 19 -5.86 -6.97 -45.40
CA GLY A 19 -5.28 -7.07 -44.06
C GLY A 19 -6.21 -7.94 -43.21
N PHE A 20 -5.70 -9.05 -42.68
CA PHE A 20 -6.48 -9.92 -41.81
C PHE A 20 -6.94 -9.10 -40.60
N ALA A 21 -8.24 -8.78 -40.54
CA ALA A 21 -8.86 -8.21 -39.35
C ALA A 21 -9.07 -9.35 -38.35
N GLN A 22 -8.48 -9.26 -37.16
CA GLN A 22 -8.88 -10.14 -36.07
C GLN A 22 -10.27 -9.69 -35.62
N GLN A 23 -11.24 -10.60 -35.62
CA GLN A 23 -12.61 -10.33 -35.22
C GLN A 23 -13.04 -11.35 -34.16
N VAL A 24 -13.60 -10.86 -33.06
CA VAL A 24 -14.19 -11.65 -31.97
C VAL A 24 -15.66 -11.29 -31.85
N VAL A 25 -16.53 -12.30 -31.83
CA VAL A 25 -17.98 -12.13 -31.67
C VAL A 25 -18.42 -12.75 -30.37
N LEU A 26 -19.07 -11.98 -29.52
CA LEU A 26 -19.48 -12.36 -28.16
C LEU A 26 -20.98 -12.20 -27.99
N ASN A 27 -21.65 -13.24 -27.52
CA ASN A 27 -23.06 -13.18 -27.15
C ASN A 27 -23.18 -12.96 -25.64
N ARG A 28 -23.99 -11.99 -25.22
CA ARG A 28 -24.17 -11.62 -23.81
C ARG A 28 -25.65 -11.50 -23.46
N ILE A 29 -25.98 -11.98 -22.27
CA ILE A 29 -27.31 -11.89 -21.65
C ILE A 29 -27.12 -11.17 -20.31
N LEU A 30 -27.93 -10.16 -20.06
CA LEU A 30 -27.91 -9.36 -18.84
C LEU A 30 -29.03 -9.83 -17.91
N GLU A 31 -28.66 -10.48 -16.81
CA GLU A 31 -29.61 -10.92 -15.79
C GLU A 31 -29.93 -9.78 -14.81
N TRP A 32 -30.89 -8.93 -15.15
CA TRP A 32 -31.31 -7.84 -14.27
C TRP A 32 -31.83 -8.33 -12.91
N LYS A 33 -31.39 -7.64 -11.85
CA LYS A 33 -31.79 -7.89 -10.47
C LYS A 33 -32.61 -6.71 -9.96
N LYS A 34 -33.02 -6.79 -8.69
CA LYS A 34 -33.61 -5.64 -8.01
C LYS A 34 -32.58 -4.49 -7.95
N PRO A 35 -33.03 -3.23 -8.03
CA PRO A 35 -32.18 -2.08 -7.83
C PRO A 35 -31.43 -2.18 -6.50
N GLN A 36 -30.20 -1.66 -6.50
CA GLN A 36 -29.37 -1.57 -5.32
C GLN A 36 -29.23 -0.10 -4.93
N GLN A 37 -29.36 0.21 -3.65
CA GLN A 37 -29.17 1.57 -3.16
C GLN A 37 -27.68 1.91 -3.08
N VAL A 38 -27.32 3.09 -3.54
CA VAL A 38 -25.97 3.64 -3.41
C VAL A 38 -26.04 4.89 -2.56
N ALA A 39 -25.29 4.90 -1.45
CA ALA A 39 -25.17 6.07 -0.59
C ALA A 39 -24.44 7.22 -1.32
N ILE A 40 -24.95 8.43 -1.16
CA ILE A 40 -24.37 9.70 -1.63
C ILE A 40 -24.37 10.69 -0.47
N GLY A 41 -23.43 10.51 0.45
CA GLY A 41 -23.36 11.29 1.69
C GLY A 41 -24.15 10.64 2.83
N LYS A 42 -24.34 11.38 3.93
CA LYS A 42 -24.78 10.81 5.22
C LYS A 42 -26.20 10.23 5.25
N GLU A 43 -27.11 10.68 4.39
CA GLU A 43 -28.54 10.28 4.44
C GLU A 43 -29.22 10.28 3.06
N LYS A 44 -28.46 10.31 1.96
CA LYS A 44 -29.04 10.30 0.61
C LYS A 44 -28.66 9.01 -0.09
N PHE A 45 -29.67 8.33 -0.62
CA PHE A 45 -29.49 7.11 -1.38
C PHE A 45 -30.08 7.30 -2.77
N ILE A 46 -29.38 6.74 -3.76
CA ILE A 46 -29.87 6.66 -5.12
C ILE A 46 -30.05 5.19 -5.48
N ASP A 47 -31.24 4.84 -5.97
CA ASP A 47 -31.49 3.53 -6.53
C ASP A 47 -30.74 3.38 -7.86
N CYS A 48 -29.78 2.48 -7.90
CA CYS A 48 -29.07 2.10 -9.10
C CYS A 48 -29.66 0.81 -9.68
N MET A 49 -30.03 0.82 -10.96
CA MET A 49 -30.38 -0.42 -11.65
C MET A 49 -29.16 -1.35 -11.72
N HIS A 50 -29.37 -2.66 -11.67
CA HIS A 50 -28.30 -3.65 -11.56
C HIS A 50 -28.64 -4.96 -12.30
N PHE A 51 -27.62 -5.65 -12.81
CA PHE A 51 -27.69 -7.02 -13.35
C PHE A 51 -26.49 -7.84 -12.87
N THR A 52 -26.57 -9.18 -12.93
CA THR A 52 -25.45 -10.06 -12.52
C THR A 52 -24.14 -9.65 -13.20
N GLY A 53 -23.14 -9.26 -12.42
CA GLY A 53 -21.83 -8.84 -12.93
C GLY A 53 -21.77 -7.40 -13.46
N ALA A 54 -22.84 -6.62 -13.31
CA ALA A 54 -22.82 -5.20 -13.61
C ALA A 54 -21.75 -4.48 -12.80
N LYS A 55 -21.09 -3.52 -13.44
CA LYS A 55 -20.27 -2.49 -12.81
C LYS A 55 -21.15 -1.24 -12.65
N VAL A 56 -20.71 -0.25 -11.89
CA VAL A 56 -21.45 1.02 -11.72
C VAL A 56 -20.52 2.18 -12.03
N GLU A 57 -21.01 3.11 -12.84
CA GLU A 57 -20.34 4.35 -13.18
C GLU A 57 -21.21 5.54 -12.76
N LYS A 58 -20.60 6.51 -12.06
CA LYS A 58 -21.28 7.76 -11.71
C LYS A 58 -21.23 8.70 -12.91
N ARG A 59 -22.41 9.19 -13.33
CA ARG A 59 -22.53 10.25 -14.33
C ARG A 59 -23.43 11.35 -13.77
N ASN A 60 -22.89 12.54 -13.59
CA ASN A 60 -23.58 13.64 -12.92
C ASN A 60 -24.17 13.19 -11.57
N ASN A 61 -25.49 13.15 -11.47
CA ASN A 61 -26.24 12.72 -10.28
C ASN A 61 -26.86 11.33 -10.44
N SER A 62 -26.55 10.59 -11.51
CA SER A 62 -27.02 9.22 -11.74
C SER A 62 -25.90 8.19 -11.55
N PHE A 63 -26.26 7.01 -11.09
CA PHE A 63 -25.41 5.82 -11.14
C PHE A 63 -25.93 4.89 -12.23
N LEU A 64 -25.08 4.62 -13.22
CA LEU A 64 -25.43 3.82 -14.38
C LEU A 64 -24.79 2.43 -14.26
N PRO A 65 -25.55 1.35 -14.47
CA PRO A 65 -24.97 0.02 -14.60
C PRO A 65 -24.16 -0.05 -15.90
N VAL A 66 -23.00 -0.70 -15.84
CA VAL A 66 -22.08 -0.83 -16.96
C VAL A 66 -21.68 -2.30 -17.13
N PHE A 67 -21.80 -2.81 -18.34
CA PHE A 67 -21.23 -4.09 -18.71
C PHE A 67 -19.79 -3.87 -19.20
N ILE A 68 -18.81 -4.62 -18.67
CA ILE A 68 -17.41 -4.51 -19.09
C ILE A 68 -16.92 -5.85 -19.62
N GLU A 69 -16.23 -5.82 -20.76
CA GLU A 69 -15.59 -6.97 -21.37
C GLU A 69 -14.16 -6.62 -21.79
N LYS A 70 -13.19 -7.48 -21.44
CA LYS A 70 -11.82 -7.38 -21.93
C LYS A 70 -11.56 -8.47 -22.96
N VAL A 71 -11.25 -8.09 -24.20
CA VAL A 71 -11.07 -9.00 -25.32
C VAL A 71 -9.62 -8.94 -25.81
N PRO A 72 -8.86 -10.06 -25.78
CA PRO A 72 -7.54 -10.10 -26.41
C PRO A 72 -7.65 -9.79 -27.90
N LEU A 73 -6.88 -8.82 -28.39
CA LEU A 73 -6.98 -8.34 -29.75
C LEU A 73 -5.61 -7.91 -30.27
N ALA A 74 -5.33 -8.09 -31.55
CA ALA A 74 -4.12 -7.56 -32.17
C ALA A 74 -4.10 -6.03 -32.16
N ASP A 75 -2.90 -5.46 -32.11
CA ASP A 75 -2.69 -4.02 -32.18
C ASP A 75 -3.25 -3.45 -33.50
N GLY A 76 -3.91 -2.31 -33.44
CA GLY A 76 -4.56 -1.70 -34.59
C GLY A 76 -5.77 -0.83 -34.24
N MET A 77 -6.49 -0.36 -35.26
CA MET A 77 -7.68 0.45 -35.04
C MET A 77 -8.82 -0.42 -34.51
N LEU A 78 -9.25 -0.13 -33.29
CA LEU A 78 -10.34 -0.81 -32.60
C LEU A 78 -11.71 -0.38 -33.15
N LYS A 79 -12.52 -1.35 -33.57
CA LYS A 79 -13.91 -1.16 -33.93
C LYS A 79 -14.78 -2.16 -33.18
N VAL A 80 -15.70 -1.63 -32.37
CA VAL A 80 -16.74 -2.38 -31.67
C VAL A 80 -18.10 -2.08 -32.30
N MET A 81 -18.91 -3.12 -32.49
CA MET A 81 -20.30 -3.01 -32.91
C MET A 81 -21.17 -3.79 -31.93
N LEU A 82 -22.23 -3.15 -31.43
CA LEU A 82 -23.27 -3.81 -30.63
C LEU A 82 -24.50 -4.04 -31.50
N LYS A 83 -24.97 -5.29 -31.51
CA LYS A 83 -26.24 -5.67 -32.13
C LYS A 83 -27.20 -6.13 -31.04
N VAL A 84 -28.27 -5.35 -30.84
CA VAL A 84 -29.33 -5.69 -29.89
C VAL A 84 -30.03 -6.97 -30.33
N LYS A 85 -30.18 -7.93 -29.41
CA LYS A 85 -31.00 -9.13 -29.62
C LYS A 85 -32.35 -9.01 -28.93
N GLU A 86 -32.33 -8.50 -27.71
CA GLU A 86 -33.53 -8.31 -26.89
C GLU A 86 -33.35 -7.07 -25.99
N GLU A 87 -34.37 -6.24 -25.93
CA GLU A 87 -34.45 -5.04 -25.09
C GLU A 87 -35.88 -4.89 -24.55
N GLU A 88 -36.04 -4.17 -23.44
CA GLU A 88 -37.36 -3.86 -22.90
C GLU A 88 -37.50 -2.38 -22.53
N GLN A 89 -38.74 -1.88 -22.58
CA GLN A 89 -39.12 -0.54 -22.15
C GLN A 89 -39.44 -0.54 -20.65
N ILE A 90 -38.93 0.46 -19.94
CA ILE A 90 -39.22 0.71 -18.53
C ILE A 90 -39.66 2.16 -18.32
N SER A 91 -40.50 2.40 -17.31
CA SER A 91 -40.87 3.75 -16.86
C SER A 91 -39.66 4.48 -16.26
N VAL A 92 -39.71 5.82 -16.24
CA VAL A 92 -38.65 6.65 -15.61
C VAL A 92 -38.40 6.19 -14.18
N TRP A 93 -37.13 5.97 -13.85
CA TRP A 93 -36.70 5.37 -12.59
C TRP A 93 -36.24 6.45 -11.58
N PRO A 94 -36.62 6.36 -10.28
CA PRO A 94 -36.15 7.29 -9.25
C PRO A 94 -34.62 7.32 -9.16
N GLY A 95 -34.00 8.49 -9.24
CA GLY A 95 -32.54 8.64 -9.12
C GLY A 95 -31.76 8.54 -10.43
N LEU A 96 -32.42 8.27 -11.56
CA LEU A 96 -31.84 8.32 -12.90
C LEU A 96 -32.31 9.58 -13.63
N GLN A 97 -31.39 10.51 -13.88
CA GLN A 97 -31.66 11.67 -14.72
C GLN A 97 -31.62 11.25 -16.17
N LYS A 98 -32.73 11.40 -16.89
CA LYS A 98 -32.85 11.00 -18.30
C LYS A 98 -31.82 11.68 -19.22
N ASN A 99 -31.37 12.88 -18.86
CA ASN A 99 -30.34 13.61 -19.61
C ASN A 99 -28.94 12.98 -19.47
N ASP A 100 -28.76 12.04 -18.54
CA ASP A 100 -27.52 11.28 -18.39
C ASP A 100 -27.44 10.07 -19.36
N LEU A 101 -28.52 9.78 -20.10
CA LEU A 101 -28.59 8.72 -21.11
C LEU A 101 -28.58 9.26 -22.54
N LEU A 102 -27.94 8.50 -23.44
CA LEU A 102 -27.99 8.72 -24.89
C LEU A 102 -29.23 8.05 -25.52
N GLU A 103 -29.56 8.41 -26.75
CA GLU A 103 -30.70 7.81 -27.51
C GLU A 103 -30.40 6.36 -27.91
N ASP A 104 -29.18 6.10 -28.34
CA ASP A 104 -28.64 4.76 -28.55
C ASP A 104 -27.87 4.26 -27.32
N TYR A 105 -27.64 2.96 -27.24
CA TYR A 105 -26.80 2.37 -26.19
C TYR A 105 -25.35 2.84 -26.34
N GLU A 106 -24.80 3.37 -25.27
CA GLU A 106 -23.44 3.89 -25.26
C GLU A 106 -22.42 2.76 -25.20
N ILE A 107 -21.42 2.82 -26.08
CA ILE A 107 -20.28 1.91 -26.13
C ILE A 107 -19.03 2.75 -25.94
N ILE A 108 -18.33 2.53 -24.83
CA ILE A 108 -17.01 3.08 -24.58
C ILE A 108 -16.01 1.99 -24.91
N GLN A 109 -15.09 2.26 -25.83
CA GLN A 109 -14.09 1.29 -26.27
C GLN A 109 -12.70 1.88 -26.13
N GLN A 110 -11.76 1.08 -25.64
CA GLN A 110 -10.38 1.49 -25.47
C GLN A 110 -9.45 0.32 -25.77
N LEU A 111 -8.31 0.60 -26.39
CA LEU A 111 -7.20 -0.35 -26.44
C LEU A 111 -6.33 -0.13 -25.20
N ILE A 112 -6.14 -1.20 -24.41
CA ILE A 112 -5.25 -1.23 -23.24
C ILE A 112 -4.15 -2.25 -23.47
N TYR A 113 -3.03 -2.11 -22.78
CA TYR A 113 -1.91 -3.02 -22.87
C TYR A 113 -1.61 -3.63 -21.50
N VAL A 114 -1.26 -4.92 -21.48
CA VAL A 114 -0.80 -5.63 -20.27
C VAL A 114 0.24 -6.66 -20.74
N ASN A 115 1.45 -6.59 -20.20
CA ASN A 115 2.59 -7.45 -20.53
C ASN A 115 2.82 -7.55 -22.06
N LYS A 116 2.93 -6.39 -22.72
CA LYS A 116 3.17 -6.20 -24.16
C LYS A 116 2.04 -6.71 -25.05
N LYS A 117 0.89 -7.09 -24.47
CA LYS A 117 -0.27 -7.62 -25.18
C LYS A 117 -1.38 -6.59 -25.17
N SER A 118 -1.96 -6.37 -26.34
CA SER A 118 -3.11 -5.50 -26.51
C SER A 118 -4.43 -6.21 -26.20
N TYR A 119 -5.33 -5.48 -25.55
CA TYR A 119 -6.69 -5.90 -25.25
C TYR A 119 -7.65 -4.76 -25.58
N ALA A 120 -8.79 -5.10 -26.16
CA ALA A 120 -9.92 -4.20 -26.24
C ALA A 120 -10.69 -4.24 -24.91
N LEU A 121 -10.72 -3.12 -24.19
CA LEU A 121 -11.62 -2.89 -23.08
C LEU A 121 -12.90 -2.26 -23.64
N VAL A 122 -14.01 -2.98 -23.53
CA VAL A 122 -15.32 -2.53 -24.01
C VAL A 122 -16.25 -2.37 -22.82
N LYS A 123 -16.74 -1.15 -22.60
CA LYS A 123 -17.79 -0.83 -21.63
C LYS A 123 -19.08 -0.51 -22.38
N VAL A 124 -20.19 -1.09 -21.96
CA VAL A 124 -21.52 -0.85 -22.54
C VAL A 124 -22.44 -0.34 -21.44
N ILE A 125 -23.05 0.83 -21.64
CA ILE A 125 -24.14 1.29 -20.78
C ILE A 125 -25.43 0.69 -21.35
N PRO A 126 -26.04 -0.30 -20.69
CA PRO A 126 -27.16 -1.05 -21.24
C PRO A 126 -28.50 -0.33 -21.03
N LEU A 127 -28.47 0.99 -20.94
CA LEU A 127 -29.61 1.88 -20.78
C LEU A 127 -29.57 2.93 -21.89
N SER A 128 -30.71 3.23 -22.50
CA SER A 128 -30.84 4.34 -23.45
C SER A 128 -32.19 5.06 -23.26
N ARG A 129 -32.28 6.31 -23.70
CA ARG A 129 -33.54 7.07 -23.66
C ARG A 129 -34.33 6.87 -24.95
N ASN A 130 -35.65 6.72 -24.86
CA ASN A 130 -36.54 6.67 -26.04
C ASN A 130 -37.79 7.51 -25.80
N GLY A 131 -37.96 8.62 -26.53
CA GLY A 131 -39.16 9.45 -26.43
C GLY A 131 -39.38 9.93 -24.99
N ALA A 132 -40.45 9.46 -24.32
CA ALA A 132 -40.73 9.73 -22.90
C ALA A 132 -40.11 8.70 -21.92
N GLY A 133 -39.75 7.49 -22.34
CA GLY A 133 -39.29 6.38 -21.50
C GLY A 133 -37.80 6.05 -21.59
N ILE A 134 -37.41 4.93 -20.98
CA ILE A 134 -36.05 4.37 -20.94
C ILE A 134 -36.10 2.94 -21.49
N LYS A 135 -35.11 2.54 -22.28
CA LYS A 135 -34.88 1.15 -22.70
C LYS A 135 -33.75 0.54 -21.89
N ARG A 136 -33.85 -0.76 -21.57
CA ARG A 136 -32.71 -1.52 -21.07
C ARG A 136 -32.43 -2.76 -21.92
N LEU A 137 -31.15 -3.07 -22.14
CA LEU A 137 -30.72 -4.26 -22.89
C LEU A 137 -30.96 -5.53 -22.05
N ILE A 138 -31.55 -6.56 -22.65
CA ILE A 138 -31.65 -7.90 -22.05
C ILE A 138 -30.60 -8.84 -22.65
N SER A 139 -30.39 -8.78 -23.96
CA SER A 139 -29.33 -9.54 -24.63
C SER A 139 -28.81 -8.84 -25.87
N PHE A 140 -27.53 -9.04 -26.17
CA PHE A 140 -26.86 -8.41 -27.31
C PHE A 140 -25.69 -9.26 -27.82
N GLU A 141 -25.27 -8.97 -29.05
CA GLU A 141 -24.03 -9.46 -29.65
C GLU A 141 -23.03 -8.32 -29.76
N LEU A 142 -21.82 -8.55 -29.28
CA LEU A 142 -20.70 -7.63 -29.37
C LEU A 142 -19.71 -8.17 -30.41
N THR A 143 -19.50 -7.43 -31.49
CA THR A 143 -18.44 -7.70 -32.46
C THR A 143 -17.28 -6.74 -32.21
N VAL A 144 -16.14 -7.28 -31.80
CA VAL A 144 -14.91 -6.54 -31.54
C VAL A 144 -13.89 -6.89 -32.62
N SER A 145 -13.33 -5.87 -33.29
CA SER A 145 -12.39 -6.09 -34.39
C SER A 145 -11.23 -5.09 -34.36
N SER A 146 -10.05 -5.54 -34.79
CA SER A 146 -8.90 -4.68 -35.06
C SER A 146 -8.59 -4.72 -36.55
N SER A 147 -8.37 -3.55 -37.14
CA SER A 147 -7.81 -3.45 -38.49
C SER A 147 -6.38 -2.93 -38.45
N VAL A 148 -5.49 -3.64 -39.13
CA VAL A 148 -4.09 -3.21 -39.30
C VAL A 148 -4.07 -2.19 -40.43
N LEU A 149 -3.67 -0.94 -40.14
CA LEU A 149 -3.43 0.04 -41.19
C LEU A 149 -2.24 -0.44 -42.05
N ALA A 150 -2.44 -0.52 -43.37
CA ALA A 150 -1.44 -1.01 -44.34
C ALA A 150 -0.12 -0.22 -44.34
N ASN A 151 -0.04 0.92 -43.63
CA ASN A 151 1.17 1.76 -43.47
C ASN A 151 1.62 1.95 -42.01
N ALA A 152 1.04 1.27 -41.01
CA ALA A 152 1.42 1.43 -39.60
C ALA A 152 2.51 0.43 -39.12
N LYS A 153 3.46 0.09 -40.00
CA LYS A 153 4.77 -0.41 -39.55
C LYS A 153 5.76 0.76 -39.52
N SER A 154 5.49 1.79 -38.70
CA SER A 154 6.65 2.38 -38.04
C SER A 154 7.20 1.24 -37.18
N LYS A 155 8.42 0.78 -37.46
CA LYS A 155 9.12 -0.05 -36.49
C LYS A 155 9.05 0.76 -35.19
N LYS A 156 8.39 0.24 -34.14
CA LYS A 156 8.63 0.71 -32.77
C LYS A 156 10.14 0.70 -32.63
N GLN A 157 10.76 1.87 -32.63
CA GLN A 157 12.19 1.96 -32.37
C GLN A 157 12.29 1.59 -30.91
N ALA A 158 12.66 0.33 -30.62
CA ALA A 158 12.94 -0.08 -29.26
C ALA A 158 13.89 0.96 -28.68
N ALA A 159 13.56 1.52 -27.52
CA ALA A 159 14.47 2.46 -26.88
C ALA A 159 15.80 1.73 -26.69
N SER A 160 16.87 2.27 -27.27
CA SER A 160 18.20 1.69 -27.09
C SER A 160 18.71 2.14 -25.74
N TRP A 161 18.32 1.43 -24.68
CA TRP A 161 18.83 1.68 -23.34
C TRP A 161 20.35 1.53 -23.31
N ALA A 162 21.04 2.44 -22.62
CA ALA A 162 22.49 2.46 -22.49
C ALA A 162 22.96 1.15 -21.86
N THR A 163 24.06 0.61 -22.37
CA THR A 163 24.63 -0.63 -21.83
C THR A 163 25.29 -0.40 -20.47
N ASN A 164 25.85 0.79 -20.24
CA ASN A 164 26.47 1.19 -18.98
C ASN A 164 26.14 2.66 -18.72
N SER A 165 25.91 3.01 -17.45
CA SER A 165 25.84 4.41 -17.04
C SER A 165 27.19 5.09 -17.20
N VAL A 166 27.20 6.37 -17.55
CA VAL A 166 28.40 7.22 -17.43
C VAL A 166 28.90 7.26 -15.98
N LEU A 167 28.04 7.07 -14.97
CA LEU A 167 28.38 7.02 -13.55
C LEU A 167 29.08 5.71 -13.13
N SER A 168 29.24 4.75 -14.04
CA SER A 168 29.82 3.43 -13.73
C SER A 168 31.28 3.48 -13.28
N SER A 169 32.01 4.53 -13.64
CA SER A 169 33.40 4.74 -13.25
C SER A 169 33.77 6.23 -13.23
N GLY A 170 34.83 6.57 -12.52
CA GLY A 170 35.32 7.96 -12.42
C GLY A 170 35.18 8.56 -11.03
N VAL A 171 35.36 9.88 -10.96
CA VAL A 171 35.17 10.67 -9.73
C VAL A 171 34.08 11.70 -10.00
N TRP A 172 32.94 11.52 -9.33
CA TRP A 172 31.72 12.25 -9.58
C TRP A 172 31.28 13.06 -8.37
N TYR A 173 30.76 14.25 -8.64
CA TYR A 173 30.15 15.12 -7.65
C TYR A 173 28.81 15.64 -8.14
N LYS A 174 27.77 15.50 -7.34
CA LYS A 174 26.42 15.99 -7.65
C LYS A 174 26.26 17.41 -7.13
N ILE A 175 26.00 18.37 -8.02
CA ILE A 175 25.78 19.79 -7.73
C ILE A 175 24.32 20.16 -8.03
N ALA A 176 23.81 21.20 -7.38
CA ALA A 176 22.42 21.64 -7.52
C ALA A 176 22.32 23.10 -7.95
N VAL A 177 21.32 23.44 -8.76
CA VAL A 177 21.05 24.80 -9.24
C VAL A 177 19.61 25.21 -8.91
N PRO A 178 19.39 26.40 -8.30
CA PRO A 178 18.06 26.85 -7.90
C PRO A 178 17.25 27.49 -9.04
N SER A 179 17.91 27.87 -10.14
CA SER A 179 17.29 28.59 -11.26
C SER A 179 18.03 28.32 -12.56
N SER A 180 17.38 28.60 -13.69
CA SER A 180 18.03 28.52 -15.01
C SER A 180 18.98 29.71 -15.23
N GLY A 181 20.11 29.49 -15.91
CA GLY A 181 21.08 30.54 -16.23
C GLY A 181 22.50 30.02 -16.42
N ILE A 182 23.45 30.94 -16.64
CA ILE A 182 24.89 30.64 -16.68
C ILE A 182 25.43 30.66 -15.25
N PHE A 183 26.03 29.55 -14.83
CA PHE A 183 26.66 29.40 -13.53
C PHE A 183 28.18 29.38 -13.65
N SER A 184 28.86 29.83 -12.59
CA SER A 184 30.31 29.79 -12.49
C SER A 184 30.79 28.88 -11.37
N ILE A 185 31.77 28.02 -11.69
CA ILE A 185 32.49 27.18 -10.74
C ILE A 185 33.96 27.63 -10.74
N ASN A 186 34.45 28.10 -9.60
CA ASN A 186 35.83 28.56 -9.42
C ASN A 186 36.63 27.59 -8.54
N LYS A 187 37.92 27.88 -8.37
CA LYS A 187 38.84 27.07 -7.56
C LYS A 187 38.39 26.90 -6.11
N ALA A 188 37.85 27.95 -5.49
CA ALA A 188 37.34 27.89 -4.12
C ALA A 188 36.17 26.91 -4.00
N PHE A 189 35.25 26.91 -4.96
CA PHE A 189 34.13 25.96 -5.02
C PHE A 189 34.63 24.51 -5.11
N LEU A 190 35.54 24.22 -6.04
CA LEU A 190 36.13 22.88 -6.20
C LEU A 190 36.88 22.43 -4.93
N THR A 191 37.66 23.33 -4.33
CA THR A 191 38.41 23.04 -3.09
C THR A 191 37.46 22.74 -1.93
N ASN A 192 36.36 23.50 -1.80
CA ASN A 192 35.34 23.28 -0.76
C ASN A 192 34.58 21.96 -0.94
N MET A 193 34.51 21.42 -2.15
CA MET A 193 34.00 20.07 -2.42
C MET A 193 35.02 18.96 -2.12
N GLY A 194 36.22 19.31 -1.66
CA GLY A 194 37.31 18.37 -1.39
C GLY A 194 38.07 17.91 -2.63
N ILE A 195 37.96 18.63 -3.76
CA ILE A 195 38.74 18.34 -4.97
C ILE A 195 40.14 18.94 -4.80
N ASN A 196 41.19 18.14 -4.96
CA ASN A 196 42.56 18.65 -4.98
C ASN A 196 42.86 19.33 -6.33
N VAL A 197 42.51 20.62 -6.42
CA VAL A 197 42.65 21.43 -7.64
C VAL A 197 44.09 21.50 -8.16
N SER A 198 45.10 21.35 -7.29
CA SER A 198 46.51 21.35 -7.72
C SER A 198 46.92 20.12 -8.55
N SER A 199 46.08 19.08 -8.56
CA SER A 199 46.34 17.80 -9.21
C SER A 199 45.48 17.52 -10.44
N ILE A 200 44.60 18.45 -10.82
CA ILE A 200 43.66 18.28 -11.94
C ILE A 200 44.08 19.13 -13.13
N ASP A 201 43.87 18.59 -14.32
CA ASP A 201 43.93 19.37 -15.56
C ASP A 201 42.54 19.94 -15.85
N PRO A 202 42.35 21.28 -15.88
CA PRO A 202 41.06 21.92 -16.18
C PRO A 202 40.44 21.43 -17.49
N ARG A 203 41.27 20.99 -18.46
CA ARG A 203 40.81 20.49 -19.77
C ARG A 203 39.98 19.21 -19.66
N ASN A 204 40.19 18.44 -18.59
CA ASN A 204 39.52 17.15 -18.37
C ASN A 204 38.26 17.25 -17.49
N ILE A 205 37.86 18.46 -17.10
CA ILE A 205 36.62 18.66 -16.35
C ILE A 205 35.42 18.58 -17.30
N LYS A 206 34.38 17.90 -16.84
CA LYS A 206 33.11 17.70 -17.55
C LYS A 206 31.93 17.95 -16.63
N ILE A 207 30.81 18.36 -17.20
CA ILE A 207 29.53 18.50 -16.50
C ILE A 207 28.49 17.69 -17.25
N TYR A 208 27.72 16.88 -16.53
CA TYR A 208 26.69 16.00 -17.07
C TYR A 208 25.33 16.33 -16.45
N GLY A 209 24.26 16.11 -17.21
CA GLY A 209 22.88 16.25 -16.72
C GLY A 209 22.00 17.08 -17.64
N ARG A 210 20.71 17.14 -17.30
CA ARG A 210 19.68 17.88 -18.05
C ARG A 210 18.93 18.92 -17.22
N GLY A 211 19.33 19.10 -15.96
CA GLY A 211 18.72 20.07 -15.05
C GLY A 211 17.46 19.53 -14.36
N GLY A 212 16.57 20.45 -13.99
CA GLY A 212 15.48 20.16 -13.07
C GLY A 212 14.09 20.07 -13.68
N ALA A 213 13.91 20.20 -15.00
CA ALA A 213 12.59 20.07 -15.60
C ALA A 213 11.99 18.67 -15.33
N MET A 214 10.70 18.64 -14.96
CA MET A 214 9.98 17.38 -14.72
C MET A 214 9.94 16.52 -15.98
N MET A 215 10.03 15.21 -15.78
CA MET A 215 9.93 14.26 -16.89
C MET A 215 8.49 14.20 -17.41
N GLN A 216 8.36 14.01 -18.73
CA GLN A 216 7.06 13.71 -19.31
C GLN A 216 6.61 12.32 -18.86
N GLN A 217 5.37 12.24 -18.37
CA GLN A 217 4.84 10.98 -17.83
C GLN A 217 4.43 10.01 -18.93
N TYR A 218 4.15 10.45 -20.16
CA TYR A 218 3.87 9.53 -21.26
C TYR A 218 5.12 8.75 -21.69
N ASN A 219 5.04 7.42 -21.73
CA ASN A 219 6.19 6.53 -21.93
C ASN A 219 6.90 6.65 -23.28
N SER A 220 6.20 7.09 -24.33
CA SER A 220 6.78 7.35 -25.66
C SER A 220 7.29 8.78 -25.84
N ALA A 221 7.23 9.62 -24.80
CA ALA A 221 7.85 10.94 -24.82
C ALA A 221 9.37 10.80 -25.07
N PRO A 222 9.97 11.65 -25.93
CA PRO A 222 11.41 11.70 -26.08
C PRO A 222 12.09 12.01 -24.75
N ALA A 223 13.01 11.16 -24.33
CA ALA A 223 13.83 11.37 -23.14
C ALA A 223 15.24 10.84 -23.39
N ASP A 224 16.23 11.55 -22.84
CA ASP A 224 17.58 11.01 -22.73
C ASP A 224 17.56 9.84 -21.75
N ASP A 225 18.15 8.73 -22.18
CA ASP A 225 18.17 7.46 -21.46
C ASP A 225 19.19 7.45 -20.29
N ASP A 226 20.33 8.13 -20.44
CA ASP A 226 21.35 8.35 -19.40
C ASP A 226 21.80 9.83 -19.40
N LEU A 227 22.68 10.21 -18.46
CA LEU A 227 23.21 11.57 -18.34
C LEU A 227 23.95 12.05 -19.61
N VAL A 228 23.60 13.25 -20.08
CA VAL A 228 24.22 13.89 -21.25
C VAL A 228 25.35 14.84 -20.83
N GLU A 229 26.49 14.80 -21.52
CA GLU A 229 27.59 15.75 -21.32
C GLU A 229 27.21 17.15 -21.87
N ASN A 230 27.35 18.16 -21.02
CA ASN A 230 27.06 19.56 -21.32
C ASN A 230 28.31 20.26 -21.86
N ALA A 231 28.13 21.13 -22.86
CA ALA A 231 29.21 21.98 -23.34
C ALA A 231 29.54 23.06 -22.30
N ILE A 232 30.83 23.17 -21.91
CA ILE A 232 31.31 24.14 -20.92
C ILE A 232 32.38 25.07 -21.49
N VAL A 233 32.58 26.22 -20.86
CA VAL A 233 33.75 27.08 -21.07
C VAL A 233 34.65 26.95 -19.86
N VAL A 234 35.95 26.69 -20.05
CA VAL A 234 36.92 26.73 -18.96
C VAL A 234 37.91 27.86 -19.24
N GLN A 235 37.74 28.97 -18.53
CA GLN A 235 38.60 30.13 -18.64
C GLN A 235 39.91 29.85 -17.90
N GLY A 236 41.04 30.00 -18.59
CA GLY A 236 42.38 29.75 -18.04
C GLY A 236 43.00 28.39 -18.36
N GLU A 237 42.27 27.47 -19.01
CA GLU A 237 42.69 26.06 -19.17
C GLU A 237 43.96 25.78 -20.00
N ASN A 238 44.60 26.80 -20.58
CA ASN A 238 45.66 26.64 -21.57
C ASN A 238 46.98 26.09 -21.00
N ASP A 239 47.30 26.42 -19.75
CA ASP A 239 48.53 26.00 -19.09
C ASP A 239 48.39 24.64 -18.37
N GLY A 240 47.19 24.04 -18.41
CA GLY A 240 46.89 22.77 -17.77
C GLY A 240 46.82 22.84 -16.25
N ARG A 241 46.73 24.03 -15.66
CA ARG A 241 46.53 24.26 -14.22
C ARG A 241 45.23 25.02 -14.00
N PHE A 242 44.60 24.79 -12.86
CA PHE A 242 43.41 25.54 -12.45
C PHE A 242 43.81 26.54 -11.37
N ASP A 243 44.09 27.76 -11.79
CA ASP A 243 44.57 28.86 -10.96
C ASP A 243 43.44 29.64 -10.27
N ASP A 244 43.78 30.63 -9.43
CA ASP A 244 42.78 31.41 -8.66
C ASP A 244 41.87 32.27 -9.55
N ALA A 245 42.34 32.65 -10.74
CA ALA A 245 41.57 33.42 -11.72
C ALA A 245 40.69 32.54 -12.63
N ASP A 246 40.88 31.21 -12.59
CA ASP A 246 40.23 30.29 -13.49
C ASP A 246 38.81 29.98 -13.04
N ARG A 247 37.95 29.73 -14.03
CA ARG A 247 36.55 29.37 -13.79
C ARG A 247 35.96 28.58 -14.93
N ILE A 248 35.04 27.71 -14.56
CA ILE A 248 34.16 26.99 -15.46
C ILE A 248 32.86 27.77 -15.58
N LEU A 249 32.36 27.96 -16.80
CA LEU A 249 31.03 28.48 -17.08
C LEU A 249 30.23 27.42 -17.82
N PHE A 250 28.97 27.23 -17.42
CA PHE A 250 28.02 26.34 -18.09
C PHE A 250 26.61 26.90 -17.96
N TYR A 251 25.76 26.59 -18.93
CA TYR A 251 24.33 26.87 -18.82
C TYR A 251 23.64 25.73 -18.08
N ALA A 252 22.82 26.06 -17.11
CA ALA A 252 22.06 25.11 -16.31
C ALA A 252 20.56 25.43 -16.41
N GLN A 253 19.73 24.41 -16.49
CA GLN A 253 18.29 24.50 -16.34
C GLN A 253 17.92 24.25 -14.88
N GLY A 254 17.19 25.18 -14.28
CA GLY A 254 16.62 25.06 -12.93
C GLY A 254 15.49 24.04 -12.85
N PRO A 255 14.76 24.00 -11.71
CA PRO A 255 13.61 23.12 -11.54
C PRO A 255 12.44 23.46 -12.49
N ASP A 256 12.16 24.74 -12.68
CA ASP A 256 10.98 25.19 -13.40
C ASP A 256 11.23 25.31 -14.91
N SER A 257 10.19 25.06 -15.70
CA SER A 257 10.27 25.04 -17.16
C SER A 257 9.16 25.86 -17.81
N TRP A 258 9.32 26.13 -19.10
CA TRP A 258 8.36 26.90 -19.91
C TRP A 258 8.02 26.14 -21.18
N VAL A 259 6.74 26.06 -21.51
CA VAL A 259 6.23 25.42 -22.73
C VAL A 259 5.51 26.46 -23.57
N LEU A 260 5.85 26.57 -24.86
CA LEU A 260 5.09 27.41 -25.78
C LEU A 260 3.79 26.71 -26.18
N ASP A 261 2.65 27.30 -25.83
CA ASP A 261 1.37 26.93 -26.44
C ASP A 261 1.29 27.54 -27.84
N THR A 262 1.37 26.70 -28.86
CA THR A 262 1.34 27.10 -30.27
C THR A 262 -0.02 27.63 -30.73
N THR A 263 -1.09 27.39 -29.95
CA THR A 263 -2.43 27.88 -30.26
C THR A 263 -2.56 29.36 -29.91
N THR A 264 -2.07 29.74 -28.72
CA THR A 264 -2.11 31.11 -28.23
C THR A 264 -0.83 31.91 -28.51
N ASN A 265 0.25 31.23 -28.92
CA ASN A 265 1.62 31.76 -29.01
C ASN A 265 2.10 32.39 -27.70
N ARG A 266 1.81 31.74 -26.57
CA ARG A 266 2.19 32.19 -25.22
C ARG A 266 2.97 31.10 -24.49
N PHE A 267 3.90 31.50 -23.65
CA PHE A 267 4.64 30.58 -22.78
C PHE A 267 3.85 30.31 -21.51
N LEU A 268 3.75 29.03 -21.15
CA LEU A 268 3.14 28.52 -19.93
C LEU A 268 4.24 27.96 -19.02
N HIS A 269 4.32 28.42 -17.78
CA HIS A 269 5.23 27.86 -16.79
C HIS A 269 4.77 26.47 -16.35
N THR A 270 5.72 25.66 -15.94
CA THR A 270 5.50 24.38 -15.26
C THR A 270 6.49 24.31 -14.11
N LYS A 271 5.95 24.43 -12.90
CA LYS A 271 6.71 24.36 -11.66
C LYS A 271 7.02 22.91 -11.29
N ASN A 272 8.23 22.64 -10.83
CA ASN A 272 8.59 21.28 -10.41
C ASN A 272 7.97 20.94 -9.06
N VAL A 273 7.15 19.88 -9.02
CA VAL A 273 6.45 19.46 -7.78
C VAL A 273 7.33 18.65 -6.83
N TYR A 274 8.40 18.04 -7.32
CA TYR A 274 9.27 17.10 -6.59
C TYR A 274 10.55 17.74 -6.03
N SER A 275 11.05 18.82 -6.63
CA SER A 275 12.35 19.40 -6.28
C SER A 275 12.38 20.91 -6.41
N ASN A 276 13.07 21.57 -5.48
CA ASN A 276 13.41 23.01 -5.56
C ASN A 276 14.72 23.28 -6.33
N PHE A 277 15.35 22.24 -6.88
CA PHE A 277 16.62 22.35 -7.58
C PHE A 277 16.65 21.46 -8.82
N GLY A 278 17.36 21.92 -9.85
CA GLY A 278 17.90 21.05 -10.90
C GLY A 278 19.26 20.52 -10.51
N TYR A 279 19.61 19.30 -10.94
CA TYR A 279 20.87 18.66 -10.58
C TYR A 279 21.76 18.38 -11.80
N TYR A 280 23.06 18.49 -11.57
CA TYR A 280 24.13 18.21 -12.53
C TYR A 280 25.26 17.43 -11.85
N PHE A 281 26.08 16.76 -12.64
CA PHE A 281 27.20 15.95 -12.16
C PHE A 281 28.51 16.45 -12.74
N LEU A 282 29.42 16.87 -11.87
CA LEU A 282 30.78 17.24 -12.21
C LEU A 282 31.66 16.00 -12.20
N ASN A 283 32.42 15.82 -13.28
CA ASN A 283 33.43 14.76 -13.41
C ASN A 283 34.81 15.36 -13.58
N VAL A 284 35.78 14.83 -12.84
CA VAL A 284 37.21 15.12 -13.02
C VAL A 284 37.83 13.91 -13.72
N GLY A 285 37.86 13.96 -15.05
CA GLY A 285 38.29 12.84 -15.88
C GLY A 285 39.77 12.88 -16.25
N THR A 286 40.16 11.98 -17.17
CA THR A 286 41.47 11.93 -17.81
C THR A 286 41.43 12.31 -19.30
N THR A 287 40.22 12.58 -19.82
CA THR A 287 39.99 12.96 -21.21
C THR A 287 39.33 14.32 -21.29
N GLN A 288 39.59 15.02 -22.38
CA GLN A 288 39.06 16.36 -22.61
C GLN A 288 37.53 16.38 -22.55
N GLY A 289 36.98 17.39 -21.86
CA GLY A 289 35.53 17.61 -21.80
C GLY A 289 34.97 18.37 -22.99
N LYS A 290 33.66 18.25 -23.21
CA LYS A 290 32.92 18.98 -24.24
C LYS A 290 33.04 20.49 -24.01
N ARG A 291 33.48 21.23 -25.04
CA ARG A 291 33.63 22.69 -24.99
C ARG A 291 32.59 23.39 -25.83
N VAL A 292 32.15 24.57 -25.39
CA VAL A 292 31.29 25.46 -26.18
C VAL A 292 31.99 25.79 -27.50
N GLN A 293 31.32 25.50 -28.61
CA GLN A 293 31.84 25.78 -29.95
C GLN A 293 31.39 27.16 -30.42
N GLN A 294 32.23 27.83 -31.21
CA GLN A 294 31.81 29.05 -31.90
C GLN A 294 30.85 28.72 -33.05
N GLN A 295 29.82 29.54 -33.20
CA GLN A 295 28.89 29.53 -34.31
C GLN A 295 28.93 30.88 -35.01
N ALA A 296 29.24 30.85 -36.31
CA ALA A 296 29.28 32.04 -37.13
C ALA A 296 27.88 32.65 -37.27
N SER A 297 27.82 33.99 -37.30
CA SER A 297 26.62 34.71 -37.75
C SER A 297 26.32 34.33 -39.20
N LEU A 298 25.04 34.17 -39.54
CA LEU A 298 24.63 34.06 -40.93
C LEU A 298 25.03 35.31 -41.72
N SER A 299 25.21 35.12 -43.03
CA SER A 299 25.57 36.16 -44.00
C SER A 299 24.43 36.40 -44.99
N GLY A 300 24.36 37.61 -45.53
CA GLY A 300 23.34 38.02 -46.53
C GLY A 300 22.37 39.06 -45.98
N THR A 301 21.39 39.44 -46.80
CA THR A 301 20.34 40.36 -46.39
C THR A 301 19.41 39.68 -45.40
N PRO A 302 19.18 40.23 -44.19
CA PRO A 302 18.25 39.64 -43.25
C PRO A 302 16.82 39.71 -43.78
N LEU A 303 16.06 38.62 -43.62
CA LEU A 303 14.65 38.54 -43.99
C LEU A 303 13.75 39.15 -42.91
N GLN A 304 14.25 39.21 -41.68
CA GLN A 304 13.57 39.76 -40.53
C GLN A 304 14.59 40.43 -39.60
N THR A 305 14.16 41.48 -38.89
CA THR A 305 14.95 42.13 -37.85
C THR A 305 14.21 42.10 -36.53
N VAL A 306 14.91 41.73 -35.46
CA VAL A 306 14.41 41.59 -34.10
C VAL A 306 15.12 42.60 -33.21
N SER A 307 14.35 43.55 -32.66
CA SER A 307 14.80 44.56 -31.69
C SER A 307 13.98 44.55 -30.40
N ALA A 308 13.12 43.54 -30.25
CA ALA A 308 12.30 43.28 -29.08
C ALA A 308 12.11 41.76 -28.96
N TYR A 309 11.82 41.24 -27.79
CA TYR A 309 11.74 39.81 -27.51
C TYR A 309 10.56 39.49 -26.59
N ASP A 310 10.13 38.22 -26.60
CA ASP A 310 9.09 37.71 -25.71
C ASP A 310 9.69 37.44 -24.34
N GLU A 311 9.15 38.15 -23.35
CA GLU A 311 9.47 37.99 -21.94
C GLU A 311 8.36 37.20 -21.24
N ARG A 312 8.77 36.41 -20.26
CA ARG A 312 7.89 35.54 -19.48
C ARG A 312 8.24 35.63 -18.00
N PHE A 313 7.23 35.74 -17.15
CA PHE A 313 7.39 35.82 -15.69
C PHE A 313 6.23 35.09 -15.01
N PHE A 314 6.47 34.41 -13.90
CA PHE A 314 5.41 33.86 -13.06
C PHE A 314 5.72 34.09 -11.58
N HIS A 315 4.65 34.10 -10.78
CA HIS A 315 4.69 34.03 -9.32
C HIS A 315 3.77 32.90 -8.89
N GLU A 316 4.32 31.93 -8.16
CA GLU A 316 3.60 30.78 -7.62
C GLU A 316 4.32 30.35 -6.33
N GLU A 317 3.62 30.36 -5.19
CA GLU A 317 4.15 29.92 -3.90
C GLU A 317 3.39 28.70 -3.38
N ASP A 318 4.09 27.73 -2.82
CA ASP A 318 3.46 26.51 -2.29
C ASP A 318 3.39 26.58 -0.77
N LYS A 319 2.20 26.82 -0.22
CA LYS A 319 1.99 26.96 1.23
C LYS A 319 0.95 26.00 1.78
N LYS A 320 -0.13 25.74 1.02
CA LYS A 320 -1.28 24.97 1.48
C LYS A 320 -1.67 23.88 0.48
N ASN A 321 -1.73 22.64 0.96
CA ASN A 321 -2.50 21.57 0.35
C ASN A 321 -3.76 21.32 1.22
N PHE A 322 -4.94 21.32 0.61
CA PHE A 322 -6.21 21.31 1.37
C PHE A 322 -6.55 19.94 1.94
N LEU A 323 -6.41 18.90 1.12
CA LEU A 323 -6.85 17.54 1.43
C LEU A 323 -5.75 16.66 2.03
N LYS A 324 -4.51 17.18 2.11
CA LYS A 324 -3.32 16.38 2.35
C LYS A 324 -3.20 15.24 1.32
N SER A 325 -3.37 15.62 0.06
CA SER A 325 -3.50 14.70 -1.07
C SER A 325 -3.28 15.46 -2.36
N GLY A 326 -2.74 14.77 -3.37
CA GLY A 326 -2.43 15.36 -4.66
C GLY A 326 -1.22 16.30 -4.62
N ARG A 327 -0.78 16.71 -5.81
CA ARG A 327 0.47 17.48 -5.98
C ARG A 327 0.32 18.99 -6.15
N GLU A 328 -0.91 19.51 -6.15
CA GLU A 328 -1.16 20.95 -6.22
C GLU A 328 -1.08 21.59 -4.83
N TRP A 329 -0.43 22.75 -4.79
CA TRP A 329 -0.29 23.59 -3.61
C TRP A 329 -0.79 25.00 -3.92
N TRP A 330 -1.20 25.71 -2.88
CA TRP A 330 -1.77 27.05 -2.99
C TRP A 330 -0.96 28.03 -2.14
N GLY A 331 -0.81 29.26 -2.65
CA GLY A 331 0.04 30.30 -2.10
C GLY A 331 -0.67 31.19 -1.10
N GLU A 332 -0.72 32.49 -1.38
CA GLU A 332 -1.25 33.52 -0.48
C GLU A 332 -2.70 33.24 -0.08
N GLU A 333 -2.95 33.24 1.23
CA GLU A 333 -4.29 33.09 1.83
C GLU A 333 -4.93 34.46 2.08
N PHE A 334 -6.17 34.60 1.59
CA PHE A 334 -7.01 35.78 1.71
C PHE A 334 -8.07 35.58 2.80
N ASP A 335 -7.65 35.61 4.05
CA ASP A 335 -8.52 35.50 5.25
C ASP A 335 -8.45 36.77 6.11
N LYS A 336 -7.38 36.90 6.90
CA LYS A 336 -7.12 38.09 7.73
C LYS A 336 -6.62 39.27 6.91
N GLU A 337 -5.70 38.99 6.01
CA GLU A 337 -5.28 39.90 4.95
C GLU A 337 -6.14 39.59 3.73
N THR A 338 -6.89 40.57 3.23
CA THR A 338 -7.80 40.36 2.08
C THR A 338 -7.28 41.01 0.80
N SER A 339 -6.11 41.65 0.84
CA SER A 339 -5.50 42.28 -0.33
C SER A 339 -4.00 42.03 -0.39
N TYR A 340 -3.51 41.57 -1.53
CA TYR A 340 -2.07 41.45 -1.82
C TYR A 340 -1.71 42.26 -3.05
N THR A 341 -0.59 42.98 -2.98
CA THR A 341 -0.06 43.78 -4.11
C THR A 341 1.33 43.29 -4.48
N PHE A 342 1.49 42.89 -5.74
CA PHE A 342 2.74 42.45 -6.33
C PHE A 342 3.31 43.56 -7.21
N ASN A 343 4.43 44.15 -6.78
CA ASN A 343 5.07 45.27 -7.47
C ASN A 343 6.18 44.74 -8.40
N LEU A 344 5.92 44.72 -9.69
CA LEU A 344 6.82 44.18 -10.71
C LEU A 344 7.39 45.30 -11.58
N THR A 345 8.63 45.15 -12.05
CA THR A 345 9.26 46.12 -12.96
C THR A 345 9.92 45.42 -14.13
N PHE A 346 9.53 45.81 -15.35
CA PHE A 346 10.05 45.29 -16.62
C PHE A 346 10.66 46.44 -17.44
N PRO A 347 11.95 46.79 -17.22
CA PRO A 347 12.60 47.85 -17.99
C PRO A 347 12.57 47.56 -19.49
N GLY A 348 12.29 48.58 -20.31
CA GLY A 348 12.19 48.42 -21.76
C GLY A 348 10.92 47.73 -22.25
N LEU A 349 9.87 47.63 -21.43
CA LEU A 349 8.52 47.22 -21.86
C LEU A 349 8.07 48.01 -23.10
N VAL A 350 7.57 47.32 -24.11
CA VAL A 350 7.09 47.96 -25.34
C VAL A 350 5.66 48.45 -25.13
N ALA A 351 5.48 49.76 -24.93
CA ALA A 351 4.18 50.34 -24.54
C ALA A 351 3.03 50.17 -25.54
N THR A 352 3.34 49.88 -26.82
CA THR A 352 2.33 49.59 -27.86
C THR A 352 1.87 48.13 -27.87
N GLU A 353 2.49 47.27 -27.07
CA GLU A 353 2.22 45.84 -27.00
C GLU A 353 1.45 45.53 -25.70
N GLN A 354 0.50 44.61 -25.79
CA GLN A 354 -0.27 44.20 -24.61
C GLN A 354 0.57 43.29 -23.71
N VAL A 355 0.37 43.43 -22.40
CA VAL A 355 0.77 42.44 -21.40
C VAL A 355 -0.37 41.44 -21.27
N HIS A 356 -0.07 40.16 -21.39
CA HIS A 356 -1.02 39.07 -21.18
C HIS A 356 -0.86 38.54 -19.77
N LEU A 357 -1.94 38.54 -18.99
CA LEU A 357 -2.02 37.97 -17.66
C LEU A 357 -2.83 36.67 -17.70
N ARG A 358 -2.22 35.60 -17.19
CA ARG A 358 -2.87 34.33 -16.87
C ARG A 358 -2.81 34.14 -15.37
N SER A 359 -3.95 33.94 -14.72
CA SER A 359 -4.05 33.87 -13.26
C SER A 359 -4.99 32.76 -12.83
N GLN A 360 -4.72 32.14 -11.70
CA GLN A 360 -5.63 31.18 -11.09
C GLN A 360 -5.72 31.41 -9.59
N ALA A 361 -6.94 31.54 -9.10
CA ALA A 361 -7.26 31.61 -7.68
C ALA A 361 -8.47 30.72 -7.38
N VAL A 362 -8.69 30.40 -6.11
CA VAL A 362 -9.86 29.66 -5.63
C VAL A 362 -10.43 30.31 -4.39
N GLY A 363 -11.74 30.13 -4.18
CA GLY A 363 -12.44 30.57 -2.99
C GLY A 363 -13.27 29.44 -2.37
N ARG A 364 -13.27 29.35 -1.04
CA ARG A 364 -14.19 28.52 -0.26
C ARG A 364 -15.18 29.42 0.46
N SER A 365 -16.47 29.25 0.18
CA SER A 365 -17.55 30.00 0.81
C SER A 365 -18.87 29.25 0.64
N PHE A 366 -19.81 29.37 1.59
CA PHE A 366 -21.17 28.80 1.48
C PHE A 366 -22.13 29.69 0.68
N GLY A 367 -21.71 30.92 0.37
CA GLY A 367 -22.34 31.80 -0.61
C GLY A 367 -21.34 32.19 -1.71
N GLY A 368 -21.82 32.72 -2.83
CA GLY A 368 -20.93 33.24 -3.87
C GLY A 368 -19.99 34.31 -3.32
N SER A 369 -18.72 34.27 -3.73
CA SER A 369 -17.70 35.26 -3.34
C SER A 369 -16.89 35.72 -4.54
N THR A 370 -16.17 36.84 -4.42
CA THR A 370 -15.44 37.42 -5.56
C THR A 370 -14.05 37.90 -5.19
N MET A 371 -13.15 37.91 -6.17
CA MET A 371 -11.83 38.51 -6.08
C MET A 371 -11.65 39.52 -7.21
N ALA A 372 -11.42 40.78 -6.86
CA ALA A 372 -11.10 41.83 -7.82
C ALA A 372 -9.61 41.78 -8.14
N VAL A 373 -9.27 41.65 -9.42
CA VAL A 373 -7.88 41.72 -9.90
C VAL A 373 -7.71 43.02 -10.66
N SER A 374 -6.74 43.83 -10.24
CA SER A 374 -6.47 45.15 -10.83
C SER A 374 -4.99 45.34 -11.13
N VAL A 375 -4.70 46.20 -12.11
CA VAL A 375 -3.34 46.61 -12.46
C VAL A 375 -3.23 48.12 -12.41
N ASN A 376 -2.23 48.63 -11.68
CA ASN A 376 -1.97 50.07 -11.54
C ASN A 376 -3.24 50.88 -11.15
N GLY A 377 -4.10 50.29 -10.31
CA GLY A 377 -5.36 50.89 -9.84
C GLY A 377 -6.58 50.67 -10.75
N ASN A 378 -6.43 50.07 -11.93
CA ASN A 378 -7.54 49.77 -12.84
C ASN A 378 -7.95 48.29 -12.74
N THR A 379 -9.23 48.02 -12.45
CA THR A 379 -9.77 46.66 -12.41
C THR A 379 -9.72 46.00 -13.78
N LEU A 380 -9.07 44.83 -13.86
CA LEU A 380 -9.02 43.99 -15.06
C LEU A 380 -10.25 43.09 -15.15
N PHE A 381 -10.54 42.37 -14.07
CA PHE A 381 -11.72 41.51 -13.96
C PHE A 381 -12.09 41.26 -12.50
N ASN A 382 -13.30 40.76 -12.29
CA ASN A 382 -13.71 40.16 -11.03
C ASN A 382 -13.85 38.66 -11.24
N GLU A 383 -13.06 37.88 -10.51
CA GLU A 383 -13.24 36.44 -10.45
C GLU A 383 -14.38 36.11 -9.50
N TYR A 384 -15.25 35.19 -9.91
CA TYR A 384 -16.39 34.73 -9.12
C TYR A 384 -16.17 33.28 -8.71
N PHE A 385 -16.26 33.02 -7.41
CA PHE A 385 -16.19 31.69 -6.84
C PHE A 385 -17.60 31.25 -6.45
N PHE A 386 -18.02 30.12 -7.01
CA PHE A 386 -19.28 29.47 -6.67
C PHE A 386 -19.26 28.98 -5.21
N PRO A 387 -20.43 28.91 -4.55
CA PRO A 387 -20.51 28.30 -3.23
C PRO A 387 -20.15 26.82 -3.27
N VAL A 388 -19.56 26.32 -2.18
CA VAL A 388 -19.38 24.88 -1.92
C VAL A 388 -20.43 24.38 -0.92
N LEU A 389 -20.65 23.07 -0.86
CA LEU A 389 -21.56 22.46 0.09
C LEU A 389 -20.82 22.02 1.36
N ASP A 390 -21.58 21.84 2.44
CA ASP A 390 -21.08 21.24 3.68
C ASP A 390 -21.24 19.71 3.62
N ASP A 391 -20.54 19.08 2.67
CA ASP A 391 -20.53 17.63 2.47
C ASP A 391 -19.09 17.14 2.32
N TYR A 392 -18.74 16.03 2.97
CA TYR A 392 -17.37 15.50 3.00
C TYR A 392 -16.93 14.87 1.66
N THR A 393 -17.90 14.55 0.79
CA THR A 393 -17.65 14.07 -0.58
C THR A 393 -17.61 15.21 -1.60
N ASP A 394 -18.00 16.42 -1.20
CA ASP A 394 -17.93 17.59 -2.04
C ASP A 394 -16.49 18.12 -2.13
N THR A 395 -16.23 18.86 -3.19
CA THR A 395 -14.93 19.49 -3.42
C THR A 395 -14.63 20.54 -2.34
N TYR A 396 -13.39 20.60 -1.85
CA TYR A 396 -13.00 21.54 -0.80
C TYR A 396 -13.13 23.00 -1.25
N VAL A 397 -12.81 23.24 -2.53
CA VAL A 397 -13.05 24.45 -3.30
C VAL A 397 -13.60 24.05 -4.66
N ASN A 398 -14.39 24.91 -5.30
CA ASN A 398 -14.85 24.65 -6.67
C ASN A 398 -13.66 24.46 -7.63
N ALA A 399 -13.90 23.74 -8.73
CA ALA A 399 -12.87 23.44 -9.73
C ALA A 399 -12.12 24.73 -10.13
N PRO A 400 -10.78 24.77 -10.01
CA PRO A 400 -10.00 25.96 -10.31
C PRO A 400 -10.23 26.41 -11.76
N VAL A 401 -10.47 27.71 -11.95
CA VAL A 401 -10.63 28.29 -13.29
C VAL A 401 -9.46 29.20 -13.57
N ILE A 402 -8.80 28.99 -14.71
CA ILE A 402 -7.77 29.92 -15.18
C ILE A 402 -8.46 31.12 -15.83
N LYS A 403 -8.08 32.32 -15.40
CA LYS A 403 -8.49 33.59 -16.03
C LYS A 403 -7.35 34.13 -16.87
N GLU A 404 -7.68 34.49 -18.10
CA GLU A 404 -6.76 35.14 -19.02
C GLU A 404 -7.31 36.50 -19.45
N THR A 405 -6.46 37.51 -19.45
CA THR A 405 -6.80 38.84 -19.94
C THR A 405 -5.56 39.54 -20.49
N SER A 406 -5.76 40.68 -21.15
CA SER A 406 -4.68 41.48 -21.72
C SER A 406 -4.89 42.95 -21.39
N PHE A 407 -3.81 43.69 -21.12
CA PHE A 407 -3.88 45.10 -20.79
C PHE A 407 -2.66 45.86 -21.30
N ASN A 408 -2.78 47.19 -21.40
CA ASN A 408 -1.67 48.07 -21.74
C ASN A 408 -1.10 48.71 -20.48
N VAL A 409 0.21 48.96 -20.48
CA VAL A 409 0.91 49.63 -19.38
C VAL A 409 1.73 50.78 -19.93
N ASN A 410 1.57 51.96 -19.33
CA ASN A 410 2.42 53.11 -19.61
C ASN A 410 3.59 53.11 -18.62
N GLY A 411 4.81 52.83 -19.12
CA GLY A 411 6.03 52.73 -18.30
C GLY A 411 6.47 51.29 -18.07
N SER A 412 7.35 51.07 -17.09
CA SER A 412 7.93 49.75 -16.78
C SER A 412 7.34 49.05 -15.56
N ALA A 413 6.50 49.75 -14.77
CA ALA A 413 5.95 49.21 -13.52
C ALA A 413 4.58 48.56 -13.73
N ILE A 414 4.43 47.35 -13.20
CA ILE A 414 3.18 46.58 -13.19
C ILE A 414 2.87 46.24 -11.73
N ASN A 415 1.92 46.96 -11.13
CA ASN A 415 1.44 46.69 -9.79
C ASN A 415 0.14 45.89 -9.88
N LEU A 416 0.23 44.57 -9.72
CA LEU A 416 -0.92 43.67 -9.70
C LEU A 416 -1.49 43.62 -8.28
N ASN A 417 -2.76 43.95 -8.12
CA ASN A 417 -3.46 43.86 -6.85
C ASN A 417 -4.62 42.86 -6.95
N TYR A 418 -4.64 41.92 -6.00
CA TYR A 418 -5.72 40.97 -5.79
C TYR A 418 -6.43 41.36 -4.50
N THR A 419 -7.74 41.61 -4.56
CA THR A 419 -8.56 41.98 -3.39
C THR A 419 -9.77 41.07 -3.29
N TYR A 420 -9.85 40.28 -2.22
CA TYR A 420 -10.94 39.34 -1.97
C TYR A 420 -12.09 40.02 -1.21
N SER A 421 -13.31 39.90 -1.76
CA SER A 421 -14.54 40.34 -1.11
C SER A 421 -15.15 39.18 -0.34
N LYS A 422 -14.84 39.13 0.97
CA LYS A 422 -15.25 38.09 1.91
C LYS A 422 -16.73 38.26 2.32
N PRO A 423 -17.68 37.40 1.86
CA PRO A 423 -19.10 37.57 2.19
C PRO A 423 -19.46 37.13 3.62
N THR A 424 -18.69 36.21 4.21
CA THR A 424 -18.87 35.74 5.60
C THR A 424 -17.52 35.54 6.28
N LEU A 425 -17.49 35.46 7.62
CA LEU A 425 -16.25 35.22 8.38
C LEU A 425 -15.53 33.91 8.02
N ASN A 426 -16.24 32.91 7.51
CA ASN A 426 -15.66 31.62 7.11
C ASN A 426 -15.27 31.56 5.63
N SER A 427 -15.49 32.63 4.87
CA SER A 427 -15.14 32.69 3.46
C SER A 427 -13.65 33.03 3.31
N ILE A 428 -12.91 32.22 2.57
CA ILE A 428 -11.45 32.38 2.40
C ILE A 428 -11.14 32.14 0.92
N ALA A 429 -10.13 32.83 0.38
CA ALA A 429 -9.59 32.56 -0.95
C ALA A 429 -8.08 32.33 -0.92
N TRP A 430 -7.56 31.71 -1.97
CA TRP A 430 -6.12 31.46 -2.14
C TRP A 430 -5.70 31.75 -3.58
N LEU A 431 -4.53 32.35 -3.76
CA LEU A 431 -3.87 32.47 -5.06
C LEU A 431 -3.08 31.19 -5.33
N ASN A 432 -3.20 30.62 -6.54
CA ASN A 432 -2.26 29.60 -6.99
C ASN A 432 -1.04 30.28 -7.61
N PHE A 433 -1.28 30.90 -8.77
CA PHE A 433 -0.24 31.60 -9.51
C PHE A 433 -0.82 32.79 -10.28
N PHE A 434 0.09 33.68 -10.67
CA PHE A 434 -0.11 34.52 -11.84
C PHE A 434 1.12 34.49 -12.75
N GLU A 435 0.88 34.64 -14.05
CA GLU A 435 1.87 34.58 -15.11
C GLU A 435 1.66 35.74 -16.07
N LEU A 436 2.78 36.33 -16.51
CA LEU A 436 2.83 37.42 -17.47
C LEU A 436 3.62 37.00 -18.71
N ASN A 437 2.99 37.15 -19.87
CA ASN A 437 3.64 37.14 -21.18
C ASN A 437 3.63 38.58 -21.72
N LEU A 438 4.80 39.14 -22.03
CA LEU A 438 4.92 40.54 -22.45
C LEU A 438 6.07 40.76 -23.43
N ARG A 439 6.06 41.90 -24.13
CA ARG A 439 7.12 42.27 -25.08
C ARG A 439 8.08 43.29 -24.48
N ARG A 440 9.37 43.00 -24.50
CA ARG A 440 10.44 43.95 -24.10
C ARG A 440 11.33 44.29 -25.27
N SER A 441 11.79 45.53 -25.33
CA SER A 441 12.89 45.92 -26.20
C SER A 441 14.13 45.10 -25.86
N LEU A 442 14.87 44.68 -26.89
CA LEU A 442 16.02 43.81 -26.75
C LEU A 442 17.22 44.65 -26.29
N GLN A 443 17.40 44.71 -24.97
CA GLN A 443 18.41 45.51 -24.30
C GLN A 443 19.12 44.69 -23.23
N PHE A 444 20.43 44.84 -23.12
CA PHE A 444 21.25 44.22 -22.10
C PHE A 444 21.39 45.13 -20.88
N ASN A 445 20.66 44.80 -19.81
CA ASN A 445 20.56 45.63 -18.59
C ASN A 445 20.81 44.83 -17.28
N SER A 446 21.29 43.60 -17.38
CA SER A 446 21.55 42.67 -16.26
C SER A 446 22.81 41.86 -16.57
N PRO A 447 23.58 41.35 -15.58
CA PRO A 447 24.80 40.55 -15.84
C PRO A 447 24.61 39.39 -16.81
N GLN A 448 23.40 38.82 -16.85
CA GLN A 448 22.92 37.94 -17.90
C GLN A 448 21.43 38.22 -18.20
N THR A 449 21.01 37.99 -19.43
CA THR A 449 19.61 38.13 -19.89
C THR A 449 19.33 37.13 -21.00
N ASP A 450 18.45 36.18 -20.74
CA ASP A 450 17.91 35.29 -21.76
C ASP A 450 16.85 36.02 -22.61
N PHE A 451 16.71 35.62 -23.88
CA PHE A 451 15.73 36.18 -24.82
C PHE A 451 15.34 35.18 -25.91
N ARG A 452 14.13 35.38 -26.47
CA ARG A 452 13.53 34.57 -27.55
C ARG A 452 12.50 35.40 -28.31
N ASP A 453 12.19 35.01 -29.54
CA ASP A 453 11.16 35.70 -30.33
C ASP A 453 10.32 34.74 -31.15
N THR A 454 9.08 34.51 -30.72
CA THR A 454 8.05 33.75 -31.42
C THR A 454 7.71 34.35 -32.78
N ARG A 455 7.84 35.69 -32.94
CA ARG A 455 7.58 36.36 -34.22
C ARG A 455 8.67 36.11 -35.25
N SER A 456 9.86 35.65 -34.82
CA SER A 456 10.96 35.28 -35.71
C SER A 456 10.81 33.88 -36.30
N VAL A 457 9.87 33.08 -35.78
CA VAL A 457 9.67 31.69 -36.17
C VAL A 457 9.25 31.60 -37.64
N GLY A 458 9.94 30.75 -38.40
CA GLY A 458 9.73 30.54 -39.84
C GLY A 458 10.70 31.30 -40.74
N SER A 459 11.52 32.21 -40.19
CA SER A 459 12.53 32.95 -40.96
C SER A 459 13.85 32.18 -41.08
N ALA A 460 14.34 32.01 -42.32
CA ALA A 460 15.62 31.36 -42.58
C ALA A 460 16.84 32.23 -42.22
N ASN A 461 16.65 33.55 -42.09
CA ASN A 461 17.72 34.47 -41.72
C ASN A 461 17.16 35.71 -40.98
N THR A 462 17.42 35.80 -39.68
CA THR A 462 16.90 36.84 -38.79
C THR A 462 18.06 37.60 -38.14
N LEU A 463 18.06 38.93 -38.25
CA LEU A 463 19.00 39.83 -37.58
C LEU A 463 18.49 40.20 -36.18
N PHE A 464 19.25 39.88 -35.14
CA PHE A 464 18.99 40.33 -33.78
C PHE A 464 19.84 41.56 -33.45
N ASN A 465 19.21 42.63 -32.98
CA ASN A 465 19.88 43.86 -32.53
C ASN A 465 19.67 44.04 -31.03
N ILE A 466 20.75 43.89 -30.26
CA ILE A 466 20.77 44.02 -28.80
C ILE A 466 21.41 45.37 -28.43
N ASN A 467 20.64 46.27 -27.82
CA ASN A 467 21.20 47.48 -27.24
C ASN A 467 22.02 47.11 -26.00
N SER A 468 23.30 47.40 -25.98
CA SER A 468 24.23 46.99 -24.92
C SER A 468 25.29 48.07 -24.72
N ALA A 469 25.42 48.61 -23.51
CA ALA A 469 26.46 49.60 -23.17
C ALA A 469 27.85 48.95 -22.99
N SER A 470 27.88 47.70 -22.52
CA SER A 470 29.08 46.87 -22.37
C SER A 470 29.23 45.89 -23.53
N ILE A 471 30.45 45.40 -23.76
CA ILE A 471 30.70 44.27 -24.67
C ILE A 471 30.02 43.04 -24.08
N ILE A 472 29.23 42.34 -24.89
CA ILE A 472 28.50 41.15 -24.47
C ILE A 472 28.88 39.94 -25.32
N ASN A 473 28.70 38.77 -24.71
CA ASN A 473 28.65 37.48 -25.38
C ASN A 473 27.20 37.04 -25.53
N VAL A 474 26.93 36.18 -26.51
CA VAL A 474 25.62 35.56 -26.69
C VAL A 474 25.81 34.08 -26.91
N TRP A 475 25.10 33.26 -26.13
CA TRP A 475 24.98 31.82 -26.33
C TRP A 475 23.63 31.47 -26.94
N ASP A 476 23.61 30.57 -27.94
CA ASP A 476 22.42 29.82 -28.31
C ASP A 476 22.23 28.69 -27.29
N ILE A 477 21.10 28.73 -26.57
CA ILE A 477 20.73 27.80 -25.49
C ILE A 477 19.50 26.97 -25.84
N THR A 478 19.17 26.90 -27.14
CA THR A 478 18.01 26.14 -27.64
C THR A 478 18.16 24.64 -27.31
N ILE A 479 19.40 24.13 -27.25
CA ILE A 479 19.73 22.80 -26.75
C ILE A 479 20.66 23.00 -25.54
N PRO A 480 20.15 22.95 -24.29
CA PRO A 480 20.92 23.25 -23.08
C PRO A 480 22.21 22.44 -22.92
N SER A 481 22.23 21.19 -23.40
CA SER A 481 23.42 20.32 -23.33
C SER A 481 24.45 20.59 -24.43
N ASP A 482 24.11 21.35 -25.48
CA ASP A 482 24.99 21.66 -26.60
C ASP A 482 24.95 23.14 -27.00
N ILE A 483 25.13 24.01 -26.01
CA ILE A 483 25.18 25.46 -26.20
C ILE A 483 26.28 25.88 -27.19
N LYS A 484 26.02 26.97 -27.93
CA LYS A 484 26.96 27.53 -28.92
C LYS A 484 27.23 29.00 -28.64
N GLN A 485 28.50 29.41 -28.72
CA GLN A 485 28.90 30.81 -28.64
C GLN A 485 28.70 31.48 -30.00
N LEU A 486 27.81 32.46 -30.08
CA LEU A 486 27.61 33.23 -31.30
C LEU A 486 28.72 34.28 -31.49
N ILE A 487 29.14 34.45 -32.73
CA ILE A 487 30.00 35.57 -33.14
C ILE A 487 29.11 36.81 -33.29
N VAL A 488 29.31 37.79 -32.40
CA VAL A 488 28.52 39.02 -32.32
C VAL A 488 29.34 40.18 -32.86
N THR A 489 28.75 41.01 -33.71
CA THR A 489 29.35 42.24 -34.21
C THR A 489 28.81 43.43 -33.42
N ARG A 490 29.68 44.36 -33.01
CA ARG A 490 29.26 45.55 -32.27
C ARG A 490 29.51 46.81 -33.08
N THR A 491 28.47 47.62 -33.24
CA THR A 491 28.55 48.96 -33.86
C THR A 491 27.94 49.97 -32.89
N GLY A 492 28.77 50.85 -32.31
CA GLY A 492 28.34 51.76 -31.24
C GLY A 492 27.86 50.99 -30.01
N ASN A 493 26.61 51.23 -29.59
CA ASN A 493 25.95 50.54 -28.47
C ASN A 493 25.02 49.40 -28.93
N VAL A 494 25.10 48.95 -30.18
CA VAL A 494 24.30 47.83 -30.68
C VAL A 494 25.21 46.65 -30.97
N SER A 495 24.94 45.54 -30.30
CA SER A 495 25.53 44.23 -30.57
C SER A 495 24.55 43.43 -31.41
N SER A 496 25.01 42.82 -32.51
CA SER A 496 24.13 42.13 -33.45
C SER A 496 24.71 40.83 -34.00
N PHE A 497 23.80 39.92 -34.36
CA PHE A 497 24.10 38.66 -35.03
C PHE A 497 22.91 38.24 -35.90
N GLN A 498 23.17 37.40 -36.90
CA GLN A 498 22.13 36.80 -37.74
C GLN A 498 22.04 35.30 -37.47
N ALA A 499 20.82 34.77 -37.37
CA ALA A 499 20.56 33.36 -37.07
C ALA A 499 19.37 32.79 -37.83
N ASN A 500 19.33 31.46 -37.99
CA ASN A 500 18.20 30.76 -38.57
C ASN A 500 17.16 30.50 -37.48
N THR A 501 15.97 31.07 -37.67
CA THR A 501 14.83 30.98 -36.75
C THR A 501 13.66 30.27 -37.43
N THR A 502 13.88 29.27 -38.30
CA THR A 502 12.78 28.44 -38.85
C THR A 502 12.01 27.71 -37.75
N GLN A 503 12.65 27.50 -36.60
CA GLN A 503 12.06 27.09 -35.34
C GLN A 503 12.39 28.13 -34.26
N LEU A 504 11.65 28.10 -33.15
CA LEU A 504 11.94 28.96 -32.00
C LEU A 504 13.38 28.72 -31.52
N ARG A 505 14.09 29.83 -31.28
CA ARG A 505 15.43 29.83 -30.70
C ARG A 505 15.42 30.55 -29.37
N GLU A 506 16.14 30.00 -28.41
CA GLU A 506 16.43 30.66 -27.14
C GLU A 506 17.91 31.04 -27.07
N TYR A 507 18.17 32.25 -26.61
CA TYR A 507 19.52 32.79 -26.47
C TYR A 507 19.72 33.35 -25.07
N ILE A 508 20.97 33.47 -24.63
CA ILE A 508 21.33 34.21 -23.43
C ILE A 508 22.52 35.12 -23.70
N SER A 509 22.37 36.39 -23.32
CA SER A 509 23.40 37.41 -23.40
C SER A 509 24.03 37.67 -22.03
N PHE A 510 25.33 37.92 -21.97
CA PHE A 510 26.06 38.16 -20.72
C PHE A 510 27.35 38.95 -20.95
N ASP A 511 27.83 39.70 -19.95
CA ASP A 511 29.05 40.53 -20.05
C ASP A 511 30.27 39.91 -19.35
N GLY A 512 30.09 38.80 -18.63
CA GLY A 512 31.16 38.09 -17.93
C GLY A 512 31.55 38.67 -16.56
N SER A 513 30.82 39.70 -16.09
CA SER A 513 31.11 40.41 -14.83
C SER A 513 30.76 39.60 -13.58
N SER A 514 29.59 38.96 -13.57
CA SER A 514 29.08 38.19 -12.43
C SER A 514 28.19 37.04 -12.89
N PHE A 515 28.29 35.91 -12.17
CA PHE A 515 27.48 34.71 -12.40
C PHE A 515 27.06 34.12 -11.05
N PRO A 516 25.86 33.51 -10.96
CA PRO A 516 25.50 32.69 -9.82
C PRO A 516 26.45 31.49 -9.68
N VAL A 517 26.60 31.01 -8.45
CA VAL A 517 27.38 29.82 -8.10
C VAL A 517 26.38 28.70 -7.75
N PRO A 518 26.61 27.44 -8.19
CA PRO A 518 25.75 26.33 -7.79
C PRO A 518 25.77 26.11 -6.27
N THR A 519 24.77 25.40 -5.75
CA THR A 519 24.83 24.90 -4.37
C THR A 519 25.93 23.85 -4.26
N LEU A 520 26.71 23.89 -3.17
CA LEU A 520 27.84 22.99 -2.95
C LEU A 520 27.39 21.52 -3.05
N GLY A 521 28.09 20.77 -3.91
CA GLY A 521 27.77 19.37 -4.15
C GLY A 521 28.45 18.40 -3.20
N VAL A 522 28.01 17.14 -3.26
CA VAL A 522 28.64 16.02 -2.55
C VAL A 522 29.25 15.03 -3.53
N LYS A 523 30.34 14.37 -3.13
CA LYS A 523 30.91 13.25 -3.87
C LYS A 523 29.91 12.09 -3.84
N ILE A 524 29.69 11.46 -4.99
CA ILE A 524 28.84 10.25 -5.10
C ILE A 524 29.70 9.03 -5.40
N ASN A 525 29.19 7.85 -5.05
CA ASN A 525 29.80 6.58 -5.44
C ASN A 525 29.46 6.27 -6.91
N ASN A 526 30.32 5.47 -7.55
CA ASN A 526 30.03 4.97 -8.88
C ASN A 526 28.84 3.98 -8.82
N GLN A 527 27.98 4.05 -9.81
CA GLN A 527 26.75 3.27 -9.93
C GLN A 527 26.48 2.93 -11.39
N ASN A 528 25.75 1.84 -11.64
CA ASN A 528 25.51 1.36 -13.00
C ASN A 528 24.26 0.48 -13.06
N LEU A 529 23.09 1.06 -12.77
CA LEU A 529 21.81 0.37 -12.91
C LEU A 529 21.57 -0.05 -14.37
N HIS A 530 22.00 0.75 -15.34
CA HIS A 530 21.99 0.40 -16.76
C HIS A 530 22.66 -0.93 -17.11
N ALA A 531 23.67 -1.39 -16.38
CA ALA A 531 24.33 -2.68 -16.64
C ALA A 531 23.76 -3.84 -15.80
N SER A 532 22.71 -3.61 -15.01
CA SER A 532 22.09 -4.64 -14.19
C SER A 532 21.56 -5.77 -15.07
N ALA A 533 21.78 -7.02 -14.62
CA ALA A 533 21.19 -8.20 -15.24
C ALA A 533 19.65 -8.15 -15.11
N GLN A 534 18.95 -8.92 -15.95
CA GLN A 534 17.51 -9.10 -15.80
C GLN A 534 17.17 -9.66 -14.42
N VAL A 535 16.10 -9.13 -13.82
CA VAL A 535 15.65 -9.48 -12.48
C VAL A 535 14.15 -9.71 -12.43
N ASP A 536 13.73 -10.65 -11.58
CA ASP A 536 12.31 -10.90 -11.28
C ASP A 536 11.75 -9.81 -10.34
N MET A 537 12.57 -9.29 -9.43
CA MET A 537 12.15 -8.36 -8.39
C MET A 537 13.15 -7.21 -8.21
N VAL A 538 12.63 -6.00 -8.07
CA VAL A 538 13.38 -4.84 -7.58
C VAL A 538 12.86 -4.45 -6.21
N ILE A 539 13.76 -4.30 -5.24
CA ILE A 539 13.48 -3.68 -3.94
C ILE A 539 14.09 -2.27 -3.97
N LEU A 540 13.24 -1.25 -4.05
CA LEU A 540 13.63 0.15 -4.01
C LEU A 540 13.59 0.62 -2.55
N ALA A 541 14.74 0.66 -1.90
CA ALA A 541 14.82 0.91 -0.46
C ALA A 541 15.47 2.25 -0.15
N TYR A 542 14.88 3.00 0.79
CA TYR A 542 15.56 4.13 1.39
C TYR A 542 16.93 3.68 1.92
N SER A 543 17.97 4.49 1.70
CA SER A 543 19.36 4.12 2.02
C SER A 543 19.57 3.65 3.45
N GLY A 544 18.80 4.20 4.41
CA GLY A 544 18.81 3.78 5.81
C GLY A 544 18.34 2.34 6.07
N PHE A 545 17.61 1.71 5.14
CA PHE A 545 16.98 0.38 5.30
C PHE A 545 17.64 -0.72 4.46
N LEU A 546 18.76 -0.43 3.80
CA LEU A 546 19.44 -1.38 2.90
C LEU A 546 19.80 -2.72 3.58
N ALA A 547 20.10 -2.73 4.88
CA ALA A 547 20.39 -3.97 5.60
C ALA A 547 19.18 -4.92 5.63
N GLU A 548 18.00 -4.40 5.98
CA GLU A 548 16.76 -5.19 6.02
C GLU A 548 16.25 -5.53 4.61
N ALA A 549 16.41 -4.62 3.65
CA ALA A 549 16.09 -4.87 2.24
C ALA A 549 16.94 -6.03 1.67
N ASN A 550 18.25 -6.07 1.95
CA ASN A 550 19.11 -7.17 1.53
C ASN A 550 18.75 -8.48 2.24
N ARG A 551 18.38 -8.44 3.52
CA ARG A 551 17.93 -9.63 4.25
C ARG A 551 16.66 -10.24 3.62
N LEU A 552 15.70 -9.41 3.22
CA LEU A 552 14.52 -9.87 2.49
C LEU A 552 14.87 -10.37 1.09
N ALA A 553 15.76 -9.68 0.37
CA ALA A 553 16.23 -10.13 -0.95
C ALA A 553 16.87 -11.52 -0.88
N ASP A 554 17.71 -11.78 0.12
CA ASP A 554 18.35 -13.09 0.33
C ASP A 554 17.34 -14.18 0.67
N PHE A 555 16.29 -13.85 1.42
CA PHE A 555 15.16 -14.74 1.64
C PHE A 555 14.49 -15.14 0.31
N HIS A 556 14.20 -14.19 -0.59
CA HIS A 556 13.58 -14.50 -1.88
C HIS A 556 14.51 -15.26 -2.84
N ARG A 557 15.80 -14.90 -2.88
CA ARG A 557 16.80 -15.63 -3.67
C ARG A 557 16.87 -17.10 -3.27
N THR A 558 16.79 -17.39 -1.96
CA THR A 558 16.95 -18.75 -1.43
C THR A 558 15.65 -19.55 -1.32
N LYS A 559 14.52 -18.91 -0.99
CA LYS A 559 13.23 -19.58 -0.77
C LYS A 559 12.30 -19.52 -1.96
N SER A 560 12.25 -18.40 -2.66
CA SER A 560 11.38 -18.20 -3.83
C SER A 560 12.10 -18.49 -5.15
N GLY A 561 13.44 -18.53 -5.15
CA GLY A 561 14.26 -18.72 -6.35
C GLY A 561 14.23 -17.50 -7.29
N LEU A 562 13.95 -16.31 -6.76
CA LEU A 562 13.87 -15.07 -7.53
C LEU A 562 15.25 -14.43 -7.70
N SER A 563 15.48 -13.85 -8.87
CA SER A 563 16.55 -12.87 -9.06
C SER A 563 16.09 -11.50 -8.52
N VAL A 564 16.86 -10.92 -7.60
CA VAL A 564 16.47 -9.70 -6.88
C VAL A 564 17.55 -8.64 -6.99
N LEU A 565 17.19 -7.42 -7.41
CA LEU A 565 18.02 -6.21 -7.32
C LEU A 565 17.55 -5.37 -6.11
N VAL A 566 18.51 -4.93 -5.29
CA VAL A 566 18.26 -3.93 -4.23
C VAL A 566 18.98 -2.65 -4.65
N THR A 567 18.27 -1.53 -4.70
CA THR A 567 18.81 -0.20 -5.06
C THR A 567 18.07 0.90 -4.31
N THR A 568 18.59 2.13 -4.32
CA THR A 568 17.95 3.27 -3.65
C THR A 568 17.26 4.21 -4.64
N PRO A 569 16.29 5.03 -4.18
CA PRO A 569 15.70 6.09 -4.99
C PRO A 569 16.75 7.03 -5.58
N GLU A 570 17.78 7.40 -4.81
CA GLU A 570 18.83 8.32 -5.27
C GLU A 570 19.65 7.75 -6.43
N GLU A 571 19.96 6.46 -6.42
CA GLU A 571 20.66 5.80 -7.53
C GLU A 571 19.80 5.81 -8.80
N ALA A 572 18.50 5.51 -8.66
CA ALA A 572 17.54 5.59 -9.77
C ALA A 572 17.40 7.03 -10.29
N TYR A 573 17.33 8.04 -9.41
CA TYR A 573 17.26 9.44 -9.84
C TYR A 573 18.51 9.87 -10.59
N ASN A 574 19.69 9.48 -10.11
CA ASN A 574 20.95 9.87 -10.72
C ASN A 574 21.06 9.39 -12.18
N GLU A 575 20.61 8.18 -12.50
CA GLU A 575 20.66 7.62 -13.86
C GLU A 575 19.45 8.03 -14.72
N PHE A 576 18.22 7.99 -14.19
CA PHE A 576 17.01 8.14 -15.02
C PHE A 576 16.36 9.54 -14.99
N SER A 577 16.73 10.40 -14.03
CA SER A 577 16.21 11.78 -13.90
C SER A 577 17.26 12.86 -13.68
N SER A 578 18.52 12.59 -14.03
CA SER A 578 19.63 13.53 -13.82
C SER A 578 19.80 13.98 -12.37
N GLY A 579 19.48 13.08 -11.43
CA GLY A 579 19.58 13.30 -10.00
C GLY A 579 18.40 14.06 -9.38
N THR A 580 17.48 14.59 -10.18
CA THR A 580 16.28 15.28 -9.70
C THR A 580 15.24 14.25 -9.25
N PRO A 581 14.72 14.27 -8.01
CA PRO A 581 13.63 13.38 -7.61
C PRO A 581 12.45 13.47 -8.59
N ASP A 582 12.01 12.34 -9.13
CA ASP A 582 10.87 12.24 -10.05
C ASP A 582 10.37 10.79 -10.06
N VAL A 583 9.05 10.60 -9.97
CA VAL A 583 8.42 9.27 -10.03
C VAL A 583 8.71 8.54 -11.35
N CYS A 584 8.91 9.28 -12.45
CA CYS A 584 9.23 8.72 -13.75
C CYS A 584 10.59 8.02 -13.77
N ALA A 585 11.54 8.39 -12.91
CA ALA A 585 12.83 7.72 -12.83
C ALA A 585 12.69 6.27 -12.35
N VAL A 586 11.88 6.06 -11.30
CA VAL A 586 11.62 4.72 -10.75
C VAL A 586 10.86 3.87 -11.77
N ARG A 587 9.84 4.45 -12.42
CA ARG A 587 9.13 3.76 -13.50
C ARG A 587 10.08 3.41 -14.65
N ASN A 588 10.95 4.33 -15.06
CA ASN A 588 11.90 4.11 -16.16
C ASN A 588 12.95 3.03 -15.85
N LEU A 589 13.39 2.91 -14.59
CA LEU A 589 14.18 1.75 -14.14
C LEU A 589 13.44 0.42 -14.40
N MET A 590 12.16 0.34 -14.05
CA MET A 590 11.35 -0.85 -14.32
C MET A 590 11.10 -1.06 -15.81
N ARG A 591 10.86 0.03 -16.57
CA ARG A 591 10.69 -0.03 -18.03
C ARG A 591 11.94 -0.52 -18.73
N MET A 592 13.13 -0.18 -18.25
CA MET A 592 14.39 -0.69 -18.80
C MET A 592 14.44 -2.23 -18.72
N PHE A 593 14.16 -2.83 -17.56
CA PHE A 593 14.09 -4.29 -17.44
C PHE A 593 13.00 -4.89 -18.33
N TYR A 594 11.82 -4.28 -18.33
CA TYR A 594 10.69 -4.71 -19.13
C TYR A 594 10.96 -4.67 -20.64
N GLU A 595 11.52 -3.59 -21.18
CA GLU A 595 11.79 -3.49 -22.61
C GLU A 595 12.96 -4.38 -23.06
N ARG A 596 13.94 -4.60 -22.18
CA ARG A 596 15.04 -5.54 -22.42
C ARG A 596 14.61 -7.00 -22.36
N SER A 597 13.43 -7.31 -21.81
CA SER A 597 13.00 -8.70 -21.66
C SER A 597 12.75 -9.32 -23.04
N THR A 598 13.26 -10.54 -23.22
CA THR A 598 13.16 -11.28 -24.49
C THR A 598 12.00 -12.27 -24.52
N SER A 599 11.39 -12.53 -23.36
CA SER A 599 10.23 -13.41 -23.20
C SER A 599 9.42 -13.03 -21.96
N ALA A 600 8.17 -13.49 -21.85
CA ALA A 600 7.33 -13.24 -20.69
C ALA A 600 7.89 -13.83 -19.37
N ALA A 601 8.80 -14.82 -19.44
CA ALA A 601 9.44 -15.39 -18.25
C ALA A 601 10.55 -14.47 -17.69
N ASP A 602 11.09 -13.62 -18.55
CA ASP A 602 12.21 -12.69 -18.34
C ASP A 602 11.73 -11.25 -18.04
N GLU A 603 10.41 -11.04 -18.01
CA GLU A 603 9.82 -9.76 -17.59
C GLU A 603 9.95 -9.57 -16.07
N PRO A 604 10.20 -8.32 -15.60
CA PRO A 604 10.19 -8.03 -14.17
C PRO A 604 8.78 -8.28 -13.61
N LYS A 605 8.70 -8.98 -12.49
CA LYS A 605 7.43 -9.43 -11.91
C LYS A 605 6.99 -8.57 -10.74
N TYR A 606 7.95 -8.07 -9.94
CA TYR A 606 7.66 -7.43 -8.67
C TYR A 606 8.50 -6.17 -8.42
N LEU A 607 7.86 -5.14 -7.85
CA LEU A 607 8.51 -3.96 -7.28
C LEU A 607 8.07 -3.80 -5.83
N LEU A 608 9.02 -3.76 -4.90
CA LEU A 608 8.77 -3.45 -3.49
C LEU A 608 9.30 -2.06 -3.15
N MET A 609 8.38 -1.16 -2.80
CA MET A 609 8.67 0.18 -2.30
C MET A 609 8.97 0.10 -0.80
N PHE A 610 10.24 0.25 -0.41
CA PHE A 610 10.70 0.00 0.94
C PHE A 610 11.05 1.33 1.64
N GLY A 611 10.00 1.98 2.13
CA GLY A 611 10.04 3.24 2.87
C GLY A 611 8.70 3.96 2.77
N ASP A 612 8.45 4.83 3.73
CA ASP A 612 7.23 5.63 3.76
C ASP A 612 7.19 6.71 2.66
N ALA A 613 5.99 7.21 2.35
CA ALA A 613 5.75 8.21 1.30
C ALA A 613 5.13 9.49 1.86
N SER A 614 5.05 10.53 1.03
CA SER A 614 4.29 11.73 1.39
C SER A 614 3.75 12.47 0.17
N TYR A 615 2.57 13.08 0.31
CA TYR A 615 2.09 14.10 -0.65
C TYR A 615 2.97 15.36 -0.67
N ASP A 616 3.73 15.63 0.41
CA ASP A 616 4.63 16.76 0.52
C ASP A 616 6.04 16.41 0.01
N TYR A 617 6.16 16.28 -1.31
CA TYR A 617 7.40 15.84 -1.95
C TYR A 617 8.62 16.70 -1.60
N ARG A 618 8.43 18.01 -1.47
CA ARG A 618 9.49 19.00 -1.23
C ARG A 618 9.67 19.33 0.25
N ASN A 619 8.98 18.63 1.14
CA ASN A 619 9.03 18.83 2.58
C ASN A 619 8.74 20.29 2.98
N ILE A 620 7.74 20.89 2.33
CA ILE A 620 7.26 22.27 2.57
C ILE A 620 6.87 22.46 4.04
N LYS A 621 6.28 21.44 4.67
CA LYS A 621 5.86 21.47 6.08
C LYS A 621 6.97 21.09 7.09
N GLY A 622 8.12 20.60 6.63
CA GLY A 622 9.23 20.22 7.52
C GLY A 622 9.04 18.91 8.29
N GLN A 623 8.15 18.02 7.86
CA GLN A 623 7.78 16.77 8.54
C GLN A 623 8.32 15.51 7.85
N ASN A 624 9.37 15.67 7.03
CA ASN A 624 9.96 14.70 6.10
C ASN A 624 9.74 13.20 6.42
N ALA A 625 8.66 12.63 5.86
CA ALA A 625 8.40 11.19 5.82
C ALA A 625 8.53 10.61 4.40
N ASN A 626 8.89 11.44 3.41
CA ASN A 626 8.94 11.07 2.00
C ASN A 626 10.23 10.30 1.65
N LEU A 627 10.40 9.11 2.23
CA LEU A 627 11.60 8.28 2.10
C LEU A 627 11.66 7.59 0.73
N VAL A 628 10.51 7.16 0.20
CA VAL A 628 10.37 6.61 -1.16
C VAL A 628 9.09 7.16 -1.77
N LEU A 629 9.21 7.91 -2.87
CA LEU A 629 8.08 8.55 -3.55
C LEU A 629 6.94 7.58 -3.88
N THR A 630 5.70 8.03 -3.74
CA THR A 630 4.51 7.47 -4.38
C THR A 630 4.09 8.40 -5.53
N TYR A 631 3.15 8.00 -6.40
CA TYR A 631 2.53 8.94 -7.33
C TYR A 631 1.36 9.64 -6.66
N GLU A 632 1.23 10.94 -6.88
CA GLU A 632 0.10 11.78 -6.46
C GLU A 632 -0.61 12.33 -7.69
N SER A 633 -1.95 12.29 -7.66
CA SER A 633 -2.80 12.89 -8.68
C SER A 633 -2.57 14.41 -8.78
N ARG A 634 -2.83 15.00 -9.96
CA ARG A 634 -2.88 16.46 -10.17
C ARG A 634 -3.92 17.10 -9.24
N ASN A 635 -5.11 16.50 -9.19
CA ASN A 635 -6.18 17.01 -8.35
C ASN A 635 -5.83 16.95 -6.86
N SER A 636 -5.99 18.07 -6.15
CA SER A 636 -5.71 18.18 -4.71
C SER A 636 -6.87 18.81 -3.92
N VAL A 637 -8.04 18.94 -4.56
CA VAL A 637 -9.18 19.69 -4.04
C VAL A 637 -10.46 18.87 -3.93
N ASN A 638 -10.58 17.78 -4.71
CA ASN A 638 -11.75 16.91 -4.72
C ASN A 638 -11.44 15.56 -4.02
N PRO A 639 -12.10 15.24 -2.90
CA PRO A 639 -11.83 14.02 -2.13
C PRO A 639 -12.02 12.69 -2.86
N ILE A 640 -12.78 12.67 -3.96
CA ILE A 640 -13.12 11.45 -4.71
C ILE A 640 -12.06 11.15 -5.80
N ILE A 641 -11.52 12.17 -6.45
CA ILE A 641 -10.61 12.03 -7.60
C ILE A 641 -9.18 12.49 -7.29
N SER A 642 -8.90 12.91 -6.06
CA SER A 642 -7.55 13.10 -5.53
C SER A 642 -7.07 11.80 -4.90
N TYR A 643 -5.88 11.33 -5.27
CA TYR A 643 -5.35 10.03 -4.84
C TYR A 643 -3.83 9.94 -4.89
N CYS A 644 -3.30 9.05 -4.05
CA CYS A 644 -1.95 8.51 -4.15
C CYS A 644 -2.01 7.05 -4.65
N SER A 645 -1.01 6.58 -5.40
CA SER A 645 -0.95 5.17 -5.80
C SER A 645 0.41 4.76 -6.36
N ASP A 646 0.85 3.56 -5.99
CA ASP A 646 2.06 2.95 -6.55
C ASP A 646 1.84 2.26 -7.90
N ASP A 647 0.60 2.16 -8.41
CA ASP A 647 0.32 1.54 -9.71
C ASP A 647 1.10 2.19 -10.86
N PHE A 648 1.35 3.50 -10.75
CA PHE A 648 2.08 4.29 -11.75
C PHE A 648 3.41 3.65 -12.15
N PHE A 649 4.10 3.00 -11.21
CA PHE A 649 5.40 2.38 -11.46
C PHE A 649 5.31 1.08 -12.28
N GLY A 650 4.11 0.56 -12.51
CA GLY A 650 3.85 -0.64 -13.30
C GLY A 650 3.14 -0.39 -14.64
N PHE A 651 3.00 0.87 -15.06
CA PHE A 651 2.55 1.23 -16.41
C PHE A 651 3.77 1.31 -17.34
N LEU A 652 4.13 0.18 -17.96
CA LEU A 652 5.42 0.04 -18.62
C LEU A 652 5.32 0.06 -20.16
N ASP A 653 4.14 -0.18 -20.70
CA ASP A 653 3.93 -0.19 -22.14
C ASP A 653 4.08 1.20 -22.76
N ALA A 654 4.52 1.24 -24.02
CA ALA A 654 4.95 2.49 -24.68
C ALA A 654 3.88 3.59 -24.72
N ASN A 655 2.59 3.21 -24.71
CA ASN A 655 1.47 4.13 -24.83
C ASN A 655 0.79 4.46 -23.49
N GLU A 656 1.49 4.26 -22.38
CA GLU A 656 0.96 4.46 -21.02
C GLU A 656 1.68 5.59 -20.28
N GLY A 657 1.23 5.90 -19.07
CA GLY A 657 1.91 6.72 -18.10
C GLY A 657 1.37 8.14 -17.91
N GLU A 658 0.46 8.65 -18.74
CA GLU A 658 -0.09 10.01 -18.55
C GLU A 658 -1.09 10.08 -17.38
N TRP A 659 -1.80 8.97 -17.15
CA TRP A 659 -2.70 8.69 -16.04
C TRP A 659 -3.55 9.86 -15.52
N LEU A 660 -4.39 10.40 -16.41
CA LEU A 660 -5.30 11.52 -16.10
C LEU A 660 -6.42 11.12 -15.12
N GLU A 661 -6.81 12.04 -14.26
CA GLU A 661 -7.83 11.86 -13.19
C GLU A 661 -9.25 11.73 -13.74
N GLN A 662 -9.55 12.32 -14.90
CA GLN A 662 -10.83 12.18 -15.60
C GLN A 662 -10.63 12.17 -17.11
N GLY A 663 -11.43 11.38 -17.83
CA GLY A 663 -11.42 11.32 -19.30
C GLY A 663 -10.15 10.68 -19.92
N GLY A 664 -9.23 10.20 -19.08
CA GLY A 664 -8.04 9.47 -19.50
C GLY A 664 -8.32 8.01 -19.87
N ALA A 665 -7.38 7.44 -20.61
CA ALA A 665 -7.28 6.01 -20.84
C ALA A 665 -7.10 5.25 -19.50
N GLU A 666 -7.80 4.13 -19.33
CA GLU A 666 -7.43 3.14 -18.32
C GLU A 666 -6.09 2.51 -18.71
N GLU A 667 -5.18 2.33 -17.77
CA GLU A 667 -3.85 1.76 -18.01
C GLU A 667 -3.77 0.37 -17.36
N GLY A 668 -3.04 -0.55 -18.00
CA GLY A 668 -2.90 -1.92 -17.51
C GLY A 668 -1.67 -2.04 -16.63
N LEU A 669 -1.81 -2.73 -15.50
CA LEU A 669 -0.69 -2.92 -14.58
C LEU A 669 0.15 -4.13 -15.00
N ASP A 670 1.42 -3.93 -15.31
CA ASP A 670 2.30 -4.98 -15.88
C ASP A 670 2.98 -5.86 -14.83
N LEU A 671 3.12 -5.39 -13.59
CA LEU A 671 3.84 -6.06 -12.51
C LEU A 671 3.17 -5.87 -11.15
N GLY A 672 3.49 -6.73 -10.19
CA GLY A 672 2.97 -6.66 -8.81
C GLY A 672 3.76 -5.67 -7.96
N ILE A 673 3.09 -4.68 -7.39
CA ILE A 673 3.73 -3.61 -6.59
C ILE A 673 3.22 -3.68 -5.17
N GLY A 674 4.13 -3.67 -4.20
CA GLY A 674 3.80 -3.58 -2.77
C GLY A 674 4.65 -2.52 -2.07
N ARG A 675 4.18 -2.04 -0.92
CA ARG A 675 4.88 -1.03 -0.11
C ARG A 675 5.05 -1.47 1.34
N PHE A 676 6.21 -1.17 1.90
CA PHE A 676 6.43 -1.09 3.35
C PHE A 676 6.48 0.38 3.77
N PRO A 677 5.42 0.92 4.39
CA PRO A 677 5.38 2.30 4.87
C PRO A 677 6.14 2.42 6.20
N VAL A 678 7.45 2.16 6.16
CA VAL A 678 8.31 2.16 7.34
C VAL A 678 9.10 3.46 7.40
N LYS A 679 9.14 4.06 8.60
CA LYS A 679 9.78 5.36 8.87
C LYS A 679 11.15 5.19 9.52
N ASN A 680 11.46 4.01 10.07
CA ASN A 680 12.71 3.74 10.77
C ASN A 680 13.15 2.26 10.70
N ASN A 681 14.38 1.99 11.14
CA ASN A 681 14.98 0.65 11.10
C ASN A 681 14.24 -0.39 11.96
N THR A 682 13.63 0.01 13.08
CA THR A 682 12.88 -0.91 13.94
C THR A 682 11.62 -1.42 13.25
N GLU A 683 10.89 -0.52 12.59
CA GLU A 683 9.72 -0.86 11.78
C GLU A 683 10.12 -1.73 10.59
N ALA A 684 11.18 -1.36 9.86
CA ALA A 684 11.73 -2.14 8.76
C ALA A 684 12.05 -3.59 9.18
N ALA A 685 12.78 -3.75 10.29
CA ALA A 685 13.13 -5.07 10.82
C ALA A 685 11.88 -5.87 11.25
N SER A 686 10.89 -5.20 11.83
CA SER A 686 9.64 -5.82 12.30
C SER A 686 8.81 -6.39 11.14
N VAL A 687 8.66 -5.63 10.06
CA VAL A 687 7.93 -6.07 8.86
C VAL A 687 8.68 -7.23 8.17
N VAL A 688 10.00 -7.14 8.00
CA VAL A 688 10.79 -8.22 7.38
C VAL A 688 10.78 -9.49 8.24
N ASN A 689 10.86 -9.37 9.58
CA ASN A 689 10.76 -10.51 10.49
C ASN A 689 9.43 -11.23 10.33
N LYS A 690 8.33 -10.47 10.24
CA LYS A 690 6.97 -10.99 10.06
C LYS A 690 6.84 -11.81 8.78
N ILE A 691 7.35 -11.30 7.66
CA ILE A 691 7.28 -11.96 6.35
C ILE A 691 8.09 -13.26 6.35
N ILE A 692 9.30 -13.23 6.92
CA ILE A 692 10.15 -14.42 7.00
C ILE A 692 9.53 -15.46 7.95
N SER A 693 8.99 -15.05 9.10
CA SER A 693 8.41 -15.96 10.09
C SER A 693 7.10 -16.61 9.64
N TYR A 694 6.40 -16.01 8.67
CA TYR A 694 5.17 -16.53 8.07
C TYR A 694 5.35 -17.96 7.49
N ASN A 695 6.57 -18.32 7.10
CA ASN A 695 6.92 -19.63 6.55
C ASN A 695 7.54 -20.60 7.59
N SER A 696 7.54 -20.23 8.88
CA SER A 696 8.12 -21.06 9.94
C SER A 696 7.22 -22.23 10.33
N ALA A 697 7.82 -23.29 10.91
CA ALA A 697 7.07 -24.41 11.47
C ALA A 697 6.08 -23.99 12.58
N ALA A 698 6.42 -22.94 13.35
CA ALA A 698 5.53 -22.40 14.38
C ALA A 698 4.24 -21.80 13.79
N ALA A 699 4.29 -21.32 12.55
CA ALA A 699 3.14 -20.77 11.83
C ALA A 699 2.30 -21.83 11.09
N MET A 700 2.69 -23.12 11.12
CA MET A 700 1.95 -24.21 10.48
C MET A 700 0.88 -24.75 11.44
N LYS A 701 -0.32 -24.16 11.41
CA LYS A 701 -1.50 -24.56 12.20
C LYS A 701 -2.80 -24.36 11.40
N ASP A 702 -3.90 -24.80 11.98
CA ASP A 702 -5.24 -24.82 11.38
C ASP A 702 -5.85 -23.43 11.12
N TRP A 703 -5.27 -22.34 11.65
CA TRP A 703 -5.65 -20.97 11.29
C TRP A 703 -5.57 -20.72 9.77
N ARG A 704 -4.68 -21.43 9.05
CA ARG A 704 -4.54 -21.37 7.58
C ARG A 704 -5.81 -21.83 6.85
N ASN A 705 -6.68 -22.57 7.52
CA ASN A 705 -7.97 -23.00 6.97
C ASN A 705 -9.12 -22.04 7.30
N VAL A 706 -8.90 -20.90 7.98
CA VAL A 706 -9.98 -20.00 8.42
C VAL A 706 -10.02 -18.74 7.56
N LEU A 707 -11.21 -18.32 7.12
CA LEU A 707 -11.46 -17.05 6.45
C LEU A 707 -12.56 -16.31 7.21
N ALA A 708 -12.30 -15.06 7.60
CA ALA A 708 -13.22 -14.24 8.36
C ALA A 708 -13.75 -13.08 7.51
N PHE A 709 -15.07 -12.88 7.56
CA PHE A 709 -15.78 -11.84 6.83
C PHE A 709 -16.54 -10.95 7.82
N VAL A 710 -16.28 -9.65 7.76
CA VAL A 710 -16.85 -8.64 8.66
C VAL A 710 -17.66 -7.65 7.82
N GLY A 711 -18.93 -7.45 8.19
CA GLY A 711 -19.88 -6.60 7.45
C GLY A 711 -20.54 -5.58 8.36
N ASP A 712 -20.40 -4.31 7.99
CA ASP A 712 -21.02 -3.13 8.62
C ASP A 712 -22.55 -3.09 8.41
N ASP A 713 -23.32 -2.58 9.38
CA ASP A 713 -24.80 -2.63 9.42
C ASP A 713 -25.51 -1.37 8.91
N GLU A 714 -24.74 -0.33 8.58
CA GLU A 714 -25.28 0.91 7.99
C GLU A 714 -25.72 0.74 6.52
N ASP A 715 -26.30 1.80 5.95
CA ASP A 715 -26.71 1.87 4.53
C ASP A 715 -27.72 0.78 4.10
N TYR A 716 -28.75 0.53 4.91
CA TYR A 716 -29.77 -0.51 4.67
C TYR A 716 -29.19 -1.92 4.56
N ASP A 717 -28.17 -2.23 5.38
CA ASP A 717 -27.47 -3.52 5.45
C ASP A 717 -26.71 -3.91 4.16
N ILE A 718 -26.41 -2.96 3.26
CA ILE A 718 -25.74 -3.25 1.98
C ILE A 718 -24.37 -3.93 2.16
N HIS A 719 -23.62 -3.52 3.20
CA HIS A 719 -22.28 -4.06 3.45
C HIS A 719 -22.36 -5.48 4.02
N ILE A 720 -23.38 -5.79 4.83
CA ILE A 720 -23.72 -7.17 5.24
C ILE A 720 -24.05 -8.01 4.01
N ASP A 721 -24.95 -7.54 3.15
CA ASP A 721 -25.39 -8.28 1.96
C ASP A 721 -24.19 -8.59 1.04
N GLN A 722 -23.33 -7.61 0.79
CA GLN A 722 -22.11 -7.76 -0.01
C GLN A 722 -21.12 -8.74 0.65
N SER A 723 -20.88 -8.59 1.95
CA SER A 723 -19.99 -9.47 2.70
C SER A 723 -20.50 -10.91 2.74
N ASP A 724 -21.81 -11.13 2.84
CA ASP A 724 -22.42 -12.47 2.81
C ASP A 724 -22.28 -13.11 1.43
N VAL A 725 -22.47 -12.35 0.36
CA VAL A 725 -22.25 -12.83 -1.02
C VAL A 725 -20.79 -13.28 -1.22
N LEU A 726 -19.82 -12.50 -0.76
CA LEU A 726 -18.39 -12.86 -0.85
C LEU A 726 -18.06 -14.10 -0.02
N ALA A 727 -18.59 -14.17 1.21
CA ALA A 727 -18.40 -15.32 2.09
C ALA A 727 -19.00 -16.62 1.51
N ASN A 728 -20.22 -16.54 0.96
CA ASN A 728 -20.91 -17.68 0.34
C ASN A 728 -20.22 -18.14 -0.95
N LEU A 729 -19.65 -17.22 -1.73
CA LEU A 729 -18.86 -17.55 -2.91
C LEU A 729 -17.70 -18.47 -2.52
N VAL A 730 -16.91 -18.09 -1.52
CA VAL A 730 -15.72 -18.85 -1.13
C VAL A 730 -16.10 -20.16 -0.43
N ASP A 731 -17.13 -20.18 0.42
CA ASP A 731 -17.64 -21.43 1.03
C ASP A 731 -18.12 -22.43 -0.02
N THR A 732 -18.63 -21.95 -1.16
CA THR A 732 -19.11 -22.81 -2.25
C THR A 732 -17.98 -23.31 -3.14
N THR A 733 -17.05 -22.42 -3.52
CA THR A 733 -16.00 -22.69 -4.52
C THR A 733 -14.72 -23.27 -3.91
N ASN A 734 -14.45 -23.02 -2.63
CA ASN A 734 -13.22 -23.39 -1.93
C ASN A 734 -13.50 -24.03 -0.56
N ARG A 735 -14.28 -25.11 -0.56
CA ARG A 735 -14.81 -25.80 0.63
C ARG A 735 -13.77 -26.29 1.65
N THR A 736 -12.48 -26.34 1.30
CA THR A 736 -11.38 -26.63 2.24
C THR A 736 -11.36 -25.62 3.38
N TYR A 737 -11.65 -24.35 3.10
CA TYR A 737 -11.64 -23.28 4.09
C TYR A 737 -12.93 -23.24 4.92
N ASN A 738 -12.82 -22.79 6.16
CA ASN A 738 -13.90 -22.57 7.10
C ASN A 738 -14.21 -21.07 7.14
N VAL A 739 -15.44 -20.73 6.81
CA VAL A 739 -15.91 -19.34 6.76
C VAL A 739 -16.53 -18.95 8.11
N ASN A 740 -16.01 -17.86 8.68
CA ASN A 740 -16.60 -17.17 9.83
C ASN A 740 -17.20 -15.83 9.38
N LYS A 741 -18.42 -15.52 9.82
CA LYS A 741 -19.14 -14.29 9.48
C LYS A 741 -19.40 -13.48 10.75
N ILE A 742 -18.92 -12.24 10.78
CA ILE A 742 -19.08 -11.29 11.88
C ILE A 742 -19.83 -10.08 11.32
N PHE A 743 -21.16 -10.16 11.28
CA PHE A 743 -22.01 -9.07 10.79
C PHE A 743 -22.52 -8.26 11.99
N LEU A 744 -22.35 -6.95 11.96
CA LEU A 744 -22.59 -6.08 13.12
C LEU A 744 -24.01 -6.25 13.67
N ASP A 745 -25.00 -6.21 12.79
CA ASP A 745 -26.42 -6.35 13.15
C ASP A 745 -26.80 -7.73 13.70
N ALA A 746 -25.91 -8.73 13.66
CA ALA A 746 -26.10 -10.02 14.34
C ALA A 746 -25.74 -9.98 15.84
N TYR A 747 -25.19 -8.88 16.33
CA TYR A 747 -24.82 -8.62 17.72
C TYR A 747 -25.67 -7.49 18.30
N LYS A 748 -25.67 -7.35 19.63
CA LYS A 748 -26.45 -6.30 20.31
C LYS A 748 -25.71 -4.96 20.29
N GLN A 749 -26.37 -3.93 19.76
CA GLN A 749 -25.87 -2.56 19.84
C GLN A 749 -26.05 -2.02 21.26
N GLN A 750 -25.06 -1.27 21.75
CA GLN A 750 -25.09 -0.60 23.05
C GLN A 750 -24.98 0.91 22.86
N SER A 751 -25.89 1.66 23.48
CA SER A 751 -25.84 3.12 23.48
C SER A 751 -24.89 3.63 24.58
N THR A 752 -23.93 4.47 24.22
CA THR A 752 -23.02 5.13 25.18
C THR A 752 -23.07 6.65 25.00
N PRO A 753 -22.64 7.46 26.00
CA PRO A 753 -22.53 8.91 25.82
C PRO A 753 -21.63 9.34 24.65
N ALA A 754 -20.71 8.48 24.21
CA ALA A 754 -19.82 8.71 23.07
C ALA A 754 -20.32 8.07 21.76
N GLY A 755 -21.62 7.76 21.65
CA GLY A 755 -22.26 7.12 20.50
C GLY A 755 -22.48 5.61 20.64
N SER A 756 -23.10 4.98 19.64
CA SER A 756 -23.34 3.53 19.60
C SER A 756 -22.04 2.72 19.59
N ARG A 757 -22.09 1.49 20.12
CA ARG A 757 -21.00 0.52 20.17
C ARG A 757 -21.50 -0.89 19.93
N TYR A 758 -20.63 -1.72 19.35
CA TYR A 758 -20.77 -3.18 19.34
C TYR A 758 -19.59 -3.86 20.05
N PRO A 759 -19.56 -3.92 21.39
CA PRO A 759 -18.45 -4.52 22.13
C PRO A 759 -18.22 -6.00 21.80
N ASP A 760 -19.30 -6.74 21.52
CA ASP A 760 -19.21 -8.16 21.16
C ASP A 760 -18.62 -8.36 19.75
N VAL A 761 -18.86 -7.43 18.82
CA VAL A 761 -18.21 -7.44 17.49
C VAL A 761 -16.74 -7.13 17.62
N GLN A 762 -16.39 -6.09 18.39
CA GLN A 762 -15.00 -5.74 18.67
C GLN A 762 -14.26 -6.93 19.30
N THR A 763 -14.90 -7.62 20.24
CA THR A 763 -14.37 -8.85 20.86
C THR A 763 -14.22 -9.98 19.84
N ALA A 764 -15.21 -10.20 18.96
CA ALA A 764 -15.17 -11.24 17.94
C ALA A 764 -14.02 -11.02 16.93
N ILE A 765 -13.82 -9.78 16.46
CA ILE A 765 -12.72 -9.40 15.56
C ILE A 765 -11.38 -9.67 16.23
N ASN A 766 -11.20 -9.14 17.44
CA ASN A 766 -9.99 -9.29 18.23
C ASN A 766 -9.63 -10.76 18.50
N ASN A 767 -10.62 -11.57 18.88
CA ASN A 767 -10.43 -13.00 19.12
C ASN A 767 -10.07 -13.74 17.83
N GLN A 768 -10.69 -13.38 16.71
CA GLN A 768 -10.39 -13.99 15.41
C GLN A 768 -8.97 -13.69 14.93
N VAL A 769 -8.50 -12.44 15.09
CA VAL A 769 -7.11 -12.06 14.75
C VAL A 769 -6.11 -12.80 15.65
N ASN A 770 -6.35 -12.82 16.96
CA ASN A 770 -5.45 -13.48 17.91
C ASN A 770 -5.35 -15.00 17.70
N ARG A 771 -6.45 -15.66 17.37
CA ARG A 771 -6.46 -17.09 16.98
C ARG A 771 -5.85 -17.34 15.60
N GLY A 772 -5.85 -16.30 14.76
CA GLY A 772 -5.42 -16.34 13.38
C GLY A 772 -6.51 -16.74 12.39
N CYS A 773 -6.38 -16.19 11.18
CA CYS A 773 -7.07 -16.62 9.97
C CYS A 773 -6.15 -16.37 8.78
N LEU A 774 -6.41 -17.04 7.65
CA LEU A 774 -5.67 -16.80 6.41
C LEU A 774 -6.06 -15.44 5.79
N LEU A 775 -7.34 -15.08 5.92
CA LEU A 775 -7.94 -13.87 5.39
C LEU A 775 -8.84 -13.21 6.44
N MET A 776 -8.68 -11.89 6.61
CA MET A 776 -9.64 -11.01 7.26
C MET A 776 -10.21 -10.05 6.21
N ASN A 777 -11.48 -10.21 5.86
CA ASN A 777 -12.16 -9.40 4.85
C ASN A 777 -13.16 -8.47 5.53
N TYR A 778 -13.01 -7.16 5.36
CA TYR A 778 -13.92 -6.16 5.89
C TYR A 778 -14.59 -5.37 4.77
N THR A 779 -15.91 -5.25 4.82
CA THR A 779 -16.72 -4.38 3.94
C THR A 779 -17.56 -3.45 4.81
N GLY A 780 -17.35 -2.13 4.66
CA GLY A 780 -18.05 -1.13 5.48
C GLY A 780 -17.35 0.22 5.57
N HIS A 781 -17.86 1.08 6.46
CA HIS A 781 -17.29 2.39 6.72
C HIS A 781 -15.98 2.34 7.51
N GLY A 782 -15.17 3.39 7.38
CA GLY A 782 -13.88 3.43 8.06
C GLY A 782 -13.16 4.73 7.78
N GLY A 783 -11.98 4.83 8.38
CA GLY A 783 -11.08 5.95 8.17
C GLY A 783 -9.72 5.66 8.77
N GLU A 784 -8.89 6.69 8.85
CA GLU A 784 -7.49 6.60 9.26
C GLU A 784 -7.27 6.05 10.69
N THR A 785 -8.33 5.91 11.51
CA THR A 785 -8.24 5.49 12.92
C THR A 785 -8.93 4.16 13.26
N GLY A 786 -9.64 3.53 12.31
CA GLY A 786 -10.37 2.29 12.60
C GLY A 786 -11.50 1.95 11.62
N TRP A 787 -12.33 0.99 12.02
CA TRP A 787 -13.51 0.52 11.27
C TRP A 787 -14.83 0.94 11.94
N ALA A 788 -15.81 1.28 11.11
CA ALA A 788 -17.18 1.67 11.43
C ALA A 788 -17.31 2.89 12.38
N HIS A 789 -18.49 3.51 12.41
CA HIS A 789 -18.76 4.64 13.32
C HIS A 789 -18.81 4.20 14.80
N GLU A 790 -19.14 2.92 15.02
CA GLU A 790 -19.29 2.22 16.29
C GLU A 790 -17.95 1.82 16.89
N ARG A 791 -16.82 2.09 16.20
CA ARG A 791 -15.45 1.76 16.64
C ARG A 791 -15.28 0.27 16.96
N ILE A 792 -15.66 -0.58 16.01
CA ILE A 792 -15.51 -2.04 16.12
C ILE A 792 -14.05 -2.49 16.02
N LEU A 793 -13.17 -1.64 15.49
CA LEU A 793 -11.73 -1.81 15.48
C LEU A 793 -11.07 -0.44 15.69
N THR A 794 -10.13 -0.37 16.64
CA THR A 794 -9.39 0.86 16.98
C THR A 794 -7.88 0.65 16.88
N ILE A 795 -7.11 1.74 16.90
CA ILE A 795 -5.63 1.68 16.97
C ILE A 795 -5.13 0.90 18.20
N ASP A 796 -5.78 1.06 19.35
CA ASP A 796 -5.40 0.35 20.58
C ASP A 796 -5.62 -1.16 20.45
N ASP A 797 -6.72 -1.58 19.79
CA ASP A 797 -6.94 -2.98 19.45
C ASP A 797 -5.81 -3.52 18.58
N ILE A 798 -5.48 -2.82 17.49
CA ILE A 798 -4.45 -3.21 16.52
C ILE A 798 -3.08 -3.37 17.20
N ASN A 799 -2.69 -2.42 18.03
CA ASN A 799 -1.42 -2.44 18.75
C ASN A 799 -1.38 -3.53 19.84
N SER A 800 -2.53 -3.95 20.35
CA SER A 800 -2.63 -5.01 21.37
C SER A 800 -2.51 -6.44 20.81
N TRP A 801 -2.56 -6.62 19.48
CA TRP A 801 -2.51 -7.95 18.88
C TRP A 801 -1.14 -8.63 19.00
N THR A 802 -1.16 -9.94 19.27
CA THR A 802 0.03 -10.76 19.57
C THR A 802 0.15 -12.02 18.68
N ASN A 803 -0.59 -12.06 17.57
CA ASN A 803 -0.70 -13.19 16.63
C ASN A 803 0.50 -13.38 15.69
N LYS A 804 1.74 -13.19 16.13
CA LYS A 804 2.97 -13.27 15.30
C LYS A 804 3.15 -14.56 14.47
N ASN A 805 2.50 -15.66 14.85
CA ASN A 805 2.56 -16.95 14.14
C ASN A 805 1.30 -17.25 13.31
N ALA A 806 0.33 -16.35 13.27
CA ALA A 806 -0.97 -16.57 12.64
C ALA A 806 -1.50 -15.26 12.05
N LEU A 807 -0.79 -14.78 11.02
CA LEU A 807 -0.92 -13.43 10.49
C LEU A 807 -1.85 -13.41 9.26
N PRO A 808 -3.06 -12.85 9.35
CA PRO A 808 -3.95 -12.75 8.20
C PRO A 808 -3.43 -11.79 7.13
N LEU A 809 -3.83 -12.03 5.88
CA LEU A 809 -3.96 -10.97 4.89
C LEU A 809 -5.26 -10.22 5.18
N PHE A 810 -5.20 -8.89 5.22
CA PHE A 810 -6.40 -8.07 5.29
C PHE A 810 -6.84 -7.64 3.89
N VAL A 811 -8.14 -7.69 3.63
CA VAL A 811 -8.78 -7.05 2.48
C VAL A 811 -9.83 -6.09 3.02
N THR A 812 -9.58 -4.79 2.89
CA THR A 812 -10.43 -3.76 3.51
C THR A 812 -11.10 -2.91 2.44
N ALA A 813 -12.37 -3.18 2.18
CA ALA A 813 -13.25 -2.41 1.31
C ALA A 813 -13.91 -1.28 2.13
N THR A 814 -13.12 -0.25 2.44
CA THR A 814 -13.49 0.87 3.33
C THR A 814 -12.78 2.17 2.91
N CYS A 815 -13.07 3.33 3.50
CA CYS A 815 -12.40 4.60 3.17
C CYS A 815 -11.11 4.82 3.98
N GLU A 816 -10.06 5.36 3.36
CA GLU A 816 -8.87 5.96 4.00
C GLU A 816 -8.16 5.15 5.10
N PHE A 817 -8.32 3.83 5.14
CA PHE A 817 -7.78 3.04 6.25
C PHE A 817 -6.25 3.03 6.29
N SER A 818 -5.60 3.18 5.14
CA SER A 818 -4.16 3.05 4.94
C SER A 818 -3.56 4.28 4.25
N LYS A 819 -3.91 5.49 4.70
CA LYS A 819 -3.43 6.77 4.17
C LYS A 819 -1.94 7.02 4.44
N TYR A 820 -1.09 6.20 3.83
CA TYR A 820 0.35 6.12 4.07
C TYR A 820 1.13 7.35 3.58
N ASP A 821 0.49 8.27 2.84
CA ASP A 821 1.12 9.48 2.33
C ASP A 821 0.90 10.72 3.22
N ASP A 822 0.19 10.61 4.36
CA ASP A 822 0.08 11.70 5.34
C ASP A 822 1.28 11.66 6.31
N PRO A 823 2.27 12.58 6.20
CA PRO A 823 3.44 12.57 7.09
C PRO A 823 3.07 12.93 8.54
N GLU A 824 1.88 13.50 8.78
CA GLU A 824 1.42 13.93 10.11
C GLU A 824 0.87 12.76 10.94
N ARG A 825 0.59 11.60 10.35
CA ARG A 825 -0.09 10.50 11.02
C ARG A 825 0.33 9.13 10.45
N THR A 826 0.42 8.12 11.30
CA THR A 826 0.41 6.72 10.85
C THR A 826 -1.00 6.19 11.03
N SER A 827 -1.61 5.72 9.95
CA SER A 827 -3.00 5.27 9.95
C SER A 827 -3.17 3.89 10.62
N ALA A 828 -4.40 3.56 11.00
CA ALA A 828 -4.76 2.26 11.57
C ALA A 828 -4.35 1.09 10.65
N GLY A 829 -4.53 1.23 9.33
CA GLY A 829 -4.14 0.21 8.35
C GLY A 829 -2.63 0.02 8.22
N GLU A 830 -1.83 1.08 8.31
CA GLU A 830 -0.37 0.95 8.41
C GLU A 830 0.02 0.19 9.68
N LEU A 831 -0.59 0.50 10.83
CA LEU A 831 -0.30 -0.16 12.11
C LEU A 831 -0.62 -1.66 12.12
N VAL A 832 -1.57 -2.13 11.29
CA VAL A 832 -1.80 -3.56 11.10
C VAL A 832 -0.54 -4.26 10.56
N LEU A 833 0.16 -3.63 9.62
CA LEU A 833 1.42 -4.15 9.07
C LEU A 833 2.60 -3.88 10.00
N LEU A 834 2.64 -2.71 10.65
CA LEU A 834 3.76 -2.26 11.48
C LEU A 834 3.81 -2.90 12.87
N ASN A 835 2.71 -3.50 13.37
CA ASN A 835 2.71 -4.15 14.68
C ASN A 835 3.82 -5.24 14.75
N PRO A 836 4.79 -5.14 15.67
CA PRO A 836 5.93 -6.06 15.76
C PRO A 836 5.57 -7.42 16.37
N ASN A 837 4.46 -7.51 17.11
CA ASN A 837 4.03 -8.70 17.85
C ASN A 837 2.85 -9.43 17.18
N GLY A 838 2.23 -8.87 16.14
CA GLY A 838 1.04 -9.42 15.53
C GLY A 838 0.55 -8.59 14.34
N GLY A 839 -0.78 -8.50 14.18
CA GLY A 839 -1.42 -7.81 13.08
C GLY A 839 -1.50 -8.65 11.81
N GLY A 840 -1.37 -7.99 10.65
CA GLY A 840 -1.49 -8.62 9.34
C GLY A 840 -0.12 -8.84 8.69
N VAL A 841 -0.03 -9.85 7.84
CA VAL A 841 1.15 -10.10 6.99
C VAL A 841 1.18 -9.17 5.75
N GLY A 842 0.02 -8.60 5.41
CA GLY A 842 -0.16 -7.62 4.35
C GLY A 842 -1.61 -7.16 4.26
N LEU A 843 -1.87 -6.13 3.46
CA LEU A 843 -3.19 -5.53 3.28
C LEU A 843 -3.45 -5.14 1.82
N PHE A 844 -4.55 -5.62 1.24
CA PHE A 844 -5.19 -4.95 0.10
C PHE A 844 -6.20 -3.96 0.66
N THR A 845 -5.91 -2.67 0.51
CA THR A 845 -6.54 -1.63 1.33
C THR A 845 -6.64 -0.31 0.59
N THR A 846 -7.24 0.69 1.21
CA THR A 846 -7.57 1.97 0.58
C THR A 846 -6.82 3.14 1.18
N VAL A 847 -6.52 4.12 0.34
CA VAL A 847 -5.80 5.34 0.72
C VAL A 847 -6.68 6.59 0.73
N ARG A 848 -7.84 6.55 0.07
CA ARG A 848 -8.79 7.66 -0.11
C ARG A 848 -10.23 7.19 0.00
N LEU A 849 -11.17 8.11 -0.21
CA LEU A 849 -12.58 7.81 -0.32
C LEU A 849 -12.84 6.84 -1.48
N VAL A 850 -13.76 5.91 -1.22
CA VAL A 850 -14.16 4.87 -2.15
C VAL A 850 -15.66 4.61 -2.03
N PHE A 851 -16.24 3.98 -3.04
CA PHE A 851 -17.64 3.63 -3.07
C PHE A 851 -17.84 2.14 -2.78
N ALA A 852 -18.90 1.82 -2.04
CA ALA A 852 -19.23 0.47 -1.61
C ALA A 852 -19.31 -0.53 -2.77
N PHE A 853 -19.99 -0.17 -3.87
CA PHE A 853 -20.21 -1.08 -4.98
C PHE A 853 -18.93 -1.41 -5.80
N PRO A 854 -18.14 -0.41 -6.27
CA PRO A 854 -16.83 -0.69 -6.86
C PRO A 854 -15.88 -1.49 -5.94
N ASN A 855 -15.93 -1.25 -4.63
CA ASN A 855 -15.19 -2.04 -3.64
C ASN A 855 -15.62 -3.52 -3.65
N PHE A 856 -16.93 -3.79 -3.58
CA PHE A 856 -17.46 -5.14 -3.66
C PHE A 856 -17.03 -5.87 -4.94
N VAL A 857 -17.04 -5.16 -6.07
CA VAL A 857 -16.56 -5.68 -7.35
C VAL A 857 -15.08 -6.07 -7.30
N LEU A 858 -14.21 -5.20 -6.82
CA LEU A 858 -12.78 -5.50 -6.74
C LEU A 858 -12.52 -6.66 -5.78
N ASN A 859 -13.22 -6.70 -4.65
CA ASN A 859 -13.14 -7.77 -3.67
C ASN A 859 -13.63 -9.12 -4.23
N MET A 860 -14.69 -9.09 -5.05
CA MET A 860 -15.17 -10.24 -5.82
C MET A 860 -14.10 -10.74 -6.79
N ASP A 861 -13.49 -9.85 -7.57
CA ASP A 861 -12.43 -10.21 -8.52
C ASP A 861 -11.20 -10.80 -7.79
N ILE A 862 -10.86 -10.28 -6.60
CA ILE A 862 -9.84 -10.85 -5.72
C ILE A 862 -10.20 -12.29 -5.33
N LEU A 863 -11.37 -12.54 -4.75
CA LEU A 863 -11.69 -13.85 -4.15
C LEU A 863 -12.06 -14.92 -5.17
N LYS A 864 -12.82 -14.55 -6.20
CA LYS A 864 -13.40 -15.49 -7.17
C LYS A 864 -12.37 -16.02 -8.16
N ASP A 865 -11.62 -15.10 -8.75
CA ASP A 865 -10.88 -15.38 -9.97
C ASP A 865 -9.35 -15.44 -9.74
N ASN A 866 -8.85 -14.84 -8.66
CA ASN A 866 -7.41 -14.63 -8.47
C ASN A 866 -6.83 -15.25 -7.19
N MET A 867 -7.45 -15.14 -6.02
CA MET A 867 -6.81 -15.55 -4.75
C MET A 867 -6.70 -17.07 -4.56
N PHE A 868 -7.74 -17.83 -4.89
CA PHE A 868 -7.79 -19.28 -4.63
C PHE A 868 -7.66 -20.14 -5.89
N LYS A 869 -7.30 -19.53 -7.02
CA LYS A 869 -7.16 -20.21 -8.30
C LYS A 869 -5.68 -20.40 -8.64
N PRO A 870 -5.21 -21.64 -8.87
CA PRO A 870 -3.86 -21.85 -9.36
C PRO A 870 -3.65 -21.17 -10.72
N ARG A 871 -2.44 -20.63 -10.91
CA ARG A 871 -1.99 -20.11 -12.21
C ARG A 871 -1.87 -21.25 -13.22
N SER A 872 -1.68 -20.91 -14.49
CA SER A 872 -1.55 -21.89 -15.58
C SER A 872 -0.42 -22.90 -15.39
N ASN A 873 0.61 -22.57 -14.61
CA ASN A 873 1.72 -23.46 -14.27
C ASN A 873 1.41 -24.40 -13.08
N GLY A 874 0.23 -24.33 -12.47
CA GLY A 874 -0.20 -25.16 -11.33
C GLY A 874 0.19 -24.63 -9.94
N ASP A 875 0.89 -23.50 -9.87
CA ASP A 875 1.23 -22.83 -8.62
C ASP A 875 0.11 -21.91 -8.15
N MET A 876 -0.03 -21.77 -6.83
CA MET A 876 -0.81 -20.68 -6.26
C MET A 876 -0.13 -19.32 -6.53
N PRO A 877 -0.93 -18.26 -6.76
CA PRO A 877 -0.43 -16.94 -7.08
C PRO A 877 0.24 -16.26 -5.88
N THR A 878 1.15 -15.32 -6.15
CA THR A 878 1.68 -14.41 -5.12
C THR A 878 0.68 -13.28 -4.84
N LEU A 879 0.90 -12.50 -3.79
CA LEU A 879 0.07 -11.34 -3.48
C LEU A 879 0.13 -10.27 -4.56
N GLY A 880 1.31 -10.04 -5.14
CA GLY A 880 1.47 -9.15 -6.30
C GLY A 880 0.66 -9.63 -7.50
N ASP A 881 0.71 -10.94 -7.80
CA ASP A 881 -0.08 -11.53 -8.89
C ASP A 881 -1.60 -11.32 -8.68
N ILE A 882 -2.09 -11.55 -7.45
CA ILE A 882 -3.50 -11.38 -7.10
C ILE A 882 -3.92 -9.93 -7.30
N PHE A 883 -3.13 -8.99 -6.76
CA PHE A 883 -3.44 -7.56 -6.82
C PHE A 883 -3.50 -7.06 -8.27
N THR A 884 -2.47 -7.36 -9.07
CA THR A 884 -2.39 -6.93 -10.47
C THR A 884 -3.49 -7.54 -11.34
N GLN A 885 -3.75 -8.84 -11.21
CA GLN A 885 -4.80 -9.50 -11.99
C GLN A 885 -6.19 -8.97 -11.64
N SER A 886 -6.47 -8.72 -10.36
CA SER A 886 -7.74 -8.15 -9.91
C SER A 886 -7.97 -6.74 -10.45
N LYS A 887 -6.96 -5.85 -10.40
CA LYS A 887 -7.10 -4.48 -10.92
C LYS A 887 -7.23 -4.45 -12.45
N ASN A 888 -6.52 -5.32 -13.15
CA ASN A 888 -6.61 -5.47 -14.61
C ASN A 888 -7.89 -6.16 -15.11
N ALA A 889 -8.67 -6.77 -14.22
CA ALA A 889 -9.96 -7.35 -14.57
C ALA A 889 -11.04 -6.26 -14.68
N SER A 890 -11.02 -5.28 -13.78
CA SER A 890 -12.04 -4.23 -13.67
C SER A 890 -11.44 -2.86 -13.32
N PRO A 891 -10.63 -2.23 -14.20
CA PRO A 891 -10.04 -0.92 -13.92
C PRO A 891 -11.15 0.14 -13.73
N SER A 892 -10.97 0.98 -12.72
CA SER A 892 -11.88 2.08 -12.39
C SER A 892 -11.17 3.16 -11.57
N TYR A 893 -11.73 4.38 -11.52
CA TYR A 893 -11.24 5.44 -10.61
C TYR A 893 -11.15 4.96 -9.15
N ASN A 894 -12.12 4.17 -8.69
CA ASN A 894 -12.12 3.60 -7.34
C ASN A 894 -10.94 2.66 -7.09
N SER A 895 -10.55 1.87 -8.10
CA SER A 895 -9.42 0.94 -7.97
C SER A 895 -8.07 1.65 -7.83
N ARG A 896 -7.94 2.90 -8.28
CA ARG A 896 -6.72 3.72 -8.09
C ARG A 896 -6.48 4.05 -6.61
N ASN A 897 -7.56 4.13 -5.83
CA ASN A 897 -7.51 4.32 -4.38
C ASN A 897 -7.22 3.04 -3.61
N PHE A 898 -7.05 1.90 -4.27
CA PHE A 898 -6.67 0.62 -3.66
C PHE A 898 -5.17 0.41 -3.81
N SER A 899 -4.47 0.20 -2.70
CA SER A 899 -3.03 -0.05 -2.61
C SER A 899 -2.75 -1.41 -1.94
N PHE A 900 -1.55 -1.92 -2.17
CA PHE A 900 -1.06 -3.11 -1.48
C PHE A 900 0.09 -2.77 -0.53
N LEU A 901 -0.17 -2.90 0.77
CA LEU A 901 0.84 -2.81 1.81
C LEU A 901 1.33 -4.21 2.17
N GLY A 902 2.56 -4.55 1.78
CA GLY A 902 3.10 -5.90 1.96
C GLY A 902 4.09 -6.30 0.86
N ASP A 903 4.56 -7.54 0.93
CA ASP A 903 5.54 -8.09 -0.01
C ASP A 903 4.85 -8.71 -1.25
N PRO A 904 5.08 -8.17 -2.47
CA PRO A 904 4.45 -8.67 -3.70
C PRO A 904 4.92 -10.05 -4.14
N ALA A 905 6.11 -10.48 -3.72
CA ALA A 905 6.67 -11.79 -4.04
C ALA A 905 6.16 -12.90 -3.10
N MET A 906 5.48 -12.55 -2.01
CA MET A 906 4.97 -13.50 -1.03
C MET A 906 3.73 -14.25 -1.56
N LYS A 907 3.55 -15.52 -1.19
CA LYS A 907 2.30 -16.26 -1.35
C LYS A 907 1.58 -16.34 -0.01
N LEU A 908 0.24 -16.38 -0.01
CA LEU A 908 -0.47 -16.83 1.19
C LEU A 908 -0.04 -18.24 1.56
N ALA A 909 -0.25 -18.60 2.83
CA ALA A 909 0.10 -19.91 3.37
C ALA A 909 -0.87 -21.01 2.88
N TYR A 910 -0.96 -21.18 1.56
CA TYR A 910 -1.77 -22.20 0.91
C TYR A 910 -1.20 -23.59 1.23
N PRO A 911 -2.02 -24.51 1.75
CA PRO A 911 -1.58 -25.87 2.02
C PRO A 911 -1.09 -26.58 0.75
N LYS A 912 0.07 -27.24 0.81
CA LYS A 912 0.69 -27.89 -0.36
C LYS A 912 -0.07 -29.13 -0.83
N HIS A 913 -0.52 -29.93 0.13
CA HIS A 913 -1.06 -31.28 -0.07
C HIS A 913 -2.54 -31.38 0.34
N LYS A 914 -3.16 -32.53 0.09
CA LYS A 914 -4.57 -32.80 0.37
C LYS A 914 -4.73 -33.77 1.54
N VAL A 915 -5.73 -33.56 2.38
CA VAL A 915 -6.18 -34.54 3.38
C VAL A 915 -7.52 -35.14 2.95
N VAL A 916 -7.62 -36.46 2.96
CA VAL A 916 -8.79 -37.19 2.44
C VAL A 916 -9.31 -38.18 3.48
N THR A 917 -10.60 -38.08 3.82
CA THR A 917 -11.28 -39.12 4.61
C THR A 917 -11.40 -40.40 3.79
N THR A 918 -11.08 -41.56 4.36
CA THR A 918 -11.22 -42.88 3.70
C THR A 918 -12.37 -43.69 4.28
N THR A 919 -12.55 -43.67 5.59
CA THR A 919 -13.61 -44.44 6.27
C THR A 919 -14.26 -43.68 7.42
N ILE A 920 -15.56 -43.92 7.62
CA ILE A 920 -16.32 -43.53 8.82
C ILE A 920 -16.89 -44.81 9.42
N ASN A 921 -16.66 -45.05 10.71
CA ASN A 921 -17.06 -46.27 11.44
C ASN A 921 -16.63 -47.57 10.74
N GLY A 922 -15.43 -47.57 10.15
CA GLY A 922 -14.89 -48.70 9.39
C GLY A 922 -15.52 -48.94 8.02
N LYS A 923 -16.53 -48.14 7.62
CA LYS A 923 -17.16 -48.21 6.31
C LYS A 923 -16.49 -47.24 5.34
N PRO A 924 -16.20 -47.65 4.09
CA PRO A 924 -15.70 -46.74 3.06
C PRO A 924 -16.66 -45.58 2.79
N ILE A 925 -16.13 -44.36 2.61
CA ILE A 925 -16.93 -43.16 2.33
C ILE A 925 -17.62 -43.15 0.95
N SER A 926 -17.33 -44.14 0.10
CA SER A 926 -17.98 -44.36 -1.20
C SER A 926 -19.36 -45.01 -1.09
N ILE A 927 -19.75 -45.46 0.11
CA ILE A 927 -21.07 -46.03 0.42
C ILE A 927 -22.01 -44.91 0.90
N ILE A 928 -23.32 -45.17 0.95
CA ILE A 928 -24.37 -44.25 1.46
C ILE A 928 -23.90 -43.53 2.75
N PRO A 929 -24.15 -42.21 2.88
CA PRO A 929 -23.72 -41.42 4.05
C PRO A 929 -24.17 -42.06 5.38
N ASP A 930 -23.22 -42.33 6.28
CA ASP A 930 -23.53 -42.77 7.64
C ASP A 930 -24.04 -41.56 8.47
N THR A 931 -24.89 -41.83 9.45
CA THR A 931 -25.44 -40.79 10.34
C THR A 931 -24.68 -40.79 11.66
N LEU A 932 -24.01 -39.68 11.98
CA LEU A 932 -23.41 -39.46 13.29
C LEU A 932 -24.52 -39.06 14.26
N LYS A 933 -24.88 -40.00 15.14
CA LYS A 933 -25.94 -39.86 16.14
C LYS A 933 -25.39 -39.34 17.46
N ALA A 934 -26.15 -38.54 18.20
CA ALA A 934 -25.78 -38.09 19.54
C ALA A 934 -25.41 -39.27 20.44
N LEU A 935 -24.36 -39.13 21.26
CA LEU A 935 -23.83 -40.12 22.21
C LEU A 935 -23.27 -41.40 21.56
N SER A 936 -23.14 -41.44 20.24
CA SER A 936 -22.44 -42.54 19.56
C SER A 936 -20.93 -42.32 19.53
N LYS A 937 -20.16 -43.41 19.67
CA LYS A 937 -18.73 -43.41 19.41
C LYS A 937 -18.46 -43.51 17.92
N VAL A 938 -17.72 -42.54 17.38
CA VAL A 938 -17.42 -42.42 15.97
C VAL A 938 -15.93 -42.64 15.74
N SER A 939 -15.60 -43.40 14.70
CA SER A 939 -14.22 -43.64 14.26
C SER A 939 -14.03 -43.10 12.84
N ILE A 940 -13.01 -42.26 12.64
CA ILE A 940 -12.70 -41.65 11.34
C ILE A 940 -11.25 -41.96 10.99
N SER A 941 -11.02 -42.40 9.76
CA SER A 941 -9.68 -42.60 9.22
C SER A 941 -9.52 -41.89 7.88
N GLY A 942 -8.29 -41.54 7.55
CA GLY A 942 -7.96 -40.85 6.31
C GLY A 942 -6.48 -40.90 5.96
N VAL A 943 -6.14 -40.27 4.85
CA VAL A 943 -4.78 -40.19 4.32
C VAL A 943 -4.40 -38.78 3.88
N VAL A 944 -3.11 -38.49 3.90
CA VAL A 944 -2.50 -37.31 3.27
C VAL A 944 -2.02 -37.70 1.88
N GLN A 945 -2.43 -36.93 0.86
CA GLN A 945 -2.15 -37.19 -0.54
C GLN A 945 -1.53 -35.97 -1.23
N ASP A 946 -0.75 -36.21 -2.27
CA ASP A 946 -0.27 -35.15 -3.17
C ASP A 946 -1.38 -34.64 -4.10
N LYS A 947 -1.02 -33.72 -5.01
CA LYS A 947 -1.95 -33.17 -6.00
C LYS A 947 -2.47 -34.24 -7.00
N ASN A 948 -1.72 -35.32 -7.22
CA ASN A 948 -2.04 -36.44 -8.10
C ASN A 948 -2.85 -37.56 -7.41
N ASN A 949 -3.29 -37.33 -6.16
CA ASN A 949 -4.03 -38.28 -5.32
C ASN A 949 -3.20 -39.52 -4.91
N ILE A 950 -1.87 -39.40 -4.86
CA ILE A 950 -0.97 -40.44 -4.35
C ILE A 950 -0.76 -40.21 -2.85
N THR A 951 -0.89 -41.26 -2.05
CA THR A 951 -0.67 -41.18 -0.60
C THR A 951 0.80 -40.89 -0.29
N LEU A 952 1.05 -39.86 0.53
CA LEU A 952 2.39 -39.44 0.93
C LEU A 952 2.89 -40.28 2.10
N THR A 953 3.47 -41.44 1.79
CA THR A 953 4.01 -42.37 2.81
C THR A 953 5.20 -41.83 3.59
N SER A 954 5.82 -40.73 3.16
CA SER A 954 6.87 -40.03 3.90
C SER A 954 6.32 -39.01 4.91
N PHE A 955 5.02 -38.68 4.86
CA PHE A 955 4.42 -37.67 5.72
C PHE A 955 4.17 -38.23 7.13
N ASN A 956 4.95 -37.77 8.11
CA ASN A 956 4.81 -38.12 9.52
C ASN A 956 4.68 -36.85 10.35
N GLY A 957 3.56 -36.67 11.02
CA GLY A 957 3.23 -35.38 11.64
C GLY A 957 1.92 -35.39 12.41
N THR A 958 1.23 -34.25 12.44
CA THR A 958 -0.03 -34.09 13.16
C THR A 958 -1.12 -33.64 12.20
N VAL A 959 -2.32 -34.21 12.33
CA VAL A 959 -3.56 -33.69 11.72
C VAL A 959 -4.44 -33.06 12.80
N TYR A 960 -4.84 -31.83 12.56
CA TYR A 960 -5.82 -31.04 13.30
C TYR A 960 -7.18 -31.26 12.63
N VAL A 961 -8.16 -31.64 13.43
CA VAL A 961 -9.50 -31.98 12.97
C VAL A 961 -10.51 -31.08 13.65
N THR A 962 -11.37 -30.45 12.86
CA THR A 962 -12.58 -29.79 13.35
C THR A 962 -13.80 -30.40 12.66
N ILE A 963 -14.75 -30.91 13.44
CA ILE A 963 -16.02 -31.42 12.94
C ILE A 963 -17.11 -30.44 13.33
N PHE A 964 -17.81 -29.96 12.32
CA PHE A 964 -18.93 -29.04 12.45
C PHE A 964 -20.26 -29.77 12.27
N ASP A 965 -21.26 -29.34 13.03
CA ASP A 965 -22.66 -29.64 12.74
C ASP A 965 -23.08 -28.99 11.40
N LYS A 966 -24.34 -29.20 11.01
CA LYS A 966 -25.00 -28.51 9.90
C LYS A 966 -24.97 -26.99 10.09
N ALA A 967 -25.05 -26.27 8.97
CA ALA A 967 -25.19 -24.82 8.99
C ALA A 967 -26.54 -24.42 9.60
N GLU A 968 -26.58 -23.29 10.29
CA GLU A 968 -27.78 -22.73 10.90
C GLU A 968 -28.12 -21.37 10.29
N ASN A 969 -29.42 -21.06 10.31
CA ASN A 969 -29.93 -19.75 9.96
C ASN A 969 -29.71 -18.80 11.16
N VAL A 970 -28.84 -17.82 10.99
CA VAL A 970 -28.63 -16.71 11.93
C VAL A 970 -29.45 -15.53 11.46
N ARG A 971 -30.14 -14.86 12.40
CA ARG A 971 -31.00 -13.71 12.11
C ARG A 971 -30.39 -12.44 12.70
N THR A 972 -30.35 -11.37 11.92
CA THR A 972 -29.92 -10.05 12.40
C THR A 972 -31.02 -9.37 13.22
N LEU A 973 -30.63 -8.46 14.10
CA LEU A 973 -31.48 -7.87 15.13
C LEU A 973 -32.19 -6.60 14.67
N ALA A 974 -31.81 -6.02 13.52
CA ALA A 974 -32.29 -4.72 13.04
C ALA A 974 -32.14 -3.64 14.12
N ASN A 975 -30.90 -3.45 14.59
CA ASN A 975 -30.57 -2.53 15.67
C ASN A 975 -30.84 -1.06 15.29
N ASP A 976 -30.65 -0.67 14.02
CA ASP A 976 -30.88 0.69 13.54
C ASP A 976 -32.18 0.85 12.74
N ILE A 977 -32.67 2.09 12.64
CA ILE A 977 -33.97 2.44 12.04
C ILE A 977 -34.05 2.05 10.56
N LEU A 978 -32.92 2.13 9.84
CA LEU A 978 -32.82 1.81 8.42
C LEU A 978 -32.48 0.33 8.17
N SER A 979 -32.01 -0.39 9.19
CA SER A 979 -31.68 -1.81 9.12
C SER A 979 -32.96 -2.64 9.11
N THR A 980 -32.88 -3.81 8.48
CA THR A 980 -34.04 -4.69 8.33
C THR A 980 -33.63 -6.13 8.57
N SER A 981 -34.35 -6.84 9.43
CA SER A 981 -33.94 -8.17 9.89
C SER A 981 -33.66 -9.14 8.72
N ARG A 982 -32.39 -9.54 8.57
CA ARG A 982 -31.89 -10.48 7.56
C ARG A 982 -31.68 -11.86 8.15
N THR A 983 -31.63 -12.87 7.30
CA THR A 983 -31.22 -14.23 7.70
C THR A 983 -30.10 -14.69 6.78
N PHE A 984 -29.02 -15.19 7.38
CA PHE A 984 -27.88 -15.75 6.65
C PHE A 984 -27.48 -17.10 7.24
N ASN A 985 -26.82 -17.93 6.43
CA ASN A 985 -26.34 -19.24 6.87
C ASN A 985 -24.95 -19.11 7.48
N LEU A 986 -24.74 -19.73 8.64
CA LEU A 986 -23.42 -19.83 9.28
C LEU A 986 -23.22 -21.21 9.89
N ARG A 987 -22.04 -21.79 9.66
CA ARG A 987 -21.62 -23.04 10.28
C ARG A 987 -20.65 -22.73 11.42
N LYS A 988 -21.18 -22.47 12.60
CA LYS A 988 -20.41 -22.11 13.80
C LYS A 988 -20.26 -23.23 14.84
N ASN A 989 -21.07 -24.29 14.73
CA ASN A 989 -21.20 -25.28 15.79
C ASN A 989 -20.18 -26.40 15.64
N VAL A 990 -19.14 -26.37 16.47
CA VAL A 990 -18.09 -27.38 16.51
C VAL A 990 -18.48 -28.50 17.47
N ILE A 991 -18.67 -29.70 16.94
CA ILE A 991 -19.03 -30.90 17.71
C ILE A 991 -17.82 -31.71 18.16
N TYR A 992 -16.67 -31.48 17.53
CA TYR A 992 -15.39 -32.06 17.93
C TYR A 992 -14.22 -31.22 17.41
N ARG A 993 -13.23 -30.96 18.25
CA ARG A 993 -11.95 -30.38 17.86
C ARG A 993 -10.81 -31.18 18.49
N GLY A 994 -9.96 -31.79 17.67
CA GLY A 994 -8.90 -32.65 18.18
C GLY A 994 -7.71 -32.84 17.26
N ARG A 995 -6.72 -33.59 17.75
CA ARG A 995 -5.45 -33.84 17.06
C ARG A 995 -5.14 -35.32 16.99
N ALA A 996 -4.64 -35.78 15.84
CA ALA A 996 -4.19 -37.16 15.65
C ALA A 996 -2.82 -37.21 14.98
N SER A 997 -2.08 -38.27 15.26
CA SER A 997 -0.79 -38.53 14.60
C SER A 997 -1.03 -39.01 13.18
N VAL A 998 -0.27 -38.46 12.25
CA VAL A 998 -0.14 -38.96 10.89
C VAL A 998 1.12 -39.82 10.84
N VAL A 999 0.97 -41.09 10.48
CA VAL A 999 2.08 -42.04 10.34
C VAL A 999 2.06 -42.61 8.93
N ASN A 1000 3.15 -42.43 8.19
CA ASN A 1000 3.27 -42.79 6.78
C ASN A 1000 2.07 -42.33 5.93
N GLY A 1001 1.66 -41.08 6.13
CA GLY A 1001 0.51 -40.48 5.45
C GLY A 1001 -0.86 -40.95 5.95
N ASN A 1002 -0.96 -41.87 6.89
CA ASN A 1002 -2.24 -42.39 7.41
C ASN A 1002 -2.57 -41.79 8.78
N PHE A 1003 -3.85 -41.53 9.04
CA PHE A 1003 -4.32 -41.10 10.37
C PHE A 1003 -5.66 -41.75 10.73
N SER A 1004 -5.92 -41.84 12.03
CA SER A 1004 -7.20 -42.28 12.58
C SER A 1004 -7.45 -41.63 13.93
N PHE A 1005 -8.71 -41.34 14.24
CA PHE A 1005 -9.12 -40.83 15.55
C PHE A 1005 -10.55 -41.25 15.88
N ASN A 1006 -10.88 -41.17 17.16
CA ASN A 1006 -12.22 -41.47 17.66
C ASN A 1006 -12.74 -40.29 18.48
N PHE A 1007 -14.05 -40.13 18.56
CA PHE A 1007 -14.70 -39.20 19.49
C PHE A 1007 -16.12 -39.67 19.80
N ILE A 1008 -16.73 -39.11 20.85
CA ILE A 1008 -18.15 -39.28 21.14
C ILE A 1008 -18.91 -38.06 20.62
N VAL A 1009 -19.98 -38.29 19.87
CA VAL A 1009 -20.83 -37.19 19.39
C VAL A 1009 -21.55 -36.55 20.59
N PRO A 1010 -21.42 -35.23 20.82
CA PRO A 1010 -22.06 -34.57 21.95
C PRO A 1010 -23.59 -34.71 21.96
N LYS A 1011 -24.18 -34.72 23.16
CA LYS A 1011 -25.64 -34.74 23.34
C LYS A 1011 -26.34 -33.48 22.82
N ASP A 1012 -25.61 -32.38 22.76
CA ASP A 1012 -26.11 -31.05 22.39
C ASP A 1012 -26.07 -30.77 20.87
N ILE A 1013 -25.80 -31.77 20.03
CA ILE A 1013 -25.99 -31.62 18.59
C ILE A 1013 -27.46 -31.30 18.25
N SER A 1014 -27.71 -30.69 17.10
CA SER A 1014 -29.08 -30.57 16.62
C SER A 1014 -29.58 -31.94 16.13
N TYR A 1015 -30.71 -32.40 16.68
CA TYR A 1015 -31.30 -33.72 16.37
C TYR A 1015 -31.94 -33.79 14.98
N ILE A 1016 -32.14 -32.65 14.32
CA ILE A 1016 -32.61 -32.58 12.94
C ILE A 1016 -31.50 -33.10 12.02
N ASN A 1017 -31.82 -34.06 11.15
CA ASN A 1017 -30.85 -34.59 10.21
C ASN A 1017 -30.39 -33.52 9.21
N GLY A 1018 -29.09 -33.35 9.07
CA GLY A 1018 -28.49 -32.48 8.05
C GLY A 1018 -27.02 -32.79 7.81
N PHE A 1019 -26.45 -32.24 6.73
CA PHE A 1019 -25.06 -32.49 6.36
C PHE A 1019 -24.09 -31.70 7.23
N GLY A 1020 -23.16 -32.41 7.86
CA GLY A 1020 -22.04 -31.81 8.60
C GLY A 1020 -20.84 -31.47 7.71
N LYS A 1021 -19.77 -30.98 8.34
CA LYS A 1021 -18.47 -30.78 7.68
C LYS A 1021 -17.34 -31.25 8.58
N ILE A 1022 -16.42 -32.04 8.05
CA ILE A 1022 -15.11 -32.27 8.66
C ILE A 1022 -14.11 -31.36 7.94
N SER A 1023 -13.30 -30.62 8.69
CA SER A 1023 -12.19 -29.82 8.21
C SER A 1023 -10.88 -30.38 8.78
N TYR A 1024 -9.88 -30.50 7.90
CA TYR A 1024 -8.57 -31.04 8.22
C TYR A 1024 -7.47 -30.05 7.87
N TYR A 1025 -6.52 -29.88 8.79
CA TYR A 1025 -5.20 -29.31 8.51
C TYR A 1025 -4.15 -30.30 9.02
N ALA A 1026 -3.10 -30.58 8.26
CA ALA A 1026 -2.02 -31.45 8.68
C ALA A 1026 -0.66 -30.83 8.41
N GLU A 1027 0.32 -31.09 9.26
CA GLU A 1027 1.69 -30.56 9.15
C GLU A 1027 2.71 -31.55 9.71
N ASN A 1028 3.95 -31.48 9.21
CA ASN A 1028 5.10 -32.24 9.69
C ASN A 1028 6.30 -31.34 10.07
N GLY A 1029 6.05 -30.05 10.31
CA GLY A 1029 7.06 -29.01 10.52
C GLY A 1029 7.75 -28.46 9.26
N ASN A 1030 7.59 -29.10 8.09
CA ASN A 1030 8.21 -28.66 6.83
C ASN A 1030 7.19 -28.41 5.71
N GLU A 1031 6.17 -29.26 5.62
CA GLU A 1031 5.10 -29.19 4.65
C GLU A 1031 3.75 -29.41 5.34
N ASP A 1032 2.69 -28.93 4.69
CA ASP A 1032 1.34 -29.03 5.19
C ASP A 1032 0.34 -29.52 4.14
N ALA A 1033 -0.82 -29.92 4.64
CA ALA A 1033 -1.93 -30.42 3.86
C ALA A 1033 -3.24 -29.89 4.43
N ALA A 1034 -4.26 -29.73 3.58
CA ALA A 1034 -5.59 -29.43 4.04
C ALA A 1034 -6.65 -30.22 3.27
N GLY A 1035 -7.82 -30.35 3.87
CA GLY A 1035 -8.92 -31.06 3.24
C GLY A 1035 -10.23 -30.88 3.98
N TYR A 1036 -11.29 -31.39 3.36
CA TYR A 1036 -12.61 -31.37 3.94
C TYR A 1036 -13.40 -32.61 3.53
N PHE A 1037 -14.46 -32.92 4.28
CA PHE A 1037 -15.44 -33.94 3.92
C PHE A 1037 -16.84 -33.52 4.37
N THR A 1038 -17.84 -33.59 3.50
CA THR A 1038 -19.23 -33.17 3.78
C THR A 1038 -20.28 -34.24 3.54
N ASN A 1039 -19.89 -35.41 3.02
CA ASN A 1039 -20.84 -36.46 2.64
C ASN A 1039 -21.18 -37.39 3.83
N PHE A 1040 -21.68 -36.81 4.92
CA PHE A 1040 -22.16 -37.51 6.11
C PHE A 1040 -23.28 -36.70 6.78
N VAL A 1041 -24.17 -37.39 7.48
CA VAL A 1041 -25.32 -36.75 8.14
C VAL A 1041 -25.07 -36.68 9.64
N ILE A 1042 -25.52 -35.61 10.29
CA ILE A 1042 -25.54 -35.48 11.75
C ILE A 1042 -27.00 -35.31 12.18
N GLY A 1043 -27.43 -36.09 13.16
CA GLY A 1043 -28.78 -36.01 13.72
C GLY A 1043 -29.21 -37.28 14.45
N GLY A 1044 -30.37 -37.21 15.11
CA GLY A 1044 -30.88 -38.29 15.96
C GLY A 1044 -29.99 -38.61 17.17
N THR A 1045 -30.32 -39.72 17.84
CA THR A 1045 -29.63 -40.22 19.04
C THR A 1045 -29.24 -41.68 18.87
N ALA A 1046 -28.18 -42.12 19.55
CA ALA A 1046 -27.75 -43.52 19.56
C ALA A 1046 -28.85 -44.43 20.12
N ASP A 1047 -28.95 -45.66 19.57
CA ASP A 1047 -29.99 -46.63 19.93
C ASP A 1047 -29.72 -47.31 21.30
N SER A 1048 -28.46 -47.25 21.78
CA SER A 1048 -28.04 -47.70 23.10
C SER A 1048 -26.95 -46.76 23.63
N VAL A 1049 -27.10 -46.31 24.87
CA VAL A 1049 -26.24 -45.32 25.51
C VAL A 1049 -25.85 -45.84 26.90
N VAL A 1050 -24.55 -45.89 27.21
CA VAL A 1050 -24.07 -46.13 28.57
C VAL A 1050 -24.20 -44.83 29.36
N ALA A 1051 -24.90 -44.84 30.49
CA ALA A 1051 -25.10 -43.64 31.27
C ALA A 1051 -23.80 -43.14 31.90
N ASP A 1052 -23.57 -41.83 31.83
CA ASP A 1052 -22.53 -41.12 32.55
C ASP A 1052 -23.17 -40.01 33.40
N ASN A 1053 -22.75 -39.91 34.66
CA ASN A 1053 -23.24 -38.94 35.63
C ASN A 1053 -22.08 -38.18 36.32
N LYS A 1054 -20.83 -38.30 35.84
CA LYS A 1054 -19.66 -37.61 36.38
C LYS A 1054 -19.30 -36.45 35.47
N GLY A 1055 -19.05 -35.29 36.05
CA GLY A 1055 -18.52 -34.15 35.28
C GLY A 1055 -17.01 -34.25 35.05
N PRO A 1056 -16.47 -33.39 34.18
CA PRO A 1056 -15.06 -33.41 33.80
C PRO A 1056 -14.15 -33.02 34.98
N ALA A 1057 -12.98 -33.65 35.08
CA ALA A 1057 -11.95 -33.20 36.01
C ALA A 1057 -11.25 -31.94 35.46
N ILE A 1058 -11.10 -30.91 36.31
CA ILE A 1058 -10.56 -29.60 35.93
C ILE A 1058 -9.35 -29.25 36.78
N LYS A 1059 -8.25 -28.82 36.14
CA LYS A 1059 -7.08 -28.22 36.81
C LYS A 1059 -6.73 -26.89 36.16
N LEU A 1060 -6.55 -25.84 36.97
CA LEU A 1060 -6.34 -24.47 36.52
C LEU A 1060 -4.92 -24.00 36.87
N PHE A 1061 -4.30 -23.25 35.97
CA PHE A 1061 -2.96 -22.70 36.11
C PHE A 1061 -2.85 -21.32 35.43
N LEU A 1062 -1.81 -20.56 35.78
CA LEU A 1062 -1.41 -19.33 35.11
C LEU A 1062 0.07 -19.42 34.69
N ASN A 1063 0.38 -19.03 33.46
CA ASN A 1063 1.69 -19.07 32.78
C ASN A 1063 2.25 -20.47 32.55
N ASP A 1064 2.29 -21.32 33.57
CA ASP A 1064 2.87 -22.66 33.53
C ASP A 1064 2.14 -23.62 34.49
N TYR A 1065 2.35 -24.93 34.33
CA TYR A 1065 1.70 -25.96 35.15
C TYR A 1065 2.24 -26.06 36.58
N LYS A 1066 3.24 -25.24 36.96
CA LYS A 1066 3.74 -25.16 38.33
C LYS A 1066 3.09 -24.03 39.14
N PHE A 1067 2.25 -23.21 38.51
CA PHE A 1067 1.50 -22.18 39.23
C PHE A 1067 0.66 -22.79 40.34
N VAL A 1068 0.78 -22.23 41.53
CA VAL A 1068 0.05 -22.65 42.73
C VAL A 1068 -1.09 -21.69 43.03
N ASN A 1069 -2.21 -22.20 43.54
CA ASN A 1069 -3.34 -21.38 43.94
C ASN A 1069 -2.93 -20.35 45.02
N GLY A 1070 -3.28 -19.09 44.83
CA GLY A 1070 -2.84 -17.94 45.62
C GLY A 1070 -1.50 -17.31 45.17
N GLY A 1071 -0.86 -17.87 44.14
CA GLY A 1071 0.41 -17.39 43.59
C GLY A 1071 0.31 -16.02 42.91
N SER A 1072 1.46 -15.46 42.53
CA SER A 1072 1.54 -14.14 41.88
C SER A 1072 1.84 -14.22 40.39
N THR A 1073 1.35 -13.26 39.62
CA THR A 1073 1.59 -13.13 38.19
C THR A 1073 1.72 -11.67 37.77
N ASP A 1074 2.14 -11.42 36.54
CA ASP A 1074 2.05 -10.12 35.88
C ASP A 1074 0.61 -9.78 35.45
N GLN A 1075 0.43 -8.62 34.80
CA GLN A 1075 -0.89 -8.16 34.34
C GLN A 1075 -1.40 -8.90 33.09
N ALA A 1076 -0.59 -9.67 32.37
CA ALA A 1076 -0.97 -10.31 31.11
C ALA A 1076 -0.68 -11.82 31.12
N PRO A 1077 -1.22 -12.59 32.08
CA PRO A 1077 -0.91 -14.01 32.19
C PRO A 1077 -1.55 -14.86 31.11
N LEU A 1078 -0.89 -15.97 30.78
CA LEU A 1078 -1.51 -17.07 30.04
C LEU A 1078 -2.35 -17.93 30.99
N PHE A 1079 -3.66 -17.98 30.80
CA PHE A 1079 -4.53 -18.94 31.48
C PHE A 1079 -4.45 -20.32 30.83
N ILE A 1080 -4.30 -21.36 31.66
CA ILE A 1080 -4.27 -22.76 31.23
C ILE A 1080 -5.28 -23.54 32.06
N ALA A 1081 -6.19 -24.26 31.40
CA ALA A 1081 -7.03 -25.25 32.06
C ALA A 1081 -6.86 -26.62 31.42
N SER A 1082 -6.49 -27.62 32.21
CA SER A 1082 -6.44 -29.02 31.80
C SER A 1082 -7.76 -29.71 32.17
N LEU A 1083 -8.38 -30.34 31.17
CA LEU A 1083 -9.70 -30.97 31.27
C LEU A 1083 -9.59 -32.45 30.89
N SER A 1084 -10.21 -33.34 31.66
CA SER A 1084 -10.29 -34.76 31.32
C SER A 1084 -11.63 -35.39 31.70
N ASP A 1085 -12.17 -36.20 30.80
CA ASP A 1085 -13.42 -36.94 30.96
C ASP A 1085 -13.42 -38.23 30.12
N ASP A 1086 -14.00 -39.32 30.61
CA ASP A 1086 -13.99 -40.63 29.93
C ASP A 1086 -14.74 -40.62 28.58
N ASN A 1087 -15.73 -39.74 28.45
CA ASN A 1087 -16.53 -39.59 27.23
C ASN A 1087 -16.15 -38.33 26.43
N GLY A 1088 -15.31 -37.48 27.00
CA GLY A 1088 -14.76 -36.29 26.36
C GLY A 1088 -15.48 -35.01 26.77
N ILE A 1089 -14.86 -33.88 26.41
CA ILE A 1089 -15.34 -32.55 26.78
C ILE A 1089 -16.33 -32.04 25.74
N ASN A 1090 -17.43 -31.45 26.20
CA ASN A 1090 -18.39 -30.81 25.32
C ASN A 1090 -17.86 -29.48 24.82
N THR A 1091 -17.59 -29.42 23.51
CA THR A 1091 -17.14 -28.21 22.82
C THR A 1091 -18.28 -27.50 22.08
N VAL A 1092 -19.51 -28.05 22.12
CA VAL A 1092 -20.66 -27.52 21.39
C VAL A 1092 -21.20 -26.27 22.08
N GLY A 1093 -21.15 -25.14 21.38
CA GLY A 1093 -21.68 -23.85 21.86
C GLY A 1093 -23.19 -23.65 21.66
N ASN A 1094 -23.94 -24.71 21.36
CA ASN A 1094 -25.39 -24.66 21.09
C ASN A 1094 -26.27 -25.02 22.31
N GLY A 1095 -25.70 -25.69 23.32
CA GLY A 1095 -26.45 -25.96 24.54
C GLY A 1095 -26.56 -24.67 25.34
N ILE A 1096 -27.76 -24.08 25.42
CA ILE A 1096 -27.99 -22.86 26.20
C ILE A 1096 -27.44 -23.05 27.63
N GLY A 1097 -26.37 -22.35 27.96
CA GLY A 1097 -25.72 -22.40 29.28
C GLY A 1097 -24.81 -23.61 29.53
N ARG A 1098 -24.38 -24.32 28.46
CA ARG A 1098 -23.48 -25.48 28.51
C ARG A 1098 -22.11 -25.24 27.89
N GLU A 1099 -21.74 -23.99 27.73
CA GLU A 1099 -20.43 -23.57 27.26
C GLU A 1099 -19.35 -23.78 28.34
N ILE A 1100 -18.10 -23.91 27.90
CA ILE A 1100 -16.95 -23.75 28.80
C ILE A 1100 -16.87 -22.25 29.12
N THR A 1101 -17.08 -21.87 30.38
CA THR A 1101 -17.14 -20.46 30.79
C THR A 1101 -16.07 -20.14 31.81
N LEU A 1102 -15.36 -19.03 31.60
CA LEU A 1102 -14.40 -18.46 32.55
C LEU A 1102 -14.95 -17.14 33.09
N VAL A 1103 -15.06 -17.06 34.41
CA VAL A 1103 -15.51 -15.86 35.13
C VAL A 1103 -14.34 -15.30 35.91
N VAL A 1104 -14.08 -14.01 35.74
CA VAL A 1104 -13.07 -13.24 36.48
C VAL A 1104 -13.79 -12.44 37.57
N ASP A 1105 -13.29 -12.52 38.81
CA ASP A 1105 -13.75 -11.77 39.99
C ASP A 1105 -15.26 -11.84 40.27
N GLY A 1106 -15.87 -12.98 39.95
CA GLY A 1106 -17.30 -13.20 40.14
C GLY A 1106 -18.20 -12.40 39.20
N ASN A 1107 -17.66 -11.68 38.20
CA ASN A 1107 -18.45 -10.94 37.22
C ASN A 1107 -19.10 -11.89 36.19
N THR A 1108 -20.22 -12.50 36.59
CA THR A 1108 -20.99 -13.42 35.74
C THR A 1108 -21.69 -12.73 34.57
N ALA A 1109 -21.86 -11.39 34.60
CA ALA A 1109 -22.41 -10.62 33.50
C ALA A 1109 -21.43 -10.49 32.32
N SER A 1110 -20.13 -10.77 32.53
CA SER A 1110 -19.08 -10.69 31.53
C SER A 1110 -18.25 -12.00 31.47
N SER A 1111 -18.92 -13.15 31.54
CA SER A 1111 -18.24 -14.45 31.41
C SER A 1111 -17.63 -14.65 30.02
N LEU A 1112 -16.40 -15.13 29.97
CA LEU A 1112 -15.71 -15.44 28.72
C LEU A 1112 -16.03 -16.87 28.26
N ILE A 1113 -16.42 -17.05 27.00
CA ILE A 1113 -16.69 -18.36 26.39
C ILE A 1113 -15.37 -18.96 25.88
N MET A 1114 -15.03 -20.14 26.39
CA MET A 1114 -13.73 -20.80 26.21
C MET A 1114 -13.75 -21.96 25.20
N ASN A 1115 -14.90 -22.33 24.64
CA ASN A 1115 -15.05 -23.44 23.68
C ASN A 1115 -14.06 -23.35 22.52
N ASP A 1116 -13.84 -22.13 22.02
CA ASP A 1116 -12.95 -21.89 20.89
C ASP A 1116 -11.45 -21.93 21.23
N TYR A 1117 -11.12 -21.92 22.52
CA TYR A 1117 -9.77 -22.04 23.06
C TYR A 1117 -9.45 -23.46 23.53
N TYR A 1118 -10.43 -24.36 23.53
CA TYR A 1118 -10.24 -25.77 23.84
C TYR A 1118 -9.62 -26.55 22.67
N GLN A 1119 -8.65 -27.40 22.96
CA GLN A 1119 -8.08 -28.36 22.02
C GLN A 1119 -7.76 -29.68 22.70
N SER A 1120 -8.14 -30.80 22.08
CA SER A 1120 -7.80 -32.13 22.60
C SER A 1120 -6.29 -32.40 22.55
N LYS A 1121 -5.82 -33.25 23.47
CA LYS A 1121 -4.44 -33.75 23.46
C LYS A 1121 -4.23 -34.69 22.26
N LEU A 1122 -2.99 -34.78 21.79
CA LEU A 1122 -2.64 -35.64 20.65
C LEU A 1122 -3.10 -37.08 20.88
N ASN A 1123 -3.84 -37.63 19.91
CA ASN A 1123 -4.42 -38.98 19.92
C ASN A 1123 -5.45 -39.24 21.03
N SER A 1124 -5.98 -38.20 21.67
CA SER A 1124 -6.98 -38.33 22.73
C SER A 1124 -8.22 -37.47 22.44
N TYR A 1125 -9.39 -38.05 22.72
CA TYR A 1125 -10.67 -37.34 22.78
C TYR A 1125 -11.17 -37.16 24.22
N THR A 1126 -10.50 -37.79 25.19
CA THR A 1126 -10.86 -37.78 26.62
C THR A 1126 -10.08 -36.73 27.41
N GLU A 1127 -9.00 -36.18 26.85
CA GLU A 1127 -8.16 -35.17 27.48
C GLU A 1127 -7.96 -33.98 26.55
N GLY A 1128 -7.94 -32.77 27.09
CA GLY A 1128 -7.66 -31.55 26.36
C GLY A 1128 -7.34 -30.36 27.25
N GLU A 1129 -7.09 -29.22 26.62
CA GLU A 1129 -6.71 -27.99 27.31
C GLU A 1129 -7.39 -26.76 26.74
N VAL A 1130 -7.71 -25.81 27.60
CA VAL A 1130 -8.04 -24.42 27.26
C VAL A 1130 -6.80 -23.56 27.50
N ARG A 1131 -6.44 -22.73 26.52
CA ARG A 1131 -5.35 -21.75 26.64
C ARG A 1131 -5.85 -20.36 26.22
N TYR A 1132 -5.74 -19.37 27.11
CA TYR A 1132 -6.24 -18.02 26.87
C TYR A 1132 -5.27 -16.97 27.40
N ASP A 1133 -4.79 -16.08 26.53
CA ASP A 1133 -3.89 -14.98 26.90
C ASP A 1133 -4.70 -13.78 27.42
N PHE A 1134 -4.53 -13.43 28.69
CA PHE A 1134 -5.12 -12.19 29.22
C PHE A 1134 -4.36 -10.97 28.69
N ARG A 1135 -5.10 -9.91 28.34
CA ARG A 1135 -4.50 -8.67 27.82
C ARG A 1135 -3.91 -7.79 28.92
N SER A 1136 -4.71 -7.53 29.94
CA SER A 1136 -4.35 -6.72 31.10
C SER A 1136 -5.35 -6.97 32.21
N LEU A 1137 -4.85 -7.40 33.36
CA LEU A 1137 -5.55 -7.52 34.62
C LEU A 1137 -5.08 -6.39 35.53
N THR A 1138 -6.01 -5.83 36.29
CA THR A 1138 -5.69 -4.79 37.26
C THR A 1138 -4.74 -5.33 38.34
N PRO A 1139 -3.84 -4.53 38.93
CA PRO A 1139 -3.07 -4.98 40.09
C PRO A 1139 -4.00 -5.28 41.28
N GLY A 1140 -3.75 -6.37 42.00
CA GLY A 1140 -4.58 -6.76 43.14
C GLY A 1140 -4.86 -8.26 43.24
N LYS A 1141 -5.81 -8.62 44.10
CA LYS A 1141 -6.29 -10.00 44.26
C LYS A 1141 -7.38 -10.29 43.23
N HIS A 1142 -7.28 -11.44 42.60
CA HIS A 1142 -8.21 -11.89 41.58
C HIS A 1142 -8.62 -13.34 41.79
N THR A 1143 -9.79 -13.70 41.27
CA THR A 1143 -10.29 -15.08 41.25
C THR A 1143 -10.76 -15.45 39.85
N LEU A 1144 -10.27 -16.57 39.32
CA LEU A 1144 -10.81 -17.23 38.14
C LEU A 1144 -11.74 -18.36 38.55
N ARG A 1145 -12.89 -18.47 37.90
CA ARG A 1145 -13.79 -19.63 38.02
C ARG A 1145 -14.08 -20.19 36.63
N LEU A 1146 -13.66 -21.43 36.38
CA LEU A 1146 -13.96 -22.15 35.14
C LEU A 1146 -15.07 -23.16 35.38
N LYS A 1147 -16.08 -23.17 34.51
CA LYS A 1147 -17.08 -24.23 34.40
C LYS A 1147 -16.91 -24.96 33.08
N ALA A 1148 -16.89 -26.29 33.10
CA ALA A 1148 -16.83 -27.13 31.90
C ALA A 1148 -17.86 -28.27 31.97
N TRP A 1149 -18.21 -28.81 30.81
CA TRP A 1149 -19.21 -29.86 30.63
C TRP A 1149 -18.62 -31.04 29.86
N ASP A 1150 -19.01 -32.26 30.19
CA ASP A 1150 -18.75 -33.44 29.37
C ASP A 1150 -19.79 -33.56 28.22
N VAL A 1151 -19.56 -34.47 27.28
CA VAL A 1151 -20.48 -34.72 26.15
C VAL A 1151 -21.86 -35.29 26.55
N PHE A 1152 -22.03 -35.73 27.81
CA PHE A 1152 -23.29 -36.22 28.39
C PHE A 1152 -24.09 -35.16 29.13
N ASN A 1153 -23.54 -33.94 29.24
CA ASN A 1153 -24.07 -32.76 29.93
C ASN A 1153 -23.95 -32.81 31.46
N ASN A 1154 -22.95 -33.49 32.00
CA ASN A 1154 -22.49 -33.36 33.37
C ASN A 1154 -21.47 -32.21 33.46
N SER A 1155 -21.57 -31.35 34.49
CA SER A 1155 -20.67 -30.21 34.68
C SER A 1155 -19.77 -30.35 35.89
N SER A 1156 -18.67 -29.62 35.88
CA SER A 1156 -17.80 -29.38 37.03
C SER A 1156 -17.28 -27.95 37.00
N GLU A 1157 -16.92 -27.44 38.17
CA GLU A 1157 -16.35 -26.10 38.33
C GLU A 1157 -15.03 -26.18 39.10
N ALA A 1158 -14.08 -25.33 38.76
CA ALA A 1158 -12.85 -25.12 39.52
C ALA A 1158 -12.56 -23.63 39.67
N THR A 1159 -11.91 -23.27 40.77
CA THR A 1159 -11.52 -21.88 41.07
C THR A 1159 -10.01 -21.78 41.26
N LEU A 1160 -9.44 -20.65 40.84
CA LEU A 1160 -8.04 -20.28 41.03
C LEU A 1160 -7.96 -18.84 41.53
N ASP A 1161 -7.45 -18.66 42.74
CA ASP A 1161 -7.14 -17.35 43.32
C ASP A 1161 -5.69 -16.98 43.00
N PHE A 1162 -5.43 -15.69 42.78
CA PHE A 1162 -4.09 -15.21 42.43
C PHE A 1162 -3.92 -13.72 42.73
N ILE A 1163 -2.68 -13.25 42.69
CA ILE A 1163 -2.32 -11.85 42.90
C ILE A 1163 -1.63 -11.32 41.64
N VAL A 1164 -2.19 -10.27 41.05
CA VAL A 1164 -1.55 -9.52 39.96
C VAL A 1164 -0.65 -8.46 40.58
N ALA A 1165 0.65 -8.56 40.33
CA ALA A 1165 1.63 -7.58 40.79
C ALA A 1165 1.63 -6.35 39.88
N ASP A 1166 1.88 -5.17 40.47
CA ASP A 1166 2.07 -3.93 39.71
C ASP A 1166 3.30 -4.05 38.79
N ASN A 1167 3.22 -3.52 37.57
CA ASN A 1167 4.18 -3.73 36.49
C ASN A 1167 5.55 -3.05 36.73
N ALA A 1168 5.71 -2.32 37.84
CA ALA A 1168 6.89 -1.51 38.15
C ALA A 1168 8.16 -2.29 38.56
N GLY A 1169 8.12 -3.63 38.74
CA GLY A 1169 9.32 -4.43 39.02
C GLY A 1169 9.10 -5.93 39.23
N LEU A 1170 10.19 -6.66 39.54
CA LEU A 1170 10.16 -8.05 40.02
C LEU A 1170 9.62 -8.07 41.47
N ALA A 1171 8.81 -9.07 41.81
CA ALA A 1171 8.27 -9.28 43.15
C ALA A 1171 8.38 -10.75 43.57
N LEU A 1172 8.93 -11.00 44.77
CA LEU A 1172 9.05 -12.31 45.42
C LEU A 1172 7.98 -12.48 46.50
N ASN A 1173 7.23 -13.57 46.45
CA ASN A 1173 6.14 -13.91 47.39
C ASN A 1173 6.24 -15.37 47.88
N ASN A 1174 5.50 -15.70 48.95
CA ASN A 1174 5.40 -17.06 49.53
C ASN A 1174 6.74 -17.76 49.77
N ILE A 1175 7.71 -17.02 50.30
CA ILE A 1175 9.05 -17.55 50.53
C ILE A 1175 9.04 -18.47 51.73
N LEU A 1176 9.56 -19.67 51.55
CA LEU A 1176 9.75 -20.64 52.63
C LEU A 1176 10.92 -21.57 52.29
N ASN A 1177 11.29 -22.39 53.26
CA ASN A 1177 12.15 -23.53 53.04
C ASN A 1177 11.47 -24.79 53.58
N TYR A 1178 11.59 -25.92 52.88
CA TYR A 1178 10.97 -27.18 53.30
C TYR A 1178 11.91 -28.38 53.10
N PRO A 1179 12.04 -29.28 54.09
CA PRO A 1179 11.49 -29.18 55.45
C PRO A 1179 12.08 -28.02 56.26
N ASN A 1180 11.32 -27.49 57.22
CA ASN A 1180 11.77 -26.50 58.22
C ASN A 1180 10.97 -26.70 59.52
N PRO A 1181 11.61 -27.06 60.67
CA PRO A 1181 13.03 -27.31 60.83
C PRO A 1181 13.54 -28.52 60.02
N PHE A 1182 14.84 -28.56 59.68
CA PHE A 1182 15.44 -29.69 58.98
C PHE A 1182 16.63 -30.32 59.71
N THR A 1183 16.95 -31.58 59.34
CA THR A 1183 18.07 -32.37 59.89
C THR A 1183 19.06 -32.87 58.84
N THR A 1184 18.63 -32.99 57.58
CA THR A 1184 19.45 -33.51 56.46
C THR A 1184 19.62 -32.47 55.35
N PHE A 1185 18.51 -31.93 54.84
CA PHE A 1185 18.52 -30.88 53.84
C PHE A 1185 17.23 -30.05 53.91
N THR A 1186 17.24 -28.88 53.27
CA THR A 1186 16.06 -28.06 53.03
C THR A 1186 16.12 -27.49 51.62
N THR A 1187 14.98 -27.36 50.95
CA THR A 1187 14.86 -26.70 49.64
C THR A 1187 14.19 -25.34 49.82
N PHE A 1188 14.70 -24.32 49.15
CA PHE A 1188 14.13 -22.97 49.16
C PHE A 1188 13.06 -22.85 48.09
N HIS A 1189 11.87 -22.42 48.54
CA HIS A 1189 10.67 -22.25 47.74
C HIS A 1189 10.23 -20.78 47.73
N PHE A 1190 9.82 -20.27 46.58
CA PHE A 1190 9.20 -18.94 46.47
C PHE A 1190 8.48 -18.76 45.12
N ASP A 1191 7.53 -17.83 45.08
CA ASP A 1191 6.80 -17.43 43.87
C ASP A 1191 7.32 -16.08 43.33
N HIS A 1192 7.16 -15.84 42.03
CA HIS A 1192 7.49 -14.55 41.42
C HIS A 1192 6.63 -14.15 40.21
N ASN A 1193 6.52 -12.85 39.96
CA ASN A 1193 5.70 -12.28 38.88
C ASN A 1193 6.36 -12.21 37.49
N LYS A 1194 7.59 -12.73 37.31
CA LYS A 1194 8.32 -12.71 36.02
C LYS A 1194 8.52 -14.13 35.44
N SER A 1195 7.47 -14.94 35.39
CA SER A 1195 7.55 -16.29 34.78
C SER A 1195 7.97 -16.19 33.30
N GLY A 1196 8.73 -17.16 32.82
CA GLY A 1196 9.26 -17.21 31.45
C GLY A 1196 10.54 -16.41 31.22
N GLN A 1197 10.90 -15.47 32.08
CA GLN A 1197 12.07 -14.59 31.91
C GLN A 1197 13.38 -15.24 32.40
N PRO A 1198 14.54 -14.89 31.81
CA PRO A 1198 15.84 -15.25 32.36
C PRO A 1198 16.05 -14.60 33.74
N MET A 1199 16.45 -15.39 34.74
CA MET A 1199 16.58 -14.92 36.12
C MET A 1199 17.81 -15.51 36.84
N LYS A 1200 18.51 -14.65 37.56
CA LYS A 1200 19.59 -15.00 38.50
C LYS A 1200 19.04 -15.03 39.91
N ILE A 1201 19.19 -16.15 40.59
CA ILE A 1201 18.65 -16.38 41.93
C ILE A 1201 19.80 -16.67 42.87
N GLN A 1202 19.80 -16.02 44.03
CA GLN A 1202 20.78 -16.21 45.08
C GLN A 1202 20.06 -16.38 46.42
N VAL A 1203 20.46 -17.39 47.19
CA VAL A 1203 20.06 -17.57 48.58
C VAL A 1203 21.30 -17.46 49.46
N GLN A 1204 21.35 -16.44 50.31
CA GLN A 1204 22.43 -16.25 51.27
C GLN A 1204 21.93 -16.60 52.67
N ILE A 1205 22.60 -17.51 53.37
CA ILE A 1205 22.23 -17.92 54.73
C ILE A 1205 23.19 -17.29 55.73
N PHE A 1206 22.66 -16.72 56.79
CA PHE A 1206 23.36 -15.99 57.84
C PHE A 1206 23.04 -16.56 59.22
N SER A 1207 24.02 -16.55 60.12
CA SER A 1207 23.76 -16.71 61.55
C SER A 1207 22.94 -15.54 62.10
N VAL A 1208 22.34 -15.70 63.29
CA VAL A 1208 21.64 -14.61 64.01
C VAL A 1208 22.52 -13.37 64.30
N THR A 1209 23.85 -13.51 64.26
CA THR A 1209 24.80 -12.40 64.43
C THR A 1209 25.12 -11.67 63.11
N GLY A 1210 24.53 -12.09 61.99
CA GLY A 1210 24.77 -11.52 60.66
C GLY A 1210 25.98 -12.12 59.91
N LYS A 1211 26.72 -13.07 60.50
CA LYS A 1211 27.80 -13.78 59.78
C LYS A 1211 27.22 -14.64 58.65
N LEU A 1212 27.70 -14.44 57.41
CA LEU A 1212 27.37 -15.27 56.25
C LEU A 1212 27.91 -16.71 56.46
N VAL A 1213 27.04 -17.68 56.25
CA VAL A 1213 27.29 -19.11 56.44
C VAL A 1213 27.44 -19.82 55.10
N LYS A 1214 26.52 -19.57 54.17
CA LYS A 1214 26.50 -20.22 52.85
C LYS A 1214 25.87 -19.29 51.82
N THR A 1215 26.39 -19.32 50.60
CA THR A 1215 25.69 -18.76 49.43
C THR A 1215 25.35 -19.87 48.44
N LEU A 1216 24.08 -19.94 48.06
CA LEU A 1216 23.60 -20.76 46.96
C LEU A 1216 23.20 -19.84 45.82
N ALA A 1217 23.53 -20.18 44.59
CA ALA A 1217 23.12 -19.40 43.43
C ALA A 1217 22.83 -20.31 42.24
N THR A 1218 21.85 -19.89 41.43
CA THR A 1218 21.57 -20.50 40.14
C THR A 1218 21.12 -19.44 39.15
N GLU A 1219 21.29 -19.74 37.87
CA GLU A 1219 20.72 -18.96 36.77
C GLU A 1219 19.79 -19.85 35.98
N VAL A 1220 18.61 -19.32 35.64
CA VAL A 1220 17.61 -20.02 34.83
C VAL A 1220 17.33 -19.18 33.59
N ALA A 1221 17.40 -19.81 32.40
CA ALA A 1221 17.14 -19.12 31.13
C ALA A 1221 15.65 -18.74 30.97
N SER A 1222 14.76 -19.48 31.65
CA SER A 1222 13.33 -19.22 31.71
C SER A 1222 12.84 -19.68 33.08
N ALA A 1223 12.54 -18.72 33.97
CA ALA A 1223 12.13 -18.99 35.33
C ALA A 1223 10.67 -19.47 35.39
N GLU A 1224 10.40 -20.54 36.12
CA GLU A 1224 9.03 -21.04 36.38
C GLU A 1224 8.36 -20.17 37.44
N SER A 1225 7.03 -20.00 37.39
CA SER A 1225 6.27 -19.15 38.32
C SER A 1225 6.51 -19.46 39.81
N HIS A 1226 6.75 -20.74 40.12
CA HIS A 1226 7.22 -21.24 41.42
C HIS A 1226 8.64 -21.78 41.28
N PHE A 1227 9.54 -21.35 42.17
CA PHE A 1227 10.92 -21.80 42.23
C PHE A 1227 11.14 -22.80 43.36
N ASP A 1228 11.77 -23.95 43.06
CA ASP A 1228 12.02 -25.04 44.02
C ASP A 1228 13.37 -25.76 43.80
N LYS A 1229 14.36 -25.12 43.19
CA LYS A 1229 15.59 -25.79 42.69
C LYS A 1229 16.85 -25.61 43.54
N LEU A 1230 16.83 -24.76 44.58
CA LEU A 1230 17.99 -24.58 45.46
C LEU A 1230 17.82 -25.38 46.74
N THR A 1231 18.62 -26.44 46.89
CA THR A 1231 18.67 -27.28 48.10
C THR A 1231 19.96 -27.03 48.87
N TRP A 1232 19.85 -27.02 50.20
CA TRP A 1232 20.97 -26.92 51.12
C TRP A 1232 21.05 -28.12 52.05
N ASP A 1233 22.25 -28.64 52.28
CA ASP A 1233 22.54 -29.81 53.12
C ASP A 1233 22.96 -29.44 54.56
N GLY A 1234 22.85 -28.16 54.95
CA GLY A 1234 23.20 -27.67 56.29
C GLY A 1234 24.70 -27.48 56.52
N LYS A 1235 25.53 -27.44 55.48
CA LYS A 1235 26.97 -27.16 55.59
C LYS A 1235 27.33 -25.72 55.22
N ASP A 1236 28.38 -25.19 55.80
CA ASP A 1236 28.90 -23.87 55.46
C ASP A 1236 29.64 -23.84 54.09
N GLU A 1237 30.26 -22.71 53.77
CA GLU A 1237 31.03 -22.52 52.54
C GLU A 1237 32.24 -23.47 52.42
N TYR A 1238 32.75 -23.98 53.53
CA TYR A 1238 33.92 -24.87 53.60
C TYR A 1238 33.55 -26.36 53.72
N GLY A 1239 32.25 -26.66 53.81
CA GLY A 1239 31.75 -28.03 53.91
C GLY A 1239 31.63 -28.55 55.34
N ASP A 1240 31.75 -27.70 56.35
CA ASP A 1240 31.57 -28.06 57.75
C ASP A 1240 30.11 -27.97 58.17
N TYR A 1241 29.67 -28.88 59.05
CA TYR A 1241 28.35 -28.81 59.65
C TYR A 1241 28.26 -27.62 60.60
N ILE A 1242 27.19 -26.85 60.47
CA ILE A 1242 26.90 -25.73 61.36
C ILE A 1242 26.06 -26.19 62.55
N GLY A 1243 26.15 -25.47 63.66
CA GLY A 1243 25.42 -25.85 64.88
C GLY A 1243 23.91 -25.69 64.75
N LYS A 1244 23.15 -26.58 65.42
CA LYS A 1244 21.70 -26.43 65.62
C LYS A 1244 21.32 -25.02 66.06
N GLY A 1245 20.23 -24.48 65.51
CA GLY A 1245 19.78 -23.14 65.83
C GLY A 1245 18.93 -22.51 64.74
N VAL A 1246 18.57 -21.24 64.98
CA VAL A 1246 17.86 -20.39 64.02
C VAL A 1246 18.89 -19.69 63.14
N TYR A 1247 18.65 -19.68 61.83
CA TYR A 1247 19.41 -18.92 60.85
C TYR A 1247 18.45 -18.02 60.07
N ILE A 1248 18.99 -16.96 59.48
CA ILE A 1248 18.26 -16.05 58.60
C ILE A 1248 18.76 -16.29 57.19
N TYR A 1249 17.88 -16.50 56.23
CA TYR A 1249 18.27 -16.55 54.82
C TYR A 1249 17.66 -15.41 54.04
N LYS A 1250 18.40 -14.94 53.03
CA LYS A 1250 18.01 -13.89 52.11
C LYS A 1250 17.89 -14.48 50.71
N VAL A 1251 16.71 -14.41 50.13
CA VAL A 1251 16.50 -14.71 48.70
C VAL A 1251 16.66 -13.40 47.93
N THR A 1252 17.45 -13.41 46.87
CA THR A 1252 17.58 -12.31 45.91
C THR A 1252 17.37 -12.86 44.51
N ALA A 1253 16.46 -12.26 43.76
CA ALA A 1253 16.23 -12.59 42.36
C ALA A 1253 16.47 -11.35 41.49
N ARG A 1254 17.03 -11.54 40.29
CA ARG A 1254 17.32 -10.46 39.34
C ARG A 1254 17.08 -10.92 37.90
N THR A 1255 16.36 -10.13 37.11
CA THR A 1255 16.13 -10.39 35.67
C THR A 1255 17.24 -9.80 34.80
N ALA A 1256 17.31 -10.20 33.53
CA ALA A 1256 18.25 -9.62 32.56
C ALA A 1256 18.03 -8.11 32.32
N GLY A 1257 16.79 -7.63 32.48
CA GLY A 1257 16.41 -6.22 32.32
C GLY A 1257 16.80 -5.32 33.49
N GLY A 1258 17.36 -5.88 34.58
CA GLY A 1258 17.82 -5.13 35.74
C GLY A 1258 16.86 -5.11 36.94
N ASP A 1259 15.62 -5.59 36.78
CA ASP A 1259 14.66 -5.73 37.88
C ASP A 1259 15.20 -6.65 38.96
N ARG A 1260 15.01 -6.29 40.23
CA ARG A 1260 15.51 -7.03 41.39
C ARG A 1260 14.52 -6.95 42.54
N ASP A 1261 14.33 -8.05 43.25
CA ASP A 1261 13.69 -8.07 44.57
C ASP A 1261 14.51 -8.93 45.54
N GLU A 1262 14.41 -8.63 46.82
CA GLU A 1262 15.03 -9.39 47.89
C GLU A 1262 14.15 -9.49 49.14
N LYS A 1263 14.19 -10.64 49.79
CA LYS A 1263 13.36 -10.95 50.96
C LYS A 1263 14.13 -11.80 51.95
N LEU A 1264 13.82 -11.63 53.23
CA LEU A 1264 14.46 -12.31 54.35
C LEU A 1264 13.47 -13.23 55.03
N GLU A 1265 13.89 -14.44 55.35
CA GLU A 1265 13.10 -15.39 56.13
C GLU A 1265 13.97 -16.19 57.12
N LYS A 1266 13.31 -16.91 58.03
CA LYS A 1266 13.98 -17.69 59.08
C LYS A 1266 13.91 -19.19 58.81
N LEU A 1267 15.01 -19.88 59.06
CA LEU A 1267 15.07 -21.34 59.05
C LEU A 1267 15.62 -21.88 60.37
N VAL A 1268 15.32 -23.14 60.67
CA VAL A 1268 15.75 -23.82 61.89
C VAL A 1268 16.43 -25.14 61.54
N ILE A 1269 17.59 -25.37 62.15
CA ILE A 1269 18.37 -26.61 62.01
C ILE A 1269 18.33 -27.35 63.34
N LEU A 1270 17.96 -28.63 63.31
CA LEU A 1270 17.81 -29.45 64.53
C LEU A 1270 18.97 -30.41 64.77
N LYS A 1271 19.93 -30.50 63.84
CA LYS A 1271 21.07 -31.41 63.94
C LYS A 1271 22.33 -30.67 64.37
#